data_AF-A0A7Y3X1J9-F1
#
_entry.id   AF-A0A7Y3X1J9-F1
#
_cell.length_a   1.000
_cell.length_b   1.000
_cell.length_c   1.000
_cell.angle_alpha   90.00
_cell.angle_beta   90.00
_cell.angle_gamma   90.00
#
_symmetry.space_group_name_H-M   'P 1'
#
loop_
_entity.id
_entity.type
_entity.pdbx_description
1 polymer ?
#
loop_
_entity_poly.entity_id
_entity_poly.type
_entity_poly.pdbx_seq_one_letter_code
_entity_poly.pdbx_strand_id
1 'polypeptide(L)'
;MKLKLLLFFLIFSVLKVSAQGLPCRTTEENAKVYRNNPASLQEKKDFDVFSKKFALQRKNKTSKEAAVTYTIPVVFHIYGDVQSGKTVTYEKIVNHLAQLNDDFNGRNADFQTVESFFQPRRGTINVEFKLAKKDPNGGCTSGVIFHPAKNGYGNGGGYDDQIAADAWDNTKYMNVYIQNDLYNDGATNNSGVAWYPNSDMTASNTARVVFNGAYLYDNSYSKEFSATLTHEFGHFLNLIHTFEGGCSGTDEVDDTPAEDAKHTLACTPGTNCSGDKVNFENYMGYNGAQGCYKMYTQGQISRMLAALEHPARKSLWQAQNLIDTGVNLTGSALLASVTSFKEALINDGSFSTSSTVTLSGTKNFVLSSGTLTSGTHFTHTFPAGITPVLTVNSNKQITITLTGKATSHALANNASGGITFLPAAFVGGIADLSCTALFFNFRFSDPYGIFFVDMPDVTVSSDLTWKYFEIAKGDDPAFGGWRFDANALKIETYAKRMVCENGTKNIALLASNTAVGPVSNMTVPGAFPNQLDLRTATYTAWDGKTGYAGFDYLIDGLTCYGWFKITVNANGDGYTISEYAYNTQPNTPIYTGMTAKTAVVLSEGTLYESEANDGNITTSTTITLSTNNGTFTKSSGTWTEGTHYTIMGVPAGLTATLSLQGTTKTVVTFTGKANAHLPANDAAVVITFKDAAITGGIATLDNASKTISLKFDAPYGIFYVNNTDYVASAAATWQFFSLGIGDNTDYGAWQFAAAALKMETYGKRLVGETGTRNISFIPEGTIIGASNTFVVPGSAYPDQLDLRTPAYTAWDNKTGYVGFEYKSRGRTCYGWMHVKVEAGGTGYTVLDFGYNTKPNESIKAGIQNTTTVPPPSNLTATAANLEVQLSWVNNATTATNIIIERAGSDAVFAEIATLAPTATTYTNSALTAGSTYQYKIRAKAAAVYSEYSNVVSVTIPNTPLCTVQTANGYEFINAVTVGSFTHTSGKDTSGYTDYTSKVITLTPNTSINISLVPGFTGSSYTEYWGVWIDYNKNNQFEASEKVIDGLSSKTTVTGSFTPITFTGTTRMRVVMKYNANPTTACGNLGDGEVEDYTVTAGVTNPVTLPTPINLSNAGVYASGFYASWATMPEAASYEVQLNTSGWTTVGSSVTYYLWIPKQGTQTIYEFRVRAKNGTAVSEWSTSHTIDLQSGNLGLSAIDEVKSFAMYPNPASDIVHFNFGNLDTSKVKITIYDSTGNLVGAAHNTASFSVNSLRKGVYMVIATDGNFTEKKKLLVE
;
A
#
# COMPACT_ATOMS: atom_id res chain seq x y z
N MET A 1 66.35 -2.03 -3.35
CA MET A 1 65.06 -2.46 -3.92
C MET A 1 64.36 -1.22 -4.50
N LYS A 2 64.86 -0.45 -5.49
CA LYS A 2 65.37 -0.71 -6.84
C LYS A 2 64.82 -1.99 -7.49
N LEU A 3 64.18 -1.80 -8.65
CA LEU A 3 63.63 -2.80 -9.59
C LEU A 3 62.17 -3.24 -9.34
N LYS A 4 61.19 -2.40 -9.72
CA LYS A 4 59.85 -2.81 -10.23
C LYS A 4 58.86 -1.67 -10.59
N LEU A 5 59.32 -0.43 -10.78
CA LEU A 5 58.46 0.66 -11.28
C LEU A 5 59.00 1.29 -12.57
N LEU A 6 59.62 0.48 -13.42
CA LEU A 6 60.17 0.88 -14.73
C LEU A 6 59.32 0.36 -15.92
N LEU A 7 58.09 -0.08 -15.67
CA LEU A 7 57.20 -0.66 -16.70
C LEU A 7 55.83 0.02 -16.82
N PHE A 8 55.65 1.20 -16.22
CA PHE A 8 54.39 1.96 -16.29
C PHE A 8 54.54 3.38 -16.88
N PHE A 9 55.73 3.71 -17.41
CA PHE A 9 56.02 5.02 -18.03
C PHE A 9 56.23 4.95 -19.57
N LEU A 10 55.89 3.83 -20.20
CA LEU A 10 55.73 3.71 -21.65
C LEU A 10 54.28 3.29 -21.94
N ILE A 11 53.43 4.25 -22.30
CA ILE A 11 52.17 4.16 -23.10
C ILE A 11 51.32 5.43 -22.95
N PHE A 12 51.61 6.35 -22.02
CA PHE A 12 51.02 7.71 -22.06
C PHE A 12 51.93 8.69 -22.83
N SER A 13 52.13 8.41 -24.11
CA SER A 13 52.64 9.38 -25.07
C SER A 13 52.13 8.97 -26.45
N VAL A 14 51.49 9.90 -27.14
CA VAL A 14 50.97 9.76 -28.51
C VAL A 14 49.61 9.06 -28.63
N LEU A 15 48.58 9.61 -27.98
CA LEU A 15 47.35 9.90 -28.73
C LEU A 15 47.45 11.34 -29.20
N LYS A 16 48.15 11.55 -30.32
CA LYS A 16 47.81 12.68 -31.17
C LYS A 16 46.37 12.39 -31.61
N VAL A 17 45.41 13.10 -31.04
CA VAL A 17 44.08 13.22 -31.65
C VAL A 17 44.35 13.76 -33.04
N SER A 18 44.26 12.87 -34.02
CA SER A 18 44.23 13.21 -35.43
C SER A 18 42.98 14.06 -35.61
N ALA A 19 43.14 15.37 -35.77
CA ALA A 19 42.09 16.30 -36.16
C ALA A 19 41.64 15.99 -37.60
N GLN A 20 40.88 14.91 -37.81
CA GLN A 20 40.08 14.78 -39.03
C GLN A 20 39.14 16.00 -39.07
N GLY A 21 39.04 16.66 -40.22
CA GLY A 21 38.40 17.98 -40.37
C GLY A 21 37.09 18.10 -39.60
N LEU A 22 36.99 19.10 -38.73
CA LEU A 22 35.86 19.33 -37.84
C LEU A 22 34.63 19.71 -38.68
N PRO A 23 33.55 18.90 -38.69
CA PRO A 23 32.43 19.13 -39.58
C PRO A 23 31.52 20.27 -39.06
N CYS A 24 31.54 21.44 -39.69
CA CYS A 24 30.39 22.36 -39.68
C CYS A 24 29.32 21.83 -40.65
N ARG A 25 28.06 21.84 -40.21
CA ARG A 25 26.90 21.28 -40.94
C ARG A 25 25.94 22.37 -41.45
N THR A 26 26.40 23.61 -41.57
CA THR A 26 25.61 24.77 -42.02
C THR A 26 24.80 24.48 -43.29
N THR A 27 25.42 23.94 -44.35
CA THR A 27 24.70 23.61 -45.59
C THR A 27 23.59 22.59 -45.36
N GLU A 28 23.87 21.53 -44.59
CA GLU A 28 22.92 20.45 -44.33
C GLU A 28 21.70 20.94 -43.53
N GLU A 29 21.95 21.70 -42.46
CA GLU A 29 20.89 22.18 -41.58
C GLU A 29 20.04 23.28 -42.24
N ASN A 30 20.65 24.18 -43.02
CA ASN A 30 19.88 25.15 -43.84
C ASN A 30 19.07 24.43 -44.93
N ALA A 31 19.58 23.33 -45.52
CA ALA A 31 18.81 22.52 -46.47
C ALA A 31 17.59 21.85 -45.83
N LYS A 32 17.62 21.51 -44.54
CA LYS A 32 16.42 21.04 -43.81
C LYS A 32 15.37 22.16 -43.71
N VAL A 33 15.79 23.38 -43.37
CA VAL A 33 14.89 24.56 -43.34
C VAL A 33 14.25 24.78 -44.72
N TYR A 34 15.04 24.77 -45.79
CA TYR A 34 14.52 24.97 -47.15
C TYR A 34 13.58 23.88 -47.64
N ARG A 35 13.80 22.62 -47.23
CA ARG A 35 12.88 21.51 -47.56
C ARG A 35 11.52 21.70 -46.91
N ASN A 36 11.50 22.24 -45.70
CA ASN A 36 10.28 22.42 -44.92
C ASN A 36 9.59 23.77 -45.22
N ASN A 37 10.32 24.76 -45.74
CA ASN A 37 9.79 26.07 -46.11
C ASN A 37 10.18 26.48 -47.55
N PRO A 38 9.30 26.26 -48.55
CA PRO A 38 9.52 26.66 -49.93
C PRO A 38 9.75 28.17 -50.12
N ALA A 39 9.18 29.02 -49.26
CA ALA A 39 9.36 30.48 -49.34
C ALA A 39 10.81 30.87 -48.99
N SER A 40 11.38 30.25 -47.95
CA SER A 40 12.80 30.43 -47.60
C SER A 40 13.75 30.01 -48.72
N LEU A 41 13.44 28.94 -49.46
CA LEU A 41 14.24 28.53 -50.61
C LEU A 41 14.16 29.55 -51.76
N GLN A 42 12.97 30.11 -52.00
CA GLN A 42 12.77 31.14 -53.01
C GLN A 42 13.51 32.43 -52.63
N GLU A 43 13.40 32.87 -51.38
CA GLU A 43 14.13 34.00 -50.82
C GLU A 43 15.65 33.85 -51.00
N LYS A 44 16.20 32.67 -50.69
CA LYS A 44 17.63 32.38 -50.92
C LYS A 44 18.01 32.58 -52.39
N LYS A 45 17.24 32.03 -53.33
CA LYS A 45 17.53 32.16 -54.78
C LYS A 45 17.50 33.60 -55.23
N ASP A 46 16.50 34.36 -54.80
CA ASP A 46 16.35 35.78 -55.14
C ASP A 46 17.50 36.60 -54.54
N PHE A 47 17.92 36.26 -53.32
CA PHE A 47 19.02 36.91 -52.64
C PHE A 47 20.39 36.56 -53.25
N ASP A 48 20.59 35.35 -53.77
CA ASP A 48 21.79 34.97 -54.52
C ASP A 48 21.92 35.81 -55.81
N VAL A 49 20.82 36.02 -56.53
CA VAL A 49 20.77 36.91 -57.70
C VAL A 49 21.09 38.36 -57.32
N PHE A 50 20.49 38.86 -56.24
CA PHE A 50 20.77 40.19 -55.72
C PHE A 50 22.24 40.36 -55.33
N SER A 51 22.81 39.40 -54.61
CA SER A 51 24.21 39.43 -54.13
C SER A 51 25.21 39.51 -55.27
N LYS A 52 25.00 38.73 -56.35
CA LYS A 52 25.83 38.80 -57.56
C LYS A 52 25.75 40.16 -58.23
N LYS A 53 24.52 40.70 -58.37
CA LYS A 53 24.30 42.04 -58.95
C LYS A 53 24.96 43.13 -58.10
N PHE A 54 24.86 43.04 -56.78
CA PHE A 54 25.47 43.97 -55.83
C PHE A 54 27.01 43.95 -55.94
N ALA A 55 27.61 42.76 -56.03
CA ALA A 55 29.06 42.61 -56.21
C ALA A 55 29.55 43.23 -57.53
N LEU A 56 28.84 42.99 -58.65
CA LEU A 56 29.14 43.61 -59.95
C LEU A 56 29.02 45.13 -59.92
N GLN A 57 27.98 45.67 -59.27
CA GLN A 57 27.80 47.11 -59.12
C GLN A 57 28.94 47.74 -58.32
N ARG A 58 29.40 47.10 -57.24
CA ARG A 58 30.57 47.55 -56.46
C ARG A 58 31.84 47.56 -57.31
N LYS A 59 32.07 46.52 -58.11
CA LYS A 59 33.24 46.42 -59.00
C LYS A 59 33.29 47.55 -60.04
N ASN A 60 32.12 48.04 -60.48
CA ASN A 60 31.99 49.09 -61.48
C ASN A 60 31.93 50.52 -60.90
N LYS A 61 31.94 50.71 -59.57
CA LYS A 61 31.98 52.06 -58.97
C LYS A 61 33.39 52.66 -59.10
N THR A 62 33.48 53.84 -59.72
CA THR A 62 34.72 54.62 -59.87
C THR A 62 34.99 55.60 -58.73
N SER A 63 34.00 55.86 -57.88
CA SER A 63 34.12 56.74 -56.70
C SER A 63 34.33 55.94 -55.41
N LYS A 64 35.27 56.38 -54.56
CA LYS A 64 35.40 55.88 -53.17
C LYS A 64 34.30 56.49 -52.32
N GLU A 65 33.26 55.72 -52.00
CA GLU A 65 32.32 56.08 -50.93
C GLU A 65 33.01 56.07 -49.57
N ALA A 66 32.56 56.91 -48.64
CA ALA A 66 33.07 56.90 -47.28
C ALA A 66 32.87 55.52 -46.64
N ALA A 67 33.89 55.02 -45.93
CA ALA A 67 33.81 53.72 -45.26
C ALA A 67 32.74 53.78 -44.16
N VAL A 68 31.63 53.08 -44.37
CA VAL A 68 30.61 52.85 -43.33
C VAL A 68 31.15 51.80 -42.37
N THR A 69 31.08 52.07 -41.06
CA THR A 69 31.33 51.05 -40.03
C THR A 69 30.02 50.37 -39.68
N TYR A 70 29.93 49.06 -39.90
CA TYR A 70 28.74 48.29 -39.57
C TYR A 70 28.85 47.75 -38.14
N THR A 71 28.25 48.43 -37.17
CA THR A 71 28.20 47.92 -35.79
C THR A 71 27.04 46.93 -35.64
N ILE A 72 27.31 45.72 -35.16
CA ILE A 72 26.29 44.67 -34.96
C ILE A 72 26.22 44.34 -33.47
N PRO A 73 25.05 44.55 -32.81
CA PRO A 73 24.85 44.11 -31.44
C PRO A 73 24.79 42.59 -31.35
N VAL A 74 25.61 42.00 -30.47
CA VAL A 74 25.72 40.54 -30.27
C VAL A 74 25.34 40.20 -28.84
N VAL A 75 24.64 39.08 -28.67
CA VAL A 75 24.37 38.44 -27.38
C VAL A 75 24.84 36.99 -27.42
N PHE A 76 25.58 36.58 -26.40
CA PHE A 76 26.02 35.20 -26.20
C PHE A 76 25.18 34.50 -25.13
N HIS A 77 24.58 33.37 -25.48
CA HIS A 77 23.81 32.50 -24.59
C HIS A 77 24.65 31.25 -24.29
N ILE A 78 25.14 31.11 -23.06
CA ILE A 78 26.03 30.03 -22.64
C ILE A 78 25.22 28.97 -21.90
N TYR A 79 25.07 27.77 -22.46
CA TYR A 79 24.34 26.67 -21.81
C TYR A 79 25.29 25.71 -21.12
N GLY A 80 25.37 25.80 -19.80
CA GLY A 80 26.39 25.12 -19.00
C GLY A 80 27.72 25.88 -19.03
N ASP A 81 28.33 26.07 -17.87
CA ASP A 81 29.58 26.80 -17.71
C ASP A 81 30.82 25.90 -17.91
N VAL A 82 30.64 24.59 -18.05
CA VAL A 82 31.69 23.61 -18.36
C VAL A 82 31.35 22.84 -19.63
N GLN A 83 32.26 22.89 -20.60
CA GLN A 83 32.10 22.35 -21.96
C GLN A 83 33.24 21.37 -22.22
N SER A 84 32.96 20.07 -22.24
CA SER A 84 33.97 19.00 -22.35
C SER A 84 35.13 19.15 -21.35
N GLY A 85 34.80 19.46 -20.10
CA GLY A 85 35.76 19.64 -19.00
C GLY A 85 36.45 21.02 -18.96
N LYS A 86 36.14 21.94 -19.89
CA LYS A 86 36.70 23.30 -19.90
C LYS A 86 35.68 24.33 -19.45
N THR A 87 36.07 25.21 -18.52
CA THR A 87 35.21 26.30 -18.06
C THR A 87 35.13 27.44 -19.07
N VAL A 88 33.90 27.88 -19.36
CA VAL A 88 33.58 29.07 -20.16
C VAL A 88 33.42 30.27 -19.23
N THR A 89 34.10 31.37 -19.53
CA THR A 89 34.06 32.61 -18.72
C THR A 89 33.70 33.80 -19.60
N TYR A 90 33.19 34.87 -18.98
CA TYR A 90 32.93 36.14 -19.67
C TYR A 90 34.17 36.67 -20.40
N GLU A 91 35.34 36.61 -19.75
CA GLU A 91 36.60 37.08 -20.33
C GLU A 91 36.98 36.32 -21.60
N LYS A 92 36.77 34.99 -21.64
CA LYS A 92 37.00 34.19 -22.85
C LYS A 92 36.11 34.64 -24.01
N ILE A 93 34.83 34.95 -23.74
CA ILE A 93 33.91 35.46 -24.76
C ILE A 93 34.36 36.83 -25.29
N VAL A 94 34.72 37.75 -24.39
CA VAL A 94 35.23 39.09 -24.77
C VAL A 94 36.47 38.98 -25.64
N ASN A 95 37.44 38.15 -25.24
CA ASN A 95 38.68 37.95 -25.99
C ASN A 95 38.41 37.33 -27.37
N HIS A 96 37.50 36.36 -27.45
CA HIS A 96 37.13 35.73 -28.72
C HIS A 96 36.43 36.71 -29.67
N LEU A 97 35.52 37.54 -29.15
CA LEU A 97 34.84 38.57 -29.94
C LEU A 97 35.82 39.66 -30.43
N ALA A 98 36.85 39.99 -29.64
CA ALA A 98 37.92 40.89 -30.06
C ALA A 98 38.72 40.28 -31.23
N GLN A 99 39.12 39.01 -31.13
CA GLN A 99 39.81 38.32 -32.23
C GLN A 99 38.95 38.25 -33.50
N LEU A 100 37.66 37.96 -33.38
CA LEU A 100 36.73 37.95 -34.51
C LEU A 100 36.66 39.33 -35.18
N ASN A 101 36.57 40.39 -34.38
CA ASN A 101 36.65 41.75 -34.90
C ASN A 101 37.99 42.04 -35.60
N ASP A 102 39.10 41.43 -35.18
CA ASP A 102 40.37 41.59 -35.88
C ASP A 102 40.40 40.84 -37.21
N ASP A 103 39.91 39.60 -37.25
CA ASP A 103 39.85 38.75 -38.45
C ASP A 103 39.03 39.40 -39.58
N PHE A 104 37.80 39.84 -39.28
CA PHE A 104 36.90 40.46 -40.28
C PHE A 104 37.45 41.78 -40.86
N ASN A 105 38.33 42.45 -40.11
CA ASN A 105 38.89 43.75 -40.49
C ASN A 105 40.36 43.67 -40.95
N GLY A 106 40.92 42.45 -41.08
CA GLY A 106 42.32 42.26 -41.47
C GLY A 106 43.31 42.87 -40.49
N ARG A 107 42.93 42.96 -39.20
CA ARG A 107 43.77 43.42 -38.10
C ARG A 107 44.47 42.27 -37.37
N ASN A 108 44.14 41.03 -37.71
CA ASN A 108 44.86 39.85 -37.24
C ASN A 108 46.35 39.92 -37.66
N ALA A 109 47.24 39.53 -36.74
CA ALA A 109 48.68 39.74 -36.88
C ALA A 109 49.31 39.10 -38.13
N ASP A 110 48.70 38.06 -38.68
CA ASP A 110 49.12 37.31 -39.86
C ASP A 110 48.40 37.71 -41.16
N PHE A 111 47.53 38.71 -41.15
CA PHE A 111 46.84 39.17 -42.37
C PHE A 111 47.81 39.63 -43.48
N GLN A 112 48.97 40.15 -43.10
CA GLN A 112 50.01 40.58 -44.05
C GLN A 112 50.91 39.43 -44.51
N THR A 113 50.80 38.24 -43.89
CA THR A 113 51.60 37.04 -44.22
C THR A 113 50.79 36.00 -44.99
N VAL A 114 49.64 36.41 -45.55
CA VAL A 114 48.92 35.66 -46.58
C VAL A 114 49.88 35.33 -47.72
N GLU A 115 49.76 34.12 -48.27
CA GLU A 115 50.57 33.64 -49.38
C GLU A 115 50.49 34.60 -50.57
N SER A 116 51.65 34.84 -51.19
CA SER A 116 51.82 35.87 -52.25
C SER A 116 50.79 35.76 -53.39
N PHE A 117 50.36 34.54 -53.73
CA PHE A 117 49.33 34.29 -54.75
C PHE A 117 47.94 34.82 -54.37
N PHE A 118 47.59 34.81 -53.08
CA PHE A 118 46.29 35.26 -52.56
C PHE A 118 46.30 36.69 -52.00
N GLN A 119 47.49 37.26 -51.75
CA GLN A 119 47.61 38.64 -51.23
C GLN A 119 46.81 39.69 -52.02
N PRO A 120 46.75 39.68 -53.37
CA PRO A 120 45.96 40.66 -54.12
C PRO A 120 44.44 40.50 -53.94
N ARG A 121 43.97 39.33 -53.47
CA ARG A 121 42.56 39.00 -53.33
C ARG A 121 42.00 39.30 -51.95
N ARG A 122 42.82 39.55 -50.94
CA ARG A 122 42.37 39.80 -49.56
C ARG A 122 41.48 41.05 -49.45
N GLY A 123 40.48 40.98 -48.59
CA GLY A 123 39.53 42.07 -48.34
C GLY A 123 39.21 42.25 -46.86
N THR A 124 38.67 43.43 -46.53
CA THR A 124 38.19 43.81 -45.20
C THR A 124 36.81 44.49 -45.30
N ILE A 125 35.95 44.35 -44.28
CA ILE A 125 34.54 44.82 -44.35
C ILE A 125 34.20 46.05 -43.47
N ASN A 126 35.09 46.47 -42.56
CA ASN A 126 34.81 47.55 -41.59
C ASN A 126 33.55 47.26 -40.75
N VAL A 127 33.49 46.08 -40.12
CA VAL A 127 32.40 45.63 -39.25
C VAL A 127 32.86 45.63 -37.79
N GLU A 128 31.98 45.94 -36.85
CA GLU A 128 32.28 45.87 -35.42
C GLU A 128 31.18 45.11 -34.68
N PHE A 129 31.46 43.89 -34.26
CA PHE A 129 30.57 43.10 -33.43
C PHE A 129 30.75 43.52 -31.97
N LYS A 130 29.69 44.06 -31.36
CA LYS A 130 29.72 44.55 -29.97
C LYS A 130 28.75 43.77 -29.12
N LEU A 131 29.21 43.34 -27.94
CA LEU A 131 28.31 42.85 -26.91
C LEU A 131 27.28 43.93 -26.57
N ALA A 132 26.01 43.56 -26.64
CA ALA A 132 24.90 44.41 -26.25
C ALA A 132 25.10 44.98 -24.84
N LYS A 133 24.66 46.23 -24.64
CA LYS A 133 24.71 46.92 -23.33
C LYS A 133 23.33 47.12 -22.73
N LYS A 134 22.29 46.96 -23.54
CA LYS A 134 20.90 46.88 -23.09
C LYS A 134 20.28 45.55 -23.50
N ASP A 135 19.62 44.91 -22.55
CA ASP A 135 18.79 43.74 -22.79
C ASP A 135 17.45 44.13 -23.48
N PRO A 136 16.62 43.17 -23.92
CA PRO A 136 15.35 43.47 -24.57
C PRO A 136 14.36 44.28 -23.73
N ASN A 137 14.53 44.30 -22.40
CA ASN A 137 13.72 45.10 -21.47
C ASN A 137 14.32 46.50 -21.21
N GLY A 138 15.44 46.84 -21.87
CA GLY A 138 16.15 48.11 -21.73
C GLY A 138 17.09 48.20 -20.52
N GLY A 139 17.27 47.11 -19.78
CA GLY A 139 18.16 47.05 -18.62
C GLY A 139 19.61 46.79 -19.00
N CYS A 140 20.54 47.09 -18.10
CA CYS A 140 21.95 46.86 -18.28
C CYS A 140 22.27 45.37 -18.45
N THR A 141 23.08 45.07 -19.46
CA THR A 141 23.59 43.73 -19.71
C THR A 141 25.06 43.77 -20.08
N SER A 142 25.75 42.66 -19.81
CA SER A 142 27.09 42.40 -20.32
C SER A 142 27.07 41.95 -21.79
N GLY A 143 25.91 41.52 -22.30
CA GLY A 143 25.76 40.83 -23.59
C GLY A 143 26.12 39.34 -23.53
N VAL A 144 26.39 38.79 -22.35
CA VAL A 144 26.69 37.37 -22.13
C VAL A 144 25.81 36.83 -21.01
N ILE A 145 25.04 35.79 -21.31
CA ILE A 145 24.02 35.21 -20.43
C ILE A 145 24.37 33.75 -20.19
N PHE A 146 24.42 33.33 -18.93
CA PHE A 146 24.62 31.93 -18.56
C PHE A 146 23.29 31.27 -18.23
N HIS A 147 23.04 30.13 -18.85
CA HIS A 147 21.86 29.30 -18.74
C HIS A 147 22.24 27.91 -18.19
N PRO A 148 21.28 27.16 -17.60
CA PRO A 148 21.45 25.72 -17.37
C PRO A 148 21.84 24.99 -18.66
N ALA A 149 22.50 23.83 -18.55
CA ALA A 149 22.92 23.07 -19.72
C ALA A 149 21.71 22.66 -20.59
N LYS A 150 21.81 22.88 -21.90
CA LYS A 150 20.87 22.48 -22.94
C LYS A 150 21.68 22.14 -24.20
N ASN A 151 21.16 21.24 -25.01
CA ASN A 151 21.76 20.79 -26.27
C ASN A 151 20.78 20.94 -27.45
N GLY A 152 21.25 20.73 -28.67
CA GLY A 152 20.38 20.52 -29.84
C GLY A 152 20.02 21.76 -30.66
N TYR A 153 20.46 22.97 -30.29
CA TYR A 153 20.08 24.18 -31.05
C TYR A 153 20.78 24.25 -32.42
N GLY A 154 21.74 23.37 -32.68
CA GLY A 154 22.33 23.16 -34.00
C GLY A 154 21.39 22.55 -35.04
N ASN A 155 20.27 21.94 -34.63
CA ASN A 155 19.34 21.27 -35.57
C ASN A 155 18.51 22.27 -36.38
N GLY A 156 18.35 22.02 -37.69
CA GLY A 156 17.47 22.78 -38.59
C GLY A 156 15.95 22.54 -38.41
N GLY A 157 15.53 22.03 -37.25
CA GLY A 157 14.12 21.81 -36.88
C GLY A 157 13.98 21.03 -35.56
N GLY A 158 12.78 21.04 -34.97
CA GLY A 158 12.45 20.28 -33.74
C GLY A 158 12.78 21.00 -32.42
N TYR A 159 13.47 22.15 -32.48
CA TYR A 159 13.86 22.95 -31.30
C TYR A 159 13.42 24.41 -31.38
N ASP A 160 12.62 24.79 -32.40
CA ASP A 160 12.33 26.18 -32.75
C ASP A 160 11.67 26.96 -31.61
N ASP A 161 10.73 26.34 -30.88
CA ASP A 161 10.07 26.98 -29.74
C ASP A 161 11.04 27.30 -28.60
N GLN A 162 11.99 26.41 -28.31
CA GLN A 162 12.96 26.64 -27.23
C GLN A 162 14.01 27.68 -27.62
N ILE A 163 14.41 27.68 -28.89
CA ILE A 163 15.31 28.69 -29.47
C ILE A 163 14.64 30.07 -29.41
N ALA A 164 13.42 30.18 -29.91
CA ALA A 164 12.67 31.43 -29.94
C ALA A 164 12.37 31.98 -28.53
N ALA A 165 12.14 31.10 -27.55
CA ALA A 165 11.94 31.49 -26.16
C ALA A 165 13.22 32.05 -25.50
N ASP A 166 14.39 31.54 -25.88
CA ASP A 166 15.67 31.98 -25.32
C ASP A 166 16.30 33.14 -26.12
N ALA A 167 15.91 33.33 -27.38
CA ALA A 167 16.43 34.36 -28.27
C ALA A 167 16.09 35.78 -27.79
N TRP A 168 17.03 36.69 -27.99
CA TRP A 168 16.70 38.11 -28.07
C TRP A 168 16.21 38.46 -29.47
N ASP A 169 15.42 39.52 -29.60
CA ASP A 169 14.83 39.96 -30.87
C ASP A 169 15.86 39.97 -32.01
N ASN A 170 15.70 39.06 -32.98
CA ASN A 170 16.64 38.87 -34.08
C ASN A 170 16.72 40.08 -35.03
N THR A 171 15.77 41.02 -34.96
CA THR A 171 15.86 42.30 -35.68
C THR A 171 16.81 43.28 -34.98
N LYS A 172 17.09 43.09 -33.69
CA LYS A 172 17.95 43.96 -32.88
C LYS A 172 19.29 43.35 -32.52
N TYR A 173 19.35 42.04 -32.33
CA TYR A 173 20.53 41.32 -31.84
C TYR A 173 20.90 40.14 -32.74
N MET A 174 22.20 39.92 -32.88
CA MET A 174 22.75 38.66 -33.35
C MET A 174 22.85 37.70 -32.15
N ASN A 175 22.05 36.63 -32.16
CA ASN A 175 22.05 35.59 -31.13
C ASN A 175 23.12 34.54 -31.42
N VAL A 176 24.00 34.31 -30.45
CA VAL A 176 25.06 33.29 -30.50
C VAL A 176 24.89 32.34 -29.33
N TYR A 177 24.68 31.06 -29.59
CA TYR A 177 24.46 30.04 -28.57
C TYR A 177 25.70 29.18 -28.40
N ILE A 178 26.14 28.99 -27.17
CA ILE A 178 27.30 28.15 -26.82
C ILE A 178 26.78 26.88 -26.13
N GLN A 179 27.02 25.72 -26.75
CA GLN A 179 26.57 24.40 -26.29
C GLN A 179 27.70 23.37 -26.38
N ASN A 180 27.63 22.26 -25.64
CA ASN A 180 28.63 21.19 -25.72
C ASN A 180 28.31 20.22 -26.85
N ASP A 181 27.02 19.87 -26.94
CA ASP A 181 26.45 19.02 -27.96
C ASP A 181 25.44 19.85 -28.76
N LEU A 182 25.85 20.22 -29.97
CA LEU A 182 25.09 21.09 -30.85
C LEU A 182 23.82 20.41 -31.38
N TYR A 183 23.82 19.09 -31.57
CA TYR A 183 22.74 18.37 -32.26
C TYR A 183 21.94 17.44 -31.34
N ASN A 184 22.31 17.34 -30.07
CA ASN A 184 21.71 16.46 -29.08
C ASN A 184 21.79 14.98 -29.49
N ASP A 185 22.90 14.59 -30.12
CA ASP A 185 23.20 13.24 -30.60
C ASP A 185 24.30 12.54 -29.77
N GLY A 186 24.77 13.18 -28.70
CA GLY A 186 25.87 12.75 -27.85
C GLY A 186 27.25 13.13 -28.38
N ALA A 187 27.37 13.74 -29.57
CA ALA A 187 28.65 14.10 -30.17
C ALA A 187 29.10 15.50 -29.73
N THR A 188 30.12 15.55 -28.86
CA THR A 188 30.65 16.79 -28.27
C THR A 188 31.83 17.40 -29.03
N ASN A 189 32.09 16.94 -30.26
CA ASN A 189 33.23 17.36 -31.09
C ASN A 189 32.81 18.17 -32.34
N ASN A 190 31.53 18.48 -32.49
CA ASN A 190 31.04 19.37 -33.54
C ASN A 190 31.52 20.80 -33.28
N SER A 191 31.97 21.52 -34.31
CA SER A 191 32.60 22.84 -34.20
C SER A 191 31.60 23.98 -34.06
N GLY A 192 30.71 24.10 -35.04
CA GLY A 192 29.78 25.22 -35.17
C GLY A 192 28.75 24.98 -36.27
N VAL A 193 27.73 25.82 -36.26
CA VAL A 193 26.70 25.91 -37.31
C VAL A 193 26.04 27.29 -37.28
N ALA A 194 25.68 27.81 -38.45
CA ALA A 194 25.06 29.11 -38.60
C ALA A 194 23.92 29.08 -39.63
N TRP A 195 23.04 30.08 -39.56
CA TRP A 195 21.94 30.23 -40.51
C TRP A 195 22.15 31.42 -41.42
N TYR A 196 21.94 31.18 -42.71
CA TYR A 196 22.00 32.21 -43.74
C TYR A 196 20.91 33.28 -43.52
N PRO A 197 21.04 34.48 -44.13
CA PRO A 197 19.97 35.47 -44.09
C PRO A 197 18.63 34.88 -44.55
N ASN A 198 17.65 34.91 -43.66
CA ASN A 198 16.30 34.44 -43.91
C ASN A 198 15.31 35.25 -43.08
N SER A 199 14.35 35.89 -43.74
CA SER A 199 13.40 36.80 -43.11
C SER A 199 12.43 36.09 -42.18
N ASP A 200 11.97 34.88 -42.54
CA ASP A 200 11.04 34.11 -41.71
C ASP A 200 11.71 33.69 -40.40
N MET A 201 12.97 33.24 -40.46
CA MET A 201 13.74 32.89 -39.27
C MET A 201 14.00 34.10 -38.37
N THR A 202 14.32 35.26 -38.96
CA THR A 202 14.47 36.51 -38.19
C THR A 202 13.15 36.91 -37.52
N ALA A 203 12.02 36.85 -38.24
CA ALA A 203 10.71 37.17 -37.68
C ALA A 203 10.25 36.19 -36.59
N SER A 204 10.68 34.93 -36.69
CA SER A 204 10.34 33.86 -35.75
C SER A 204 11.34 33.71 -34.60
N ASN A 205 12.35 34.59 -34.50
CA ASN A 205 13.42 34.52 -33.50
C ASN A 205 14.22 33.21 -33.51
N THR A 206 14.40 32.59 -34.68
CA THR A 206 15.18 31.34 -34.83
C THR A 206 16.52 31.54 -35.56
N ALA A 207 16.80 32.74 -36.07
CA ALA A 207 18.06 33.06 -36.75
C ALA A 207 19.23 33.11 -35.75
N ARG A 208 20.30 32.35 -36.02
CA ARG A 208 21.33 32.12 -35.00
C ARG A 208 22.69 31.70 -35.52
N VAL A 209 23.66 31.73 -34.61
CA VAL A 209 24.92 30.97 -34.68
C VAL A 209 24.97 30.07 -33.45
N VAL A 210 25.38 28.82 -33.61
CA VAL A 210 25.62 27.89 -32.51
C VAL A 210 27.05 27.41 -32.59
N PHE A 211 27.76 27.45 -31.46
CA PHE A 211 29.18 27.17 -31.41
C PHE A 211 29.52 26.29 -30.21
N ASN A 212 30.52 25.42 -30.38
CA ASN A 212 30.94 24.54 -29.30
C ASN A 212 31.88 25.26 -28.32
N GLY A 213 31.42 25.36 -27.07
CA GLY A 213 32.13 26.11 -26.04
C GLY A 213 33.50 25.53 -25.65
N ALA A 214 33.76 24.26 -25.96
CA ALA A 214 35.06 23.62 -25.73
C ALA A 214 36.19 24.21 -26.60
N TYR A 215 35.83 24.93 -27.67
CA TYR A 215 36.72 25.58 -28.61
C TYR A 215 36.85 27.09 -28.40
N LEU A 216 36.26 27.62 -27.33
CA LEU A 216 36.48 29.00 -26.94
C LEU A 216 37.94 29.23 -26.54
N TYR A 217 38.50 30.32 -27.08
CA TYR A 217 39.88 30.74 -26.91
C TYR A 217 40.35 30.73 -25.46
N ASP A 218 41.38 29.94 -25.19
CA ASP A 218 42.30 30.09 -24.07
C ASP A 218 43.68 30.30 -24.71
N ASN A 219 44.48 31.25 -24.20
CA ASN A 219 45.83 31.55 -24.68
C ASN A 219 46.79 30.33 -24.66
N SER A 220 46.31 29.15 -24.23
CA SER A 220 47.00 27.87 -24.15
C SER A 220 46.66 26.88 -25.29
N TYR A 221 45.60 27.08 -26.08
CA TYR A 221 45.18 26.21 -27.19
C TYR A 221 45.32 26.91 -28.54
N SER A 222 45.55 26.12 -29.59
CA SER A 222 46.05 26.57 -30.89
C SER A 222 45.15 27.62 -31.57
N LYS A 223 45.78 28.57 -32.29
CA LYS A 223 45.18 29.67 -33.08
C LYS A 223 44.10 29.21 -34.09
N GLU A 224 44.06 27.90 -34.32
CA GLU A 224 43.25 27.14 -35.27
C GLU A 224 41.76 27.08 -34.87
N PHE A 225 41.48 26.92 -33.57
CA PHE A 225 40.09 26.75 -33.09
C PHE A 225 39.34 28.08 -32.96
N SER A 226 40.03 29.21 -32.71
CA SER A 226 39.39 30.52 -32.62
C SER A 226 38.83 31.03 -33.94
N ALA A 227 39.49 30.72 -35.06
CA ALA A 227 39.02 31.11 -36.38
C ALA A 227 37.74 30.37 -36.82
N THR A 228 37.33 29.33 -36.07
CA THR A 228 36.09 28.59 -36.35
C THR A 228 34.84 29.43 -36.02
N LEU A 229 34.87 30.28 -34.99
CA LEU A 229 33.75 31.20 -34.75
C LEU A 229 33.68 32.30 -35.82
N THR A 230 34.85 32.77 -36.29
CA THR A 230 34.97 33.67 -37.45
C THR A 230 34.31 33.05 -38.69
N HIS A 231 34.56 31.76 -38.96
CA HIS A 231 33.91 30.99 -40.02
C HIS A 231 32.37 31.00 -39.91
N GLU A 232 31.81 30.68 -38.73
CA GLU A 232 30.34 30.68 -38.54
C GLU A 232 29.72 32.07 -38.70
N PHE A 233 30.41 33.13 -38.28
CA PHE A 233 29.95 34.50 -38.52
C PHE A 233 29.99 34.86 -40.01
N GLY A 234 30.93 34.28 -40.77
CA GLY A 234 30.96 34.36 -42.22
C GLY A 234 29.69 33.77 -42.84
N HIS A 235 29.27 32.59 -42.39
CA HIS A 235 27.98 32.00 -42.79
C HIS A 235 26.77 32.86 -42.41
N PHE A 236 26.74 33.43 -41.20
CA PHE A 236 25.68 34.37 -40.79
C PHE A 236 25.57 35.59 -41.72
N LEU A 237 26.70 36.01 -42.29
CA LEU A 237 26.84 37.05 -43.32
C LEU A 237 26.84 36.48 -44.76
N ASN A 238 26.20 35.33 -44.96
CA ASN A 238 25.89 34.72 -46.26
C ASN A 238 27.07 34.11 -47.03
N LEU A 239 28.22 33.84 -46.40
CA LEU A 239 29.31 33.12 -47.06
C LEU A 239 29.04 31.62 -47.12
N ILE A 240 29.35 30.98 -48.24
CA ILE A 240 29.24 29.53 -48.43
C ILE A 240 30.64 28.93 -48.28
N HIS A 241 30.74 27.65 -47.91
CA HIS A 241 32.01 26.94 -47.92
C HIS A 241 32.70 27.02 -49.28
N THR A 242 34.01 27.26 -49.32
CA THR A 242 34.77 27.38 -50.59
C THR A 242 34.77 26.12 -51.45
N PHE A 243 34.44 24.98 -50.86
CA PHE A 243 34.41 23.65 -51.48
C PHE A 243 32.99 23.13 -51.73
N GLU A 244 31.95 23.94 -51.48
CA GLU A 244 30.56 23.51 -51.61
C GLU A 244 30.23 23.10 -53.06
N GLY A 245 29.70 21.88 -53.24
CA GLY A 245 29.44 21.29 -54.55
C GLY A 245 30.68 20.80 -55.32
N GLY A 246 31.87 20.81 -54.69
CA GLY A 246 33.13 20.36 -55.27
C GLY A 246 33.52 21.15 -56.53
N CYS A 247 34.22 20.50 -57.46
CA CYS A 247 34.73 21.16 -58.67
C CYS A 247 33.68 21.55 -59.71
N SER A 248 32.42 21.15 -59.51
CA SER A 248 31.27 21.57 -60.32
C SER A 248 30.38 22.58 -59.59
N GLY A 249 30.65 22.84 -58.30
CA GLY A 249 29.91 23.75 -57.46
C GLY A 249 30.53 25.14 -57.44
N THR A 250 29.91 26.02 -56.66
CA THR A 250 30.40 27.38 -56.41
C THR A 250 29.98 27.81 -55.02
N ASP A 251 30.85 28.56 -54.35
CA ASP A 251 30.53 29.31 -53.13
C ASP A 251 29.84 30.66 -53.45
N GLU A 252 29.48 30.86 -54.71
CA GLU A 252 28.88 32.06 -55.28
C GLU A 252 29.78 33.30 -55.19
N VAL A 253 31.09 33.10 -55.18
CA VAL A 253 32.13 34.14 -55.17
C VAL A 253 33.18 33.88 -56.26
N ASP A 254 33.43 34.85 -57.13
CA ASP A 254 34.30 34.63 -58.31
C ASP A 254 35.81 34.56 -58.00
N ASP A 255 36.26 35.22 -56.92
CA ASP A 255 37.69 35.34 -56.60
C ASP A 255 38.20 34.28 -55.60
N THR A 256 37.34 33.36 -55.17
CA THR A 256 37.65 32.13 -54.46
C THR A 256 37.85 31.01 -55.49
N PRO A 257 39.06 30.43 -55.62
CA PRO A 257 39.27 29.30 -56.51
C PRO A 257 38.38 28.11 -56.11
N ALA A 258 37.77 27.44 -57.08
CA ALA A 258 36.99 26.22 -56.84
C ALA A 258 37.82 25.17 -56.10
N GLU A 259 37.21 24.38 -55.22
CA GLU A 259 37.92 23.41 -54.38
C GLU A 259 37.25 22.03 -54.49
N ASP A 260 38.06 20.95 -54.52
CA ASP A 260 37.59 19.58 -54.80
C ASP A 260 37.09 18.81 -53.56
N ALA A 261 36.88 19.54 -52.46
CA ALA A 261 36.54 19.02 -51.13
C ALA A 261 37.53 17.99 -50.55
N LYS A 262 38.73 17.83 -51.14
CA LYS A 262 39.80 16.99 -50.58
C LYS A 262 40.68 17.82 -49.68
N HIS A 263 40.38 17.78 -48.39
CA HIS A 263 41.09 18.59 -47.43
C HIS A 263 42.38 17.92 -46.95
N THR A 264 43.51 18.59 -47.15
CA THR A 264 44.78 18.22 -46.50
C THR A 264 44.98 19.11 -45.29
N LEU A 265 45.25 18.51 -44.13
CA LEU A 265 45.47 19.25 -42.89
C LEU A 265 46.85 19.93 -42.82
N ALA A 266 47.74 19.66 -43.77
CA ALA A 266 49.01 20.36 -43.84
C ALA A 266 48.73 21.77 -44.40
N CYS A 267 49.16 22.81 -43.67
CA CYS A 267 49.15 24.21 -44.11
C CYS A 267 50.07 24.45 -45.33
N THR A 268 49.82 23.74 -46.41
CA THR A 268 50.60 23.73 -47.63
C THR A 268 49.65 23.86 -48.81
N PRO A 269 49.94 24.76 -49.78
CA PRO A 269 49.04 25.01 -50.89
C PRO A 269 48.93 23.81 -51.85
N GLY A 270 47.79 23.11 -51.77
CA GLY A 270 47.33 22.12 -52.75
C GLY A 270 46.86 22.77 -54.07
N THR A 271 46.42 21.93 -55.01
CA THR A 271 45.81 22.35 -56.28
C THR A 271 44.40 21.78 -56.40
N ASN A 272 43.47 22.56 -56.96
CA ASN A 272 42.11 22.13 -57.23
C ASN A 272 42.01 21.27 -58.51
N CYS A 273 40.79 20.89 -58.91
CA CYS A 273 40.57 20.08 -60.13
C CYS A 273 41.02 20.74 -61.44
N SER A 274 41.20 22.07 -61.47
CA SER A 274 41.66 22.82 -62.64
C SER A 274 43.17 23.11 -62.59
N GLY A 275 43.87 22.65 -61.55
CA GLY A 275 45.28 22.89 -61.34
C GLY A 275 45.62 24.23 -60.66
N ASP A 276 44.61 25.05 -60.33
CA ASP A 276 44.81 26.31 -59.60
C ASP A 276 45.12 26.05 -58.13
N LYS A 277 45.84 26.98 -57.50
CA LYS A 277 46.12 26.90 -56.05
C LYS A 277 44.83 27.08 -55.24
N VAL A 278 44.61 26.18 -54.29
CA VAL A 278 43.51 26.25 -53.31
C VAL A 278 43.84 27.27 -52.23
N ASN A 279 42.90 28.14 -51.89
CA ASN A 279 43.07 29.14 -50.83
C ASN A 279 42.89 28.52 -49.45
N PHE A 280 43.90 27.77 -48.99
CA PHE A 280 43.89 27.11 -47.68
C PHE A 280 43.92 28.08 -46.49
N GLU A 281 44.18 29.38 -46.73
CA GLU A 281 44.20 30.43 -45.72
C GLU A 281 42.85 31.16 -45.59
N ASN A 282 41.84 30.74 -46.37
CA ASN A 282 40.50 31.31 -46.32
C ASN A 282 39.72 30.80 -45.12
N TYR A 283 39.08 31.70 -44.37
CA TYR A 283 38.27 31.32 -43.20
C TYR A 283 37.12 30.36 -43.56
N MET A 284 36.60 30.36 -44.80
CA MET A 284 35.47 29.52 -45.24
C MET A 284 35.86 28.16 -45.83
N GLY A 285 37.16 27.83 -45.87
CA GLY A 285 37.66 26.51 -46.23
C GLY A 285 37.92 25.64 -45.00
N TYR A 286 38.20 24.34 -45.19
CA TYR A 286 38.61 23.43 -44.11
C TYR A 286 40.11 23.08 -44.12
N ASN A 287 40.85 23.48 -45.16
CA ASN A 287 42.29 23.19 -45.28
C ASN A 287 43.14 23.93 -44.27
N GLY A 288 42.65 25.06 -43.73
CA GLY A 288 43.36 25.88 -42.76
C GLY A 288 43.13 25.45 -41.31
N ALA A 289 42.45 24.32 -41.07
CA ALA A 289 42.07 23.82 -39.74
C ALA A 289 43.27 23.51 -38.81
N GLN A 290 44.51 23.57 -39.31
CA GLN A 290 45.76 23.57 -38.52
C GLN A 290 46.38 24.97 -38.34
N GLY A 291 45.55 26.02 -38.23
CA GLY A 291 46.00 27.35 -37.77
C GLY A 291 46.41 28.32 -38.84
N CYS A 292 45.95 28.10 -40.06
CA CYS A 292 46.43 28.83 -41.23
C CYS A 292 45.39 29.74 -41.85
N TYR A 293 44.21 29.85 -41.23
CA TYR A 293 43.22 30.85 -41.59
C TYR A 293 43.71 32.26 -41.31
N LYS A 294 43.66 33.13 -42.32
CA LYS A 294 44.21 34.49 -42.26
C LYS A 294 43.35 35.54 -42.94
N MET A 295 42.45 35.17 -43.86
CA MET A 295 41.80 36.14 -44.74
C MET A 295 40.41 35.76 -45.24
N TYR A 296 39.64 36.81 -45.57
CA TYR A 296 38.54 36.76 -46.54
C TYR A 296 38.98 37.41 -47.86
N THR A 297 38.34 37.02 -48.97
CA THR A 297 38.57 37.65 -50.29
C THR A 297 37.70 38.90 -50.48
N GLN A 298 38.06 39.77 -51.43
CA GLN A 298 37.27 40.97 -51.79
C GLN A 298 35.88 40.60 -52.32
N GLY A 299 35.75 39.48 -53.01
CA GLY A 299 34.47 38.90 -53.42
C GLY A 299 33.61 38.49 -52.23
N GLN A 300 34.19 37.77 -51.27
CA GLN A 300 33.51 37.41 -50.01
C GLN A 300 33.07 38.67 -49.24
N ILE A 301 33.92 39.71 -49.16
CA ILE A 301 33.52 41.01 -48.56
C ILE A 301 32.29 41.59 -49.27
N SER A 302 32.25 41.56 -50.60
CA SER A 302 31.13 42.11 -51.37
C SER A 302 29.83 41.34 -51.12
N ARG A 303 29.91 40.02 -50.96
CA ARG A 303 28.77 39.17 -50.59
C ARG A 303 28.27 39.43 -49.17
N MET A 304 29.18 39.60 -48.20
CA MET A 304 28.81 39.96 -46.83
C MET A 304 28.18 41.36 -46.73
N LEU A 305 28.67 42.33 -47.51
CA LEU A 305 28.03 43.65 -47.61
C LEU A 305 26.61 43.56 -48.18
N ALA A 306 26.37 42.68 -49.16
CA ALA A 306 25.02 42.42 -49.65
C ALA A 306 24.12 41.79 -48.55
N ALA A 307 24.68 40.91 -47.71
CA ALA A 307 23.98 40.34 -46.55
C ALA A 307 23.55 41.40 -45.54
N LEU A 308 24.36 42.44 -45.32
CA LEU A 308 24.00 43.55 -44.44
C LEU A 308 22.87 44.43 -45.00
N GLU A 309 22.58 44.37 -46.30
CA GLU A 309 21.43 45.03 -46.92
C GLU A 309 20.17 44.15 -46.96
N HIS A 310 20.29 42.86 -46.63
CA HIS A 310 19.18 41.93 -46.60
C HIS A 310 18.19 42.28 -45.45
N PRO A 311 16.86 42.18 -45.64
CA PRO A 311 15.88 42.50 -44.59
C PRO A 311 16.13 41.78 -43.25
N ALA A 312 16.62 40.53 -43.30
CA ALA A 312 16.96 39.74 -42.11
C ALA A 312 18.16 40.26 -41.28
N ARG A 313 18.95 41.22 -41.79
CA ARG A 313 20.18 41.73 -41.13
C ARG A 313 20.28 43.25 -41.11
N LYS A 314 19.59 43.94 -42.02
CA LYS A 314 19.68 45.40 -42.20
C LYS A 314 19.37 46.19 -40.94
N SER A 315 18.39 45.75 -40.16
CA SER A 315 17.99 46.42 -38.92
C SER A 315 19.08 46.44 -37.85
N LEU A 316 19.98 45.45 -37.83
CA LEU A 316 20.99 45.27 -36.78
C LEU A 316 21.94 46.47 -36.64
N TRP A 317 22.32 47.09 -37.75
CA TRP A 317 23.32 48.17 -37.77
C TRP A 317 22.72 49.57 -37.93
N GLN A 318 21.38 49.71 -37.92
CA GLN A 318 20.73 51.02 -38.01
C GLN A 318 20.96 51.85 -36.74
N ALA A 319 21.12 53.17 -36.89
CA ALA A 319 21.46 54.08 -35.80
C ALA A 319 20.51 53.95 -34.58
N GLN A 320 19.21 53.80 -34.82
CA GLN A 320 18.23 53.62 -33.74
C GLN A 320 18.45 52.29 -33.01
N ASN A 321 18.75 51.21 -33.72
CA ASN A 321 19.02 49.93 -33.09
C ASN A 321 20.28 49.98 -32.21
N LEU A 322 21.31 50.73 -32.63
CA LEU A 322 22.52 50.89 -31.82
C LEU A 322 22.24 51.63 -30.50
N ILE A 323 21.27 52.56 -30.48
CA ILE A 323 20.78 53.25 -29.28
C ILE A 323 19.97 52.30 -28.39
N ASP A 324 19.06 51.53 -29.00
CA ASP A 324 18.17 50.58 -28.33
C ASP A 324 18.96 49.47 -27.63
N THR A 325 20.02 48.98 -28.27
CA THR A 325 20.90 47.93 -27.74
C THR A 325 22.08 48.47 -26.92
N GLY A 326 22.25 49.79 -26.89
CA GLY A 326 23.25 50.51 -26.10
C GLY A 326 24.70 50.38 -26.57
N VAL A 327 24.95 49.78 -27.74
CA VAL A 327 26.31 49.61 -28.28
C VAL A 327 26.94 50.89 -28.82
N ASN A 328 26.15 51.97 -28.95
CA ASN A 328 26.62 53.31 -29.26
C ASN A 328 27.11 54.11 -28.03
N LEU A 329 26.89 53.60 -26.81
CA LEU A 329 27.25 54.28 -25.57
C LEU A 329 28.67 53.87 -25.14
N THR A 330 29.49 54.86 -24.76
CA THR A 330 30.88 54.66 -24.27
C THR A 330 31.02 54.88 -22.76
N GLY A 331 29.91 55.14 -22.08
CA GLY A 331 29.84 55.45 -20.66
C GLY A 331 30.02 54.24 -19.73
N SER A 332 30.00 54.51 -18.43
CA SER A 332 30.03 53.47 -17.39
C SER A 332 28.82 52.52 -17.51
N ALA A 333 29.02 51.24 -17.23
CA ALA A 333 27.97 50.24 -17.24
C ALA A 333 27.91 49.44 -15.94
N LEU A 334 26.70 49.12 -15.51
CA LEU A 334 26.45 48.20 -14.41
C LEU A 334 26.53 46.77 -14.94
N LEU A 335 27.42 45.95 -14.39
CA LEU A 335 27.66 44.58 -14.83
C LEU A 335 27.38 43.61 -13.68
N ALA A 336 26.28 42.87 -13.76
CA ALA A 336 25.93 41.83 -12.79
C ALA A 336 26.64 40.51 -13.12
N SER A 337 27.15 39.81 -12.09
CA SER A 337 27.82 38.51 -12.25
C SER A 337 26.85 37.37 -12.50
N VAL A 338 25.62 37.46 -11.96
CA VAL A 338 24.50 36.56 -12.26
C VAL A 338 23.23 37.37 -12.47
N THR A 339 22.41 36.96 -13.43
CA THR A 339 21.11 37.59 -13.77
C THR A 339 19.92 36.66 -13.55
N SER A 340 20.15 35.51 -12.90
CA SER A 340 19.09 34.57 -12.52
C SER A 340 19.33 34.06 -11.10
N PHE A 341 18.33 34.21 -10.24
CA PHE A 341 18.30 33.62 -8.91
C PHE A 341 17.41 32.38 -8.94
N LYS A 342 17.95 31.24 -8.49
CA LYS A 342 17.20 30.00 -8.30
C LYS A 342 16.83 29.88 -6.83
N GLU A 343 15.59 29.51 -6.58
CA GLU A 343 15.10 29.23 -5.24
C GLU A 343 16.00 28.22 -4.54
N ALA A 344 16.22 28.45 -3.25
CA ALA A 344 17.05 27.58 -2.42
C ALA A 344 16.42 26.18 -2.28
N LEU A 345 17.27 25.18 -2.04
CA LEU A 345 16.84 23.77 -1.93
C LEU A 345 15.80 23.51 -0.84
N ILE A 346 15.61 24.42 0.11
CA ILE A 346 14.57 24.32 1.14
C ILE A 346 13.14 24.49 0.57
N ASN A 347 13.01 25.08 -0.64
CA ASN A 347 11.74 25.27 -1.35
C ASN A 347 10.69 25.99 -0.47
N ASP A 348 11.04 27.17 0.01
CA ASP A 348 10.21 28.00 0.88
C ASP A 348 10.10 29.46 0.39
N GLY A 349 10.41 29.68 -0.88
CA GLY A 349 10.45 30.98 -1.54
C GLY A 349 11.71 31.78 -1.27
N SER A 350 12.71 31.24 -0.54
CA SER A 350 13.99 31.92 -0.29
C SER A 350 15.03 31.67 -1.40
N PHE A 351 16.03 32.54 -1.47
CA PHE A 351 17.14 32.46 -2.43
C PHE A 351 18.46 32.58 -1.67
N SER A 352 19.46 31.77 -2.04
CA SER A 352 20.77 31.72 -1.35
C SER A 352 21.94 32.25 -2.18
N THR A 353 21.75 32.45 -3.49
CA THR A 353 22.76 33.00 -4.38
C THR A 353 22.77 34.53 -4.35
N SER A 354 23.94 35.12 -4.51
CA SER A 354 24.16 36.56 -4.59
C SER A 354 24.60 36.96 -6.01
N SER A 355 24.43 38.24 -6.35
CA SER A 355 24.95 38.82 -7.58
C SER A 355 25.88 39.98 -7.28
N THR A 356 27.11 39.92 -7.77
CA THR A 356 28.06 41.03 -7.67
C THR A 356 27.85 41.95 -8.86
N VAL A 357 27.54 43.22 -8.60
CA VAL A 357 27.43 44.25 -9.63
C VAL A 357 28.70 45.11 -9.61
N THR A 358 29.43 45.09 -10.72
CA THR A 358 30.61 45.92 -10.94
C THR A 358 30.27 47.09 -11.85
N LEU A 359 30.63 48.29 -11.42
CA LEU A 359 30.50 49.50 -12.21
C LEU A 359 31.77 49.70 -13.04
N SER A 360 31.65 49.50 -14.34
CA SER A 360 32.75 49.71 -15.31
C SER A 360 32.93 51.18 -15.64
N GLY A 361 34.06 51.55 -16.27
CA GLY A 361 34.35 52.92 -16.69
C GLY A 361 34.71 53.88 -15.55
N THR A 362 34.39 55.16 -15.70
CA THR A 362 34.86 56.25 -14.82
C THR A 362 33.93 56.56 -13.64
N LYS A 363 32.63 56.20 -13.69
CA LYS A 363 31.67 56.46 -12.60
C LYS A 363 31.97 55.62 -11.37
N ASN A 364 31.60 56.16 -10.20
CA ASN A 364 31.69 55.49 -8.90
C ASN A 364 30.33 55.49 -8.21
N PHE A 365 30.05 54.46 -7.44
CA PHE A 365 28.99 54.51 -6.44
C PHE A 365 29.30 55.62 -5.42
N VAL A 366 28.25 56.25 -4.88
CA VAL A 366 28.37 57.38 -3.94
C VAL A 366 29.03 56.96 -2.61
N LEU A 367 28.87 55.70 -2.22
CA LEU A 367 29.45 55.11 -1.02
C LEU A 367 30.71 54.30 -1.35
N SER A 368 31.64 54.23 -0.42
CA SER A 368 32.83 53.36 -0.49
C SER A 368 32.70 52.06 0.31
N SER A 369 31.73 51.98 1.22
CA SER A 369 31.37 50.79 2.01
C SER A 369 29.93 50.93 2.56
N GLY A 370 29.38 49.88 3.19
CA GLY A 370 28.05 49.90 3.80
C GLY A 370 26.96 49.33 2.88
N THR A 371 25.75 49.88 2.92
CA THR A 371 24.62 49.42 2.08
C THR A 371 23.94 50.59 1.39
N LEU A 372 23.55 50.41 0.13
CA LEU A 372 22.65 51.35 -0.55
C LEU A 372 21.24 51.22 0.04
N THR A 373 20.59 52.36 0.24
CA THR A 373 19.22 52.47 0.80
C THR A 373 18.16 52.48 -0.31
N SER A 374 17.15 51.61 -0.23
CA SER A 374 15.97 51.62 -1.10
C SER A 374 15.17 52.93 -0.94
N GLY A 375 14.57 53.43 -2.02
CA GLY A 375 13.88 54.72 -2.10
C GLY A 375 14.80 55.94 -2.27
N THR A 376 16.03 55.87 -1.78
CA THR A 376 17.04 56.95 -1.94
C THR A 376 18.01 56.66 -3.06
N HIS A 377 18.67 55.49 -3.02
CA HIS A 377 19.70 55.10 -3.98
C HIS A 377 19.14 54.21 -5.08
N PHE A 378 18.11 53.40 -4.81
CA PHE A 378 17.51 52.53 -5.81
C PHE A 378 16.03 52.26 -5.50
N THR A 379 15.31 51.76 -6.50
CA THR A 379 13.96 51.15 -6.37
C THR A 379 14.02 49.75 -6.97
N HIS A 380 13.06 48.87 -6.64
CA HIS A 380 13.04 47.51 -7.20
C HIS A 380 11.62 47.00 -7.45
N THR A 381 11.49 46.02 -8.33
CA THR A 381 10.24 45.34 -8.71
C THR A 381 10.31 43.83 -8.47
N PHE A 382 11.01 43.43 -7.41
CA PHE A 382 11.20 42.00 -7.08
C PHE A 382 9.89 41.35 -6.60
N PRO A 383 9.76 40.01 -6.69
CA PRO A 383 8.58 39.30 -6.21
C PRO A 383 8.20 39.69 -4.78
N ALA A 384 6.89 39.76 -4.52
CA ALA A 384 6.37 40.17 -3.22
C ALA A 384 6.91 39.26 -2.09
N GLY A 385 7.48 39.88 -1.06
CA GLY A 385 8.13 39.19 0.07
C GLY A 385 9.66 39.06 -0.05
N ILE A 386 10.24 39.33 -1.23
CA ILE A 386 11.68 39.40 -1.45
C ILE A 386 12.17 40.84 -1.39
N THR A 387 13.20 41.08 -0.58
CA THR A 387 13.86 42.39 -0.45
C THR A 387 15.34 42.28 -0.82
N PRO A 388 15.82 43.04 -1.82
CA PRO A 388 17.25 43.10 -2.12
C PRO A 388 18.01 43.93 -1.10
N VAL A 389 19.19 43.45 -0.72
CA VAL A 389 20.18 44.18 0.08
C VAL A 389 21.40 44.41 -0.80
N LEU A 390 21.75 45.67 -1.05
CA LEU A 390 22.86 46.08 -1.90
C LEU A 390 24.04 46.52 -1.03
N THR A 391 24.94 45.60 -0.72
CA THR A 391 26.14 45.85 0.08
C THR A 391 27.25 46.41 -0.80
N VAL A 392 27.82 47.54 -0.42
CA VAL A 392 28.91 48.18 -1.13
C VAL A 392 30.23 47.55 -0.70
N ASN A 393 30.85 46.79 -1.60
CA ASN A 393 32.17 46.18 -1.39
C ASN A 393 33.28 47.21 -1.61
N SER A 394 33.07 48.10 -2.58
CA SER A 394 33.93 49.24 -2.89
C SER A 394 33.13 50.29 -3.66
N ASN A 395 33.70 51.47 -3.90
CA ASN A 395 33.08 52.50 -4.74
C ASN A 395 32.90 52.09 -6.23
N LYS A 396 33.36 50.89 -6.62
CA LYS A 396 33.16 50.29 -7.95
C LYS A 396 32.32 49.02 -7.93
N GLN A 397 31.99 48.48 -6.76
CA GLN A 397 31.38 47.15 -6.69
C GLN A 397 30.40 47.06 -5.53
N ILE A 398 29.24 46.48 -5.82
CA ILE A 398 28.24 46.10 -4.82
C ILE A 398 27.92 44.61 -4.94
N THR A 399 27.49 44.00 -3.85
CA THR A 399 26.89 42.66 -3.81
C THR A 399 25.40 42.80 -3.53
N ILE A 400 24.58 42.21 -4.38
CA ILE A 400 23.15 42.03 -4.16
C ILE A 400 22.95 40.69 -3.47
N THR A 401 22.42 40.72 -2.26
CA THR A 401 21.86 39.55 -1.57
C THR A 401 20.34 39.71 -1.46
N LEU A 402 19.64 38.58 -1.35
CA LEU A 402 18.19 38.55 -1.22
C LEU A 402 17.82 38.17 0.22
N THR A 403 16.84 38.87 0.78
CA THR A 403 16.29 38.57 2.11
C THR A 403 14.78 38.43 2.02
N GLY A 404 14.20 37.70 2.97
CA GLY A 404 12.77 37.36 2.95
C GLY A 404 12.46 36.12 2.12
N LYS A 405 11.17 35.88 1.89
CA LYS A 405 10.61 34.73 1.17
C LYS A 405 9.53 35.22 0.23
N ALA A 406 9.48 34.68 -0.98
CA ALA A 406 8.40 35.00 -1.90
C ALA A 406 7.07 34.51 -1.34
N THR A 407 6.04 35.35 -1.43
CA THR A 407 4.67 35.03 -0.96
C THR A 407 3.97 33.96 -1.81
N SER A 408 4.41 33.78 -3.05
CA SER A 408 4.00 32.70 -3.95
C SER A 408 5.21 32.24 -4.74
N HIS A 409 5.45 30.93 -4.75
CA HIS A 409 6.71 30.34 -5.21
C HIS A 409 6.50 28.97 -5.87
N ALA A 410 5.33 28.74 -6.49
CA ALA A 410 5.19 27.60 -7.41
C ALA A 410 5.94 27.89 -8.72
N LEU A 411 6.20 26.87 -9.55
CA LEU A 411 6.90 27.05 -10.83
C LEU A 411 6.20 28.08 -11.74
N ALA A 412 4.87 28.12 -11.70
CA ALA A 412 4.04 29.09 -12.43
C ALA A 412 4.25 30.54 -11.99
N ASN A 413 4.86 30.78 -10.83
CA ASN A 413 5.18 32.10 -10.29
C ASN A 413 6.59 32.58 -10.68
N ASN A 414 7.30 31.85 -11.55
CA ASN A 414 8.52 32.36 -12.17
C ASN A 414 8.30 33.79 -12.67
N ALA A 415 9.19 34.69 -12.28
CA ALA A 415 9.00 36.11 -12.50
C ALA A 415 10.33 36.78 -12.86
N SER A 416 10.24 37.96 -13.47
CA SER A 416 11.38 38.85 -13.66
C SER A 416 11.18 40.07 -12.76
N GLY A 417 12.27 40.56 -12.17
CA GLY A 417 12.26 41.74 -11.31
C GLY A 417 13.52 42.56 -11.51
N GLY A 418 13.41 43.88 -11.39
CA GLY A 418 14.52 44.80 -11.65
C GLY A 418 14.95 45.59 -10.42
N ILE A 419 16.18 46.08 -10.44
CA ILE A 419 16.67 47.17 -9.58
C ILE A 419 16.92 48.38 -10.48
N THR A 420 16.25 49.50 -10.22
CA THR A 420 16.49 50.77 -10.88
C THR A 420 17.26 51.69 -9.95
N PHE A 421 18.50 52.03 -10.31
CA PHE A 421 19.34 52.95 -9.57
C PHE A 421 18.92 54.41 -9.82
N LEU A 422 18.81 55.16 -8.74
CA LEU A 422 18.47 56.58 -8.73
C LEU A 422 19.75 57.43 -8.83
N PRO A 423 19.67 58.70 -9.24
CA PRO A 423 20.85 59.59 -9.33
C PRO A 423 21.71 59.65 -8.08
N ALA A 424 21.10 59.56 -6.89
CA ALA A 424 21.83 59.58 -5.63
C ALA A 424 22.74 58.36 -5.41
N ALA A 425 22.59 57.25 -6.16
CA ALA A 425 23.49 56.10 -6.06
C ALA A 425 24.91 56.36 -6.58
N PHE A 426 25.12 57.42 -7.37
CA PHE A 426 26.37 57.65 -8.10
C PHE A 426 26.95 59.03 -7.83
N VAL A 427 28.27 59.11 -7.80
CA VAL A 427 28.99 60.39 -7.76
C VAL A 427 28.73 61.16 -9.06
N GLY A 428 28.10 62.33 -8.96
CA GLY A 428 27.75 63.15 -10.13
C GLY A 428 26.50 62.71 -10.90
N GLY A 429 25.64 61.87 -10.31
CA GLY A 429 24.37 61.45 -10.91
C GLY A 429 24.49 60.37 -11.99
N ILE A 430 23.42 60.19 -12.78
CA ILE A 430 23.32 59.12 -13.80
C ILE A 430 23.87 59.48 -15.19
N ALA A 431 24.36 60.70 -15.39
CA ALA A 431 24.99 61.08 -16.66
C ALA A 431 26.13 60.09 -16.99
N ASP A 432 26.34 59.77 -18.26
CA ASP A 432 27.35 58.81 -18.73
C ASP A 432 27.18 57.36 -18.21
N LEU A 433 26.05 57.00 -17.60
CA LEU A 433 25.68 55.59 -17.45
C LEU A 433 25.00 55.09 -18.73
N SER A 434 25.43 53.92 -19.20
CA SER A 434 24.82 53.26 -20.37
C SER A 434 23.35 52.87 -20.14
N CYS A 435 22.97 52.70 -18.88
CA CYS A 435 21.66 52.26 -18.41
C CYS A 435 21.62 52.40 -16.88
N THR A 436 20.42 52.49 -16.30
CA THR A 436 20.22 52.74 -14.85
C THR A 436 19.53 51.59 -14.14
N ALA A 437 19.21 50.50 -14.83
CA ALA A 437 18.48 49.37 -14.25
C ALA A 437 19.19 48.04 -14.53
N LEU A 438 19.02 47.07 -13.64
CA LEU A 438 19.41 45.67 -13.82
C LEU A 438 18.17 44.80 -13.66
N PHE A 439 17.95 43.83 -14.55
CA PHE A 439 16.87 42.87 -14.45
C PHE A 439 17.39 41.48 -14.09
N PHE A 440 16.63 40.77 -13.27
CA PHE A 440 16.91 39.44 -12.77
C PHE A 440 15.72 38.52 -12.99
N ASN A 441 15.99 37.27 -13.32
CA ASN A 441 14.98 36.22 -13.36
C ASN A 441 14.95 35.48 -12.03
N PHE A 442 13.75 35.27 -11.48
CA PHE A 442 13.50 34.52 -10.27
C PHE A 442 12.87 33.19 -10.67
N ARG A 443 13.60 32.10 -10.43
CA ARG A 443 13.21 30.74 -10.77
C ARG A 443 12.81 29.98 -9.51
N PHE A 444 11.53 29.72 -9.40
CA PHE A 444 10.92 28.92 -8.35
C PHE A 444 10.76 27.46 -8.78
N SER A 445 10.65 26.59 -7.79
CA SER A 445 10.37 25.17 -7.96
C SER A 445 8.99 24.87 -7.38
N ASP A 446 8.22 23.97 -8.00
CA ASP A 446 7.00 23.47 -7.34
C ASP A 446 7.35 22.86 -5.97
N PRO A 447 6.46 22.96 -4.97
CA PRO A 447 6.65 22.32 -3.68
C PRO A 447 7.03 20.85 -3.84
N TYR A 448 8.04 20.39 -3.09
CA TYR A 448 8.42 18.99 -3.20
C TYR A 448 7.31 18.09 -2.68
N GLY A 449 7.16 16.94 -3.33
CA GLY A 449 6.21 15.92 -2.93
C GLY A 449 6.67 14.54 -3.35
N ILE A 450 5.96 13.55 -2.82
CA ILE A 450 5.98 12.19 -3.34
C ILE A 450 4.78 12.04 -4.27
N PHE A 451 5.05 11.57 -5.47
CA PHE A 451 4.05 11.37 -6.50
C PHE A 451 3.95 9.88 -6.77
N PHE A 452 2.73 9.36 -6.68
CA PHE A 452 2.40 7.99 -7.04
C PHE A 452 1.68 8.00 -8.39
N VAL A 453 2.08 7.08 -9.26
CA VAL A 453 1.52 6.94 -10.60
C VAL A 453 1.14 5.48 -10.80
N ASP A 454 -0.17 5.26 -10.95
CA ASP A 454 -0.72 4.05 -11.55
C ASP A 454 -0.54 4.19 -13.07
N MET A 455 0.29 3.34 -13.65
CA MET A 455 0.71 3.47 -15.05
C MET A 455 0.14 2.33 -15.89
N PRO A 456 -0.10 2.53 -17.20
CA PRO A 456 -0.42 1.42 -18.08
C PRO A 456 0.67 0.35 -18.00
N ASP A 457 0.26 -0.90 -17.80
CA ASP A 457 1.17 -2.03 -17.59
C ASP A 457 2.27 -2.11 -18.67
N VAL A 458 3.52 -2.08 -18.23
CA VAL A 458 4.69 -2.35 -19.06
C VAL A 458 5.04 -3.82 -18.92
N THR A 459 4.43 -4.64 -19.76
CA THR A 459 4.70 -6.08 -19.84
C THR A 459 5.74 -6.39 -20.90
N VAL A 460 6.75 -7.19 -20.53
CA VAL A 460 7.68 -7.81 -21.46
C VAL A 460 7.66 -9.33 -21.32
N SER A 461 7.74 -10.01 -22.46
CA SER A 461 7.62 -11.46 -22.60
C SER A 461 8.33 -11.92 -23.88
N SER A 462 8.18 -13.20 -24.24
CA SER A 462 8.64 -13.72 -25.53
C SER A 462 8.01 -13.02 -26.73
N ASP A 463 6.78 -12.53 -26.58
CA ASP A 463 6.01 -11.90 -27.66
C ASP A 463 6.33 -10.41 -27.80
N LEU A 464 6.80 -9.79 -26.71
CA LEU A 464 7.24 -8.41 -26.67
C LEU A 464 8.51 -8.30 -25.81
N THR A 465 9.67 -8.42 -26.45
CA THR A 465 10.95 -8.49 -25.75
C THR A 465 11.42 -7.14 -25.22
N TRP A 466 10.90 -6.04 -25.76
CA TRP A 466 11.29 -4.68 -25.37
C TRP A 466 10.07 -3.77 -25.32
N LYS A 467 9.95 -2.96 -24.26
CA LYS A 467 8.92 -1.94 -24.13
C LYS A 467 9.46 -0.68 -23.44
N TYR A 468 9.49 0.42 -24.18
CA TYR A 468 9.87 1.73 -23.67
C TYR A 468 8.77 2.34 -22.79
N PHE A 469 9.16 3.09 -21.76
CA PHE A 469 8.25 3.90 -20.94
C PHE A 469 8.99 5.07 -20.28
N GLU A 470 8.24 6.06 -19.81
CA GLU A 470 8.78 7.25 -19.13
C GLU A 470 8.14 7.42 -17.75
N ILE A 471 8.91 7.95 -16.81
CA ILE A 471 8.37 8.52 -15.57
C ILE A 471 7.95 9.98 -15.81
N ALA A 472 6.99 10.48 -15.01
CA ALA A 472 6.37 11.77 -15.26
C ALA A 472 7.30 12.99 -15.04
N LYS A 473 8.41 12.83 -14.31
CA LYS A 473 9.34 13.92 -14.01
C LYS A 473 10.77 13.41 -13.89
N GLY A 474 11.72 14.17 -14.44
CA GLY A 474 13.16 13.91 -14.37
C GLY A 474 13.89 14.60 -15.52
N ASP A 475 15.18 14.88 -15.35
CA ASP A 475 16.05 15.41 -16.41
C ASP A 475 16.17 14.42 -17.58
N ASP A 476 16.10 13.13 -17.27
CA ASP A 476 15.95 12.02 -18.21
C ASP A 476 14.88 11.04 -17.68
N PRO A 477 13.64 11.13 -18.20
CA PRO A 477 12.53 10.32 -17.72
C PRO A 477 12.51 8.90 -18.29
N ALA A 478 13.39 8.54 -19.23
CA ALA A 478 13.28 7.31 -19.99
C ALA A 478 13.74 6.06 -19.23
N PHE A 479 12.97 4.98 -19.42
CA PHE A 479 13.27 3.61 -18.98
C PHE A 479 12.81 2.59 -20.03
N GLY A 480 13.26 1.35 -19.90
CA GLY A 480 12.84 0.27 -20.78
C GLY A 480 12.65 -1.05 -20.04
N GLY A 481 11.50 -1.67 -20.24
CA GLY A 481 11.30 -3.07 -19.90
C GLY A 481 12.02 -3.95 -20.91
N TRP A 482 12.81 -4.93 -20.46
CA TRP A 482 13.62 -5.75 -21.37
C TRP A 482 13.71 -7.22 -20.97
N ARG A 483 13.19 -8.07 -21.84
CA ARG A 483 13.56 -9.47 -21.92
C ARG A 483 14.76 -9.60 -22.85
N PHE A 484 15.95 -9.57 -22.26
CA PHE A 484 17.24 -9.70 -22.96
C PHE A 484 17.35 -11.02 -23.71
N ASP A 485 16.96 -12.10 -23.06
CA ASP A 485 16.99 -13.45 -23.60
C ASP A 485 15.99 -14.33 -22.86
N ALA A 486 15.89 -15.61 -23.21
CA ALA A 486 15.06 -16.56 -22.47
C ALA A 486 15.48 -16.66 -21.00
N ASN A 487 14.60 -16.23 -20.11
CA ASN A 487 14.82 -16.06 -18.68
C ASN A 487 15.96 -15.06 -18.36
N ALA A 488 16.38 -14.28 -19.34
CA ALA A 488 17.22 -13.07 -19.29
C ALA A 488 16.43 -11.79 -18.98
N LEU A 489 16.14 -11.38 -17.74
CA LEU A 489 15.33 -10.16 -17.51
C LEU A 489 16.18 -8.98 -17.00
N LYS A 490 16.00 -7.82 -17.62
CA LYS A 490 16.75 -6.59 -17.35
C LYS A 490 15.82 -5.39 -17.35
N ILE A 491 16.22 -4.32 -16.67
CA ILE A 491 15.60 -3.00 -16.82
C ILE A 491 16.65 -2.08 -17.44
N GLU A 492 16.32 -1.47 -18.57
CA GLU A 492 17.15 -0.41 -19.14
C GLU A 492 16.84 0.90 -18.43
N THR A 493 17.90 1.56 -17.96
CA THR A 493 17.81 2.74 -17.11
C THR A 493 18.53 3.93 -17.72
N TYR A 494 19.14 3.81 -18.89
CA TYR A 494 19.87 4.90 -19.57
C TYR A 494 20.85 5.60 -18.61
N ALA A 495 21.75 4.82 -18.01
CA ALA A 495 22.75 5.25 -17.02
C ALA A 495 22.25 5.56 -15.59
N LYS A 496 20.94 5.52 -15.32
CA LYS A 496 20.38 5.72 -13.96
C LYS A 496 20.67 4.51 -13.06
N ARG A 497 20.89 4.74 -11.76
CA ARG A 497 21.24 3.68 -10.81
C ARG A 497 20.00 2.98 -10.27
N MET A 498 20.12 1.70 -9.95
CA MET A 498 19.10 0.97 -9.20
C MET A 498 19.67 0.34 -7.94
N VAL A 499 18.79 0.11 -6.97
CA VAL A 499 19.12 -0.64 -5.76
C VAL A 499 19.39 -2.09 -6.13
N CYS A 500 20.62 -2.54 -5.93
CA CYS A 500 21.05 -3.91 -6.23
C CYS A 500 21.53 -4.63 -4.97
N GLU A 501 21.59 -5.97 -5.02
CA GLU A 501 22.24 -6.76 -3.97
C GLU A 501 23.72 -6.35 -3.83
N ASN A 502 24.21 -6.32 -2.60
CA ASN A 502 25.52 -5.75 -2.27
C ASN A 502 26.66 -6.33 -3.14
N GLY A 503 27.39 -5.47 -3.85
CA GLY A 503 28.50 -5.86 -4.72
C GLY A 503 28.10 -6.56 -6.03
N THR A 504 26.83 -6.55 -6.42
CA THR A 504 26.33 -7.20 -7.66
C THR A 504 25.58 -6.22 -8.56
N LYS A 505 25.17 -6.69 -9.75
CA LYS A 505 24.26 -5.99 -10.67
C LYS A 505 22.81 -6.48 -10.60
N ASN A 506 22.52 -7.36 -9.64
CA ASN A 506 21.22 -7.98 -9.47
C ASN A 506 20.30 -6.99 -8.75
N ILE A 507 19.25 -6.54 -9.43
CA ILE A 507 18.26 -5.61 -8.88
C ILE A 507 17.58 -6.28 -7.68
N ALA A 508 17.70 -5.65 -6.52
CA ALA A 508 17.22 -6.22 -5.27
C ALA A 508 15.68 -6.25 -5.22
N LEU A 509 15.11 -7.37 -4.79
CA LEU A 509 13.69 -7.49 -4.48
C LEU A 509 13.39 -6.80 -3.14
N LEU A 510 12.88 -5.58 -3.18
CA LEU A 510 12.54 -4.82 -1.97
C LEU A 510 11.12 -5.15 -1.51
N ALA A 511 10.98 -5.40 -0.20
CA ALA A 511 9.68 -5.52 0.46
C ALA A 511 8.98 -4.14 0.53
N SER A 512 7.68 -4.11 0.82
CA SER A 512 6.97 -2.86 1.12
C SER A 512 7.61 -2.13 2.30
N ASN A 513 7.56 -0.80 2.29
CA ASN A 513 8.12 0.09 3.31
C ASN A 513 9.65 0.00 3.48
N THR A 514 10.37 -0.38 2.43
CA THR A 514 11.83 -0.35 2.37
C THR A 514 12.29 1.02 1.87
N ALA A 515 13.26 1.65 2.55
CA ALA A 515 13.80 2.94 2.14
C ALA A 515 14.67 2.81 0.87
N VAL A 516 14.38 3.64 -0.12
CA VAL A 516 15.16 3.88 -1.33
C VAL A 516 15.71 5.31 -1.26
N GLY A 517 17.02 5.46 -1.12
CA GLY A 517 17.62 6.76 -0.88
C GLY A 517 19.15 6.75 -0.85
N PRO A 518 19.78 7.77 -0.26
CA PRO A 518 21.25 7.95 -0.28
C PRO A 518 22.05 6.81 0.35
N VAL A 519 21.43 6.04 1.24
CA VAL A 519 22.04 4.91 1.95
C VAL A 519 21.82 3.56 1.27
N SER A 520 20.98 3.52 0.22
CA SER A 520 20.71 2.29 -0.53
C SER A 520 21.93 1.91 -1.37
N ASN A 521 22.11 0.61 -1.63
CA ASN A 521 23.18 0.12 -2.49
C ASN A 521 22.90 0.39 -3.98
N MET A 522 23.07 1.64 -4.39
CA MET A 522 22.81 2.12 -5.74
C MET A 522 23.94 1.72 -6.68
N THR A 523 23.61 0.93 -7.70
CA THR A 523 24.58 0.42 -8.69
C THR A 523 24.34 1.05 -10.05
N VAL A 524 25.41 1.54 -10.69
CA VAL A 524 25.36 2.09 -12.06
C VAL A 524 25.33 0.95 -13.07
N PRO A 525 24.47 1.01 -14.10
CA PRO A 525 24.53 0.05 -15.21
C PRO A 525 25.87 0.10 -15.96
N GLY A 526 26.29 -1.03 -16.53
CA GLY A 526 27.42 -1.05 -17.47
C GLY A 526 26.98 -0.77 -18.91
N ALA A 527 27.94 -0.49 -19.79
CA ALA A 527 27.67 -0.36 -21.23
C ALA A 527 27.06 -1.65 -21.80
N PHE A 528 26.17 -1.51 -22.79
CA PHE A 528 25.51 -2.63 -23.46
C PHE A 528 26.53 -3.73 -23.84
N PRO A 529 26.24 -5.02 -23.55
CA PRO A 529 25.00 -5.55 -22.98
C PRO A 529 24.96 -5.62 -21.42
N ASN A 530 25.91 -5.01 -20.73
CA ASN A 530 26.15 -5.17 -19.29
C ASN A 530 25.24 -4.33 -18.36
N GLN A 531 23.96 -4.21 -18.73
CA GLN A 531 22.90 -3.55 -17.94
C GLN A 531 22.55 -4.33 -16.67
N LEU A 532 21.74 -3.73 -15.79
CA LEU A 532 21.32 -4.31 -14.51
C LEU A 532 20.34 -5.47 -14.70
N ASP A 533 20.48 -6.49 -13.86
CA ASP A 533 19.79 -7.77 -13.99
C ASP A 533 18.61 -7.86 -13.01
N LEU A 534 17.39 -7.92 -13.52
CA LEU A 534 16.22 -8.27 -12.69
C LEU A 534 16.22 -9.77 -12.39
N ARG A 535 16.65 -10.58 -13.36
CA ARG A 535 16.72 -12.03 -13.25
C ARG A 535 17.78 -12.59 -14.19
N THR A 536 18.58 -13.54 -13.69
CA THR A 536 19.53 -14.33 -14.48
C THR A 536 19.38 -15.82 -14.16
N ALA A 537 20.15 -16.68 -14.85
CA ALA A 537 20.19 -18.10 -14.52
C ALA A 537 20.65 -18.39 -13.07
N THR A 538 21.43 -17.50 -12.45
CA THR A 538 21.94 -17.64 -11.08
C THR A 538 21.26 -16.72 -10.07
N TYR A 539 20.42 -15.78 -10.53
CA TYR A 539 19.65 -14.88 -9.68
C TYR A 539 18.16 -14.95 -10.03
N THR A 540 17.41 -15.70 -9.21
CA THR A 540 15.99 -16.01 -9.42
C THR A 540 15.09 -15.46 -8.30
N ALA A 541 15.59 -14.48 -7.55
CA ALA A 541 14.91 -13.96 -6.35
C ALA A 541 13.49 -13.44 -6.63
N TRP A 542 13.25 -12.96 -7.85
CA TRP A 542 12.00 -12.38 -8.32
C TRP A 542 10.99 -13.40 -8.88
N ASP A 543 11.40 -14.61 -9.23
CA ASP A 543 10.55 -15.57 -9.97
C ASP A 543 9.19 -15.80 -9.26
N GLY A 544 8.09 -15.44 -9.94
CA GLY A 544 6.73 -15.58 -9.43
C GLY A 544 6.34 -14.62 -8.31
N LYS A 545 7.14 -13.59 -8.05
CA LYS A 545 6.89 -12.62 -6.98
C LYS A 545 6.50 -11.26 -7.54
N THR A 546 5.77 -10.54 -6.70
CA THR A 546 5.56 -9.10 -6.84
C THR A 546 6.32 -8.39 -5.74
N GLY A 547 7.06 -7.34 -6.09
CA GLY A 547 7.79 -6.51 -5.14
C GLY A 547 8.25 -5.21 -5.76
N TYR A 548 9.22 -4.56 -5.13
CA TYR A 548 9.63 -3.21 -5.53
C TYR A 548 11.10 -3.14 -5.93
N ALA A 549 11.40 -2.35 -6.94
CA ALA A 549 12.76 -2.06 -7.39
C ALA A 549 13.01 -0.55 -7.23
N GLY A 550 13.99 -0.17 -6.41
CA GLY A 550 14.35 1.23 -6.18
C GLY A 550 15.29 1.78 -7.26
N PHE A 551 15.13 3.03 -7.62
CA PHE A 551 16.00 3.74 -8.56
C PHE A 551 16.32 5.17 -8.10
N ASP A 552 17.34 5.76 -8.68
CA ASP A 552 17.58 7.20 -8.61
C ASP A 552 17.41 7.87 -9.97
N TYR A 553 17.20 9.18 -9.94
CA TYR A 553 17.06 10.02 -11.12
C TYR A 553 17.45 11.45 -10.75
N LEU A 554 17.58 12.32 -11.75
CA LEU A 554 17.95 13.73 -11.54
C LEU A 554 16.75 14.64 -11.79
N ILE A 555 16.63 15.70 -10.99
CA ILE A 555 15.82 16.88 -11.29
C ILE A 555 16.73 18.10 -11.13
N ASP A 556 16.91 18.86 -12.21
CA ASP A 556 17.84 19.98 -12.31
C ASP A 556 19.27 19.62 -11.82
N GLY A 557 19.75 18.44 -12.19
CA GLY A 557 21.07 17.91 -11.80
C GLY A 557 21.16 17.40 -10.36
N LEU A 558 20.06 17.40 -9.60
CA LEU A 558 20.03 16.95 -8.21
C LEU A 558 19.42 15.56 -8.08
N THR A 559 20.09 14.68 -7.33
CA THR A 559 19.63 13.30 -7.13
C THR A 559 18.35 13.22 -6.33
N CYS A 560 17.36 12.56 -6.92
CA CYS A 560 16.07 12.21 -6.36
C CYS A 560 15.87 10.68 -6.44
N TYR A 561 14.85 10.15 -5.76
CA TYR A 561 14.66 8.70 -5.63
C TYR A 561 13.23 8.28 -5.96
N GLY A 562 13.11 7.07 -6.52
CA GLY A 562 11.83 6.46 -6.88
C GLY A 562 11.86 4.94 -6.75
N TRP A 563 10.72 4.31 -6.97
CA TRP A 563 10.61 2.86 -7.05
C TRP A 563 9.58 2.44 -8.09
N PHE A 564 9.77 1.25 -8.67
CA PHE A 564 8.81 0.54 -9.52
C PHE A 564 8.20 -0.63 -8.77
N LYS A 565 6.91 -0.90 -8.96
CA LYS A 565 6.28 -2.17 -8.56
C LYS A 565 6.33 -3.13 -9.73
N ILE A 566 6.93 -4.30 -9.50
CA ILE A 566 7.25 -5.26 -10.54
C ILE A 566 6.72 -6.63 -10.15
N THR A 567 6.02 -7.27 -11.09
CA THR A 567 5.58 -8.67 -11.00
C THR A 567 6.32 -9.49 -12.03
N VAL A 568 7.17 -10.41 -11.59
CA VAL A 568 7.88 -11.35 -12.48
C VAL A 568 7.10 -12.64 -12.58
N ASN A 569 6.95 -13.15 -13.80
CA ASN A 569 6.23 -14.39 -14.07
C ASN A 569 6.86 -15.56 -13.30
N ALA A 570 6.05 -16.55 -12.92
CA ALA A 570 6.53 -17.72 -12.17
C ALA A 570 7.59 -18.55 -12.92
N ASN A 571 7.66 -18.42 -14.26
CA ASN A 571 8.70 -19.03 -15.08
C ASN A 571 9.97 -18.17 -15.20
N GLY A 572 9.98 -16.94 -14.69
CA GLY A 572 11.12 -16.01 -14.80
C GLY A 572 11.39 -15.50 -16.22
N ASP A 573 10.47 -15.69 -17.17
CA ASP A 573 10.67 -15.39 -18.60
C ASP A 573 9.94 -14.13 -19.10
N GLY A 574 9.35 -13.37 -18.17
CA GLY A 574 8.71 -12.10 -18.44
C GLY A 574 8.30 -11.42 -17.16
N TYR A 575 7.96 -10.13 -17.24
CA TYR A 575 7.51 -9.35 -16.10
C TYR A 575 6.66 -8.17 -16.52
N THR A 576 5.91 -7.65 -15.55
CA THR A 576 5.08 -6.44 -15.70
C THR A 576 5.51 -5.39 -14.67
N ILE A 577 5.65 -4.14 -15.11
CA ILE A 577 5.70 -2.97 -14.25
C ILE A 577 4.33 -2.30 -14.31
N SER A 578 3.67 -2.12 -13.17
CA SER A 578 2.30 -1.61 -13.10
C SER A 578 2.19 -0.22 -12.45
N GLU A 579 3.12 0.10 -11.55
CA GLU A 579 3.04 1.32 -10.74
C GLU A 579 4.45 1.83 -10.44
N TYR A 580 4.56 3.14 -10.20
CA TYR A 580 5.77 3.71 -9.64
C TYR A 580 5.46 4.89 -8.72
N ALA A 581 6.41 5.22 -7.85
CA ALA A 581 6.39 6.49 -7.15
C ALA A 581 7.77 7.13 -7.14
N TYR A 582 7.81 8.45 -7.04
CA TYR A 582 9.04 9.23 -6.99
C TYR A 582 8.90 10.41 -6.02
N ASN A 583 10.00 10.71 -5.32
CA ASN A 583 10.13 11.89 -4.48
C ASN A 583 10.84 12.97 -5.27
N THR A 584 10.31 14.20 -5.29
CA THR A 584 10.96 15.33 -5.96
C THR A 584 11.86 16.14 -5.03
N GLN A 585 11.93 15.80 -3.73
CA GLN A 585 12.85 16.43 -2.79
C GLN A 585 14.26 15.85 -2.95
N PRO A 586 15.26 16.67 -3.31
CA PRO A 586 16.63 16.22 -3.48
C PRO A 586 17.17 15.49 -2.25
N ASN A 587 17.93 14.41 -2.49
CA ASN A 587 18.63 13.61 -1.49
C ASN A 587 17.75 13.02 -0.37
N THR A 588 16.43 12.99 -0.55
CA THR A 588 15.49 12.52 0.47
C THR A 588 14.94 11.15 0.09
N PRO A 589 15.02 10.13 0.96
CA PRO A 589 14.55 8.79 0.63
C PRO A 589 13.04 8.77 0.35
N ILE A 590 12.63 7.82 -0.48
CA ILE A 590 11.25 7.36 -0.62
C ILE A 590 11.15 5.95 -0.08
N TYR A 591 9.96 5.51 0.34
CA TYR A 591 9.74 4.16 0.85
C TYR A 591 8.87 3.39 -0.14
N THR A 592 9.21 2.14 -0.42
CA THR A 592 8.50 1.28 -1.38
C THR A 592 7.05 1.06 -0.95
N GLY A 593 6.12 1.06 -1.92
CA GLY A 593 4.67 0.94 -1.67
C GLY A 593 3.98 2.21 -1.13
N MET A 594 4.72 3.31 -0.98
CA MET A 594 4.19 4.62 -0.59
C MET A 594 3.31 5.24 -1.69
N THR A 595 2.07 5.61 -1.35
CA THR A 595 1.17 6.30 -2.28
C THR A 595 1.17 7.81 -2.02
N ALA A 596 0.33 8.59 -2.73
CA ALA A 596 0.12 10.01 -2.42
C ALA A 596 -0.63 10.27 -1.09
N LYS A 597 -1.03 9.20 -0.38
CA LYS A 597 -1.73 9.29 0.91
C LYS A 597 -0.78 9.00 2.08
N THR A 598 -1.01 9.64 3.22
CA THR A 598 -0.32 9.38 4.49
C THR A 598 -0.71 8.01 5.01
N ALA A 599 0.28 7.14 5.19
CA ALA A 599 0.08 5.84 5.79
C ALA A 599 -0.26 5.96 7.28
N VAL A 600 -1.30 5.24 7.71
CA VAL A 600 -1.55 4.99 9.13
C VAL A 600 -0.96 3.62 9.48
N VAL A 601 -0.06 3.55 10.45
CA VAL A 601 0.67 2.32 10.80
C VAL A 601 0.52 2.01 12.29
N LEU A 602 0.25 0.74 12.62
CA LEU A 602 0.24 0.22 13.99
C LEU A 602 1.60 -0.40 14.31
N SER A 603 2.14 -0.14 15.50
CA SER A 603 3.35 -0.82 15.98
C SER A 603 3.12 -2.28 16.34
N GLU A 604 1.93 -2.60 16.82
CA GLU A 604 1.49 -3.96 17.16
C GLU A 604 -0.02 -4.09 16.87
N GLY A 605 -0.41 -5.14 16.15
CA GLY A 605 -1.80 -5.38 15.76
C GLY A 605 -2.57 -6.28 16.73
N THR A 606 -1.85 -7.00 17.60
CA THR A 606 -2.44 -7.91 18.58
C THR A 606 -1.91 -7.62 19.97
N LEU A 607 -2.80 -7.32 20.92
CA LEU A 607 -2.46 -7.17 22.33
C LEU A 607 -3.04 -8.33 23.13
N TYR A 608 -2.26 -8.83 24.08
CA TYR A 608 -2.64 -9.95 24.93
C TYR A 608 -2.99 -9.46 26.33
N GLU A 609 -3.88 -10.22 26.97
CA GLU A 609 -4.14 -10.13 28.39
C GLU A 609 -2.85 -10.25 29.22
N SER A 610 -2.84 -9.52 30.34
CA SER A 610 -1.74 -9.54 31.29
C SER A 610 -1.56 -10.91 31.94
N GLU A 611 -0.38 -11.17 32.49
CA GLU A 611 -0.08 -12.45 33.17
C GLU A 611 -1.02 -12.76 34.34
N ALA A 612 -1.69 -11.75 34.90
CA ALA A 612 -2.67 -11.95 35.97
C ALA A 612 -3.90 -12.75 35.52
N ASN A 613 -4.19 -12.82 34.20
CA ASN A 613 -5.35 -13.51 33.64
C ASN A 613 -6.66 -13.10 34.35
N ASP A 614 -6.90 -11.79 34.39
CA ASP A 614 -7.99 -11.12 35.11
C ASP A 614 -8.74 -10.07 34.25
N GLY A 615 -8.58 -10.13 32.94
CA GLY A 615 -9.17 -9.25 31.94
C GLY A 615 -8.40 -7.95 31.70
N ASN A 616 -7.26 -7.73 32.35
CA ASN A 616 -6.44 -6.53 32.19
C ASN A 616 -5.51 -6.61 30.96
N ILE A 617 -5.34 -5.50 30.25
CA ILE A 617 -4.41 -5.35 29.12
C ILE A 617 -3.36 -4.30 29.51
N THR A 618 -2.15 -4.74 29.83
CA THR A 618 -1.08 -3.85 30.35
C THR A 618 -0.13 -3.33 29.28
N THR A 619 -0.16 -3.91 28.08
CA THR A 619 0.63 -3.48 26.94
C THR A 619 -0.08 -2.39 26.14
N SER A 620 0.67 -1.65 25.33
CA SER A 620 0.16 -0.56 24.51
C SER A 620 0.60 -0.72 23.06
N THR A 621 -0.11 -0.09 22.14
CA THR A 621 0.29 -0.02 20.73
C THR A 621 0.33 1.43 20.28
N THR A 622 1.21 1.75 19.33
CA THR A 622 1.38 3.10 18.80
C THR A 622 0.82 3.16 17.38
N ILE A 623 -0.04 4.12 17.13
CA ILE A 623 -0.46 4.51 15.78
C ILE A 623 0.47 5.65 15.31
N THR A 624 1.14 5.45 14.18
CA THR A 624 2.04 6.43 13.56
C THR A 624 1.50 6.84 12.19
N LEU A 625 1.46 8.15 11.94
CA LEU A 625 1.28 8.71 10.60
C LEU A 625 2.65 8.76 9.92
N SER A 626 2.80 8.10 8.79
CA SER A 626 4.07 8.05 8.06
C SER A 626 3.89 8.30 6.57
N THR A 627 5.04 8.51 5.91
CA THR A 627 5.25 8.53 4.46
C THR A 627 4.88 9.79 3.66
N ASN A 628 4.02 10.71 4.11
CA ASN A 628 3.73 11.97 3.38
C ASN A 628 3.62 13.23 4.27
N ASN A 629 4.48 13.37 5.30
CA ASN A 629 4.42 14.48 6.26
C ASN A 629 3.04 14.66 6.93
N GLY A 630 2.19 13.62 6.94
CA GLY A 630 0.90 13.66 7.60
C GLY A 630 1.07 13.90 9.09
N THR A 631 0.41 14.94 9.59
CA THR A 631 0.47 15.34 10.99
C THR A 631 -0.93 15.27 11.60
N PHE A 632 -0.95 14.95 12.88
CA PHE A 632 -2.10 15.20 13.72
C PHE A 632 -2.29 16.71 13.90
N THR A 633 -3.53 17.16 14.08
CA THR A 633 -3.86 18.58 14.33
C THR A 633 -3.35 19.11 15.67
N LYS A 634 -2.85 18.22 16.53
CA LYS A 634 -2.27 18.50 17.85
C LYS A 634 -0.92 17.81 18.00
N SER A 635 -0.11 18.30 18.93
CA SER A 635 1.22 17.74 19.24
C SER A 635 1.33 17.09 20.63
N SER A 636 0.32 17.26 21.50
CA SER A 636 0.27 16.69 22.86
C SER A 636 -1.17 16.57 23.40
N GLY A 637 -1.35 15.79 24.48
CA GLY A 637 -2.63 15.62 25.18
C GLY A 637 -3.40 14.35 24.82
N THR A 638 -4.68 14.28 25.20
CA THR A 638 -5.60 13.18 24.86
C THR A 638 -6.60 13.60 23.79
N TRP A 639 -7.10 12.63 23.03
CA TRP A 639 -8.11 12.86 22.01
C TRP A 639 -9.52 12.77 22.58
N THR A 640 -10.43 13.60 22.06
CA THR A 640 -11.87 13.51 22.36
C THR A 640 -12.55 12.53 21.38
N GLU A 641 -13.07 11.43 21.90
CA GLU A 641 -13.92 10.48 21.16
C GLU A 641 -15.17 11.19 20.62
N GLY A 642 -15.66 10.78 19.45
CA GLY A 642 -16.77 11.42 18.74
C GLY A 642 -16.35 12.63 17.91
N THR A 643 -15.35 13.40 18.35
CA THR A 643 -14.83 14.56 17.60
C THR A 643 -13.62 14.20 16.73
N HIS A 644 -12.58 13.60 17.31
CA HIS A 644 -11.31 13.33 16.63
C HIS A 644 -11.25 11.89 16.09
N TYR A 645 -11.89 10.95 16.78
CA TYR A 645 -11.96 9.55 16.38
C TYR A 645 -13.27 8.91 16.88
N THR A 646 -13.62 7.77 16.33
CA THR A 646 -14.62 6.84 16.89
C THR A 646 -13.94 5.52 17.21
N ILE A 647 -14.38 4.85 18.27
CA ILE A 647 -13.87 3.54 18.63
C ILE A 647 -15.03 2.56 18.85
N MET A 648 -14.87 1.34 18.37
CA MET A 648 -15.85 0.26 18.51
C MET A 648 -15.17 -1.03 18.94
N GLY A 649 -15.93 -1.93 19.58
CA GLY A 649 -15.45 -3.26 19.95
C GLY A 649 -14.59 -3.33 21.21
N VAL A 650 -14.51 -2.25 22.00
CA VAL A 650 -13.86 -2.28 23.33
C VAL A 650 -14.69 -3.16 24.27
N PRO A 651 -14.11 -4.23 24.87
CA PRO A 651 -14.83 -5.10 25.81
C PRO A 651 -15.36 -4.33 27.02
N ALA A 652 -16.55 -4.71 27.49
CA ALA A 652 -17.15 -4.11 28.69
C ALA A 652 -16.21 -4.24 29.90
N GLY A 653 -15.98 -3.13 30.61
CA GLY A 653 -15.05 -3.05 31.75
C GLY A 653 -13.65 -2.54 31.40
N LEU A 654 -13.29 -2.52 30.11
CA LEU A 654 -12.11 -1.83 29.60
C LEU A 654 -12.46 -0.43 29.09
N THR A 655 -11.51 0.50 29.22
CA THR A 655 -11.54 1.84 28.62
C THR A 655 -10.30 2.04 27.77
N ALA A 656 -10.48 2.35 26.48
CA ALA A 656 -9.38 2.69 25.59
C ALA A 656 -9.05 4.19 25.69
N THR A 657 -7.78 4.53 25.77
CA THR A 657 -7.30 5.93 25.78
C THR A 657 -6.25 6.12 24.71
N LEU A 658 -6.41 7.16 23.89
CA LEU A 658 -5.42 7.58 22.90
C LEU A 658 -4.69 8.83 23.40
N SER A 659 -3.39 8.73 23.61
CA SER A 659 -2.53 9.83 24.06
C SER A 659 -1.53 10.23 22.95
N LEU A 660 -1.39 11.52 22.68
CA LEU A 660 -0.46 12.04 21.67
C LEU A 660 0.98 11.99 22.15
N GLN A 661 1.88 11.64 21.24
CA GLN A 661 3.33 11.66 21.44
C GLN A 661 4.01 12.39 20.27
N GLY A 662 3.85 13.72 20.24
CA GLY A 662 4.30 14.56 19.12
C GLY A 662 3.25 14.68 18.02
N THR A 663 3.65 15.23 16.87
CA THR A 663 2.72 15.55 15.76
C THR A 663 2.40 14.37 14.85
N THR A 664 3.03 13.21 15.03
CA THR A 664 2.89 12.06 14.11
C THR A 664 2.59 10.74 14.80
N LYS A 665 2.54 10.70 16.14
CA LYS A 665 2.32 9.46 16.91
C LYS A 665 1.24 9.64 17.97
N THR A 666 0.43 8.60 18.13
CA THR A 666 -0.49 8.47 19.27
C THR A 666 -0.42 7.05 19.84
N VAL A 667 -0.34 6.93 21.16
CA VAL A 667 -0.29 5.67 21.89
C VAL A 667 -1.69 5.30 22.34
N VAL A 668 -2.10 4.07 22.05
CA VAL A 668 -3.35 3.47 22.50
C VAL A 668 -3.06 2.62 23.72
N THR A 669 -3.68 2.96 24.84
CA THR A 669 -3.65 2.18 26.09
C THR A 669 -5.04 1.72 26.46
N PHE A 670 -5.12 0.62 27.20
CA PHE A 670 -6.37 0.12 27.78
C PHE A 670 -6.24 0.16 29.31
N THR A 671 -7.28 0.62 29.99
CA THR A 671 -7.36 0.65 31.45
C THR A 671 -8.63 -0.05 31.93
N GLY A 672 -8.64 -0.54 33.18
CA GLY A 672 -9.72 -1.35 33.72
C GLY A 672 -9.50 -2.85 33.50
N LYS A 673 -10.57 -3.64 33.62
CA LYS A 673 -10.56 -5.10 33.43
C LYS A 673 -11.78 -5.51 32.63
N ALA A 674 -11.61 -6.33 31.60
CA ALA A 674 -12.75 -6.87 30.87
C ALA A 674 -13.62 -7.74 31.79
N ASN A 675 -14.93 -7.50 31.80
CA ASN A 675 -15.88 -8.25 32.62
C ASN A 675 -15.95 -9.74 32.20
N ALA A 676 -15.71 -10.02 30.92
CA ALA A 676 -15.58 -11.36 30.36
C ALA A 676 -14.28 -11.43 29.56
N HIS A 677 -13.41 -12.36 29.91
CA HIS A 677 -12.03 -12.43 29.43
C HIS A 677 -11.58 -13.88 29.18
N LEU A 678 -12.46 -14.71 28.59
CA LEU A 678 -12.06 -16.01 28.06
C LEU A 678 -11.66 -15.84 26.58
N PRO A 679 -10.98 -16.82 25.94
CA PRO A 679 -10.65 -16.74 24.52
C PRO A 679 -11.86 -16.53 23.59
N ALA A 680 -13.05 -16.97 24.02
CA ALA A 680 -14.32 -16.69 23.31
C ALA A 680 -14.74 -15.22 23.34
N ASN A 681 -14.13 -14.41 24.21
CA ASN A 681 -14.35 -12.98 24.36
C ASN A 681 -13.25 -12.15 23.68
N ASP A 682 -12.35 -12.78 22.91
CA ASP A 682 -11.42 -12.08 22.03
C ASP A 682 -12.16 -10.99 21.25
N ALA A 683 -11.57 -9.80 21.17
CA ALA A 683 -12.26 -8.64 20.65
C ALA A 683 -11.42 -7.91 19.60
N ALA A 684 -12.08 -7.43 18.55
CA ALA A 684 -11.48 -6.55 17.56
C ALA A 684 -11.87 -5.12 17.87
N VAL A 685 -10.92 -4.33 18.37
CA VAL A 685 -11.11 -2.91 18.66
C VAL A 685 -10.78 -2.10 17.41
N VAL A 686 -11.77 -1.41 16.85
CA VAL A 686 -11.61 -0.61 15.63
C VAL A 686 -11.59 0.85 16.00
N ILE A 687 -10.48 1.53 15.71
CA ILE A 687 -10.30 2.98 15.86
C ILE A 687 -10.40 3.60 14.46
N THR A 688 -11.29 4.57 14.28
CA THR A 688 -11.45 5.32 13.03
C THR A 688 -11.22 6.81 13.28
N PHE A 689 -10.25 7.42 12.60
CA PHE A 689 -9.99 8.86 12.69
C PHE A 689 -11.06 9.67 11.93
N LYS A 690 -11.29 10.89 12.39
CA LYS A 690 -12.13 11.91 11.72
C LYS A 690 -11.27 13.06 11.23
N ASP A 691 -11.82 13.88 10.32
CA ASP A 691 -11.10 15.02 9.73
C ASP A 691 -10.44 15.93 10.78
N ALA A 692 -11.11 16.18 11.90
CA ALA A 692 -10.60 17.02 12.98
C ALA A 692 -9.30 16.51 13.64
N ALA A 693 -8.95 15.23 13.49
CA ALA A 693 -7.70 14.68 14.01
C ALA A 693 -6.50 14.89 13.09
N ILE A 694 -6.71 15.07 11.79
CA ILE A 694 -5.66 15.00 10.76
C ILE A 694 -5.51 16.34 10.04
N THR A 695 -4.29 16.86 9.98
CA THR A 695 -3.98 18.05 9.19
C THR A 695 -4.27 17.77 7.72
N GLY A 696 -5.22 18.50 7.13
CA GLY A 696 -5.70 18.26 5.76
C GLY A 696 -6.87 17.27 5.62
N GLY A 697 -7.36 16.70 6.73
CA GLY A 697 -8.50 15.78 6.75
C GLY A 697 -8.15 14.31 6.47
N ILE A 698 -9.09 13.39 6.71
CA ILE A 698 -8.88 11.94 6.58
C ILE A 698 -8.75 11.48 5.13
N ALA A 699 -9.17 12.30 4.16
CA ALA A 699 -8.94 12.04 2.74
C ALA A 699 -7.45 11.95 2.39
N THR A 700 -6.60 12.57 3.21
CA THR A 700 -5.14 12.47 3.11
C THR A 700 -4.58 11.12 3.57
N LEU A 701 -5.35 10.31 4.29
CA LEU A 701 -4.90 9.02 4.84
C LEU A 701 -5.14 7.87 3.85
N ASP A 702 -4.22 6.91 3.81
CA ASP A 702 -4.37 5.66 3.05
C ASP A 702 -5.56 4.84 3.56
N ASN A 703 -5.72 4.83 4.88
CA ASN A 703 -6.78 4.18 5.61
C ASN A 703 -7.02 4.94 6.92
N ALA A 704 -8.21 5.50 7.08
CA ALA A 704 -8.60 6.22 8.29
C ALA A 704 -8.84 5.32 9.51
N SER A 705 -8.87 3.99 9.33
CA SER A 705 -9.23 3.02 10.37
C SER A 705 -8.13 2.01 10.65
N LYS A 706 -8.01 1.60 11.92
CA LYS A 706 -7.12 0.52 12.35
C LYS A 706 -7.78 -0.40 13.37
N THR A 707 -7.50 -1.68 13.23
CA THR A 707 -8.02 -2.74 14.09
C THR A 707 -6.92 -3.25 15.00
N ILE A 708 -7.19 -3.28 16.31
CA ILE A 708 -6.35 -3.90 17.33
C ILE A 708 -7.08 -5.14 17.84
N SER A 709 -6.45 -6.31 17.72
CA SER A 709 -7.01 -7.55 18.24
C SER A 709 -6.61 -7.72 19.69
N LEU A 710 -7.57 -7.69 20.61
CA LEU A 710 -7.38 -8.04 22.02
C LEU A 710 -7.60 -9.55 22.19
N LYS A 711 -6.60 -10.22 22.77
CA LYS A 711 -6.57 -11.67 22.95
C LYS A 711 -6.55 -12.02 24.43
N PHE A 712 -7.59 -12.70 24.89
CA PHE A 712 -7.69 -13.16 26.27
C PHE A 712 -7.09 -14.56 26.43
N ASP A 713 -6.62 -14.86 27.63
CA ASP A 713 -6.03 -16.15 27.99
C ASP A 713 -7.14 -17.11 28.49
N ALA A 714 -6.96 -18.40 28.23
CA ALA A 714 -7.76 -19.41 28.93
C ALA A 714 -7.35 -19.43 30.42
N PRO A 715 -8.24 -19.85 31.35
CA PRO A 715 -7.88 -20.03 32.74
C PRO A 715 -6.64 -20.93 32.87
N TYR A 716 -5.70 -20.52 33.71
CA TYR A 716 -4.48 -21.31 33.89
C TYR A 716 -4.78 -22.64 34.56
N GLY A 717 -4.06 -23.67 34.16
CA GLY A 717 -4.23 -25.01 34.69
C GLY A 717 -3.05 -25.92 34.38
N ILE A 718 -3.04 -27.06 35.05
CA ILE A 718 -2.15 -28.16 34.73
C ILE A 718 -2.92 -29.15 33.86
N PHE A 719 -2.37 -29.44 32.70
CA PHE A 719 -2.97 -30.31 31.70
C PHE A 719 -2.12 -31.56 31.51
N TYR A 720 -2.79 -32.68 31.26
CA TYR A 720 -2.15 -33.97 30.99
C TYR A 720 -2.66 -34.47 29.66
N VAL A 721 -1.73 -34.87 28.80
CA VAL A 721 -2.02 -35.32 27.45
C VAL A 721 -1.47 -36.71 27.29
N ASN A 722 -2.38 -37.66 27.11
CA ASN A 722 -2.06 -39.02 26.73
C ASN A 722 -2.09 -39.11 25.20
N ASN A 723 -0.92 -39.22 24.59
CA ASN A 723 -0.73 -39.25 23.14
C ASN A 723 -0.31 -40.66 22.68
N THR A 724 -0.32 -40.90 21.37
CA THR A 724 0.30 -42.11 20.82
C THR A 724 1.81 -42.11 21.07
N ASP A 725 2.32 -43.25 21.52
CA ASP A 725 3.74 -43.47 21.80
C ASP A 725 4.68 -43.01 20.67
N TYR A 726 5.70 -42.24 21.05
CA TYR A 726 6.80 -41.85 20.15
C TYR A 726 8.06 -42.65 20.48
N VAL A 727 8.45 -43.53 19.56
CA VAL A 727 9.48 -44.55 19.74
C VAL A 727 10.74 -44.21 18.93
N ALA A 728 11.89 -44.26 19.59
CA ALA A 728 13.19 -44.28 18.96
C ALA A 728 13.88 -45.62 19.22
N SER A 729 14.24 -46.36 18.17
CA SER A 729 14.88 -47.68 18.26
C SER A 729 15.69 -47.98 16.99
N ALA A 730 16.35 -49.15 16.93
CA ALA A 730 17.04 -49.59 15.71
C ALA A 730 16.10 -49.75 14.49
N ALA A 731 14.80 -50.01 14.74
CA ALA A 731 13.78 -50.12 13.69
C ALA A 731 13.19 -48.76 13.30
N ALA A 732 13.24 -47.78 14.20
CA ALA A 732 12.72 -46.43 14.00
C ALA A 732 13.71 -45.45 14.63
N THR A 733 14.79 -45.14 13.91
CA THR A 733 15.92 -44.40 14.48
C THR A 733 15.54 -42.95 14.81
N TRP A 734 14.55 -42.39 14.14
CA TRP A 734 14.06 -41.03 14.35
C TRP A 734 12.54 -40.98 14.29
N GLN A 735 11.92 -40.26 15.22
CA GLN A 735 10.49 -39.95 15.19
C GLN A 735 10.25 -38.51 15.63
N PHE A 736 9.68 -37.70 14.73
CA PHE A 736 9.22 -36.36 15.02
C PHE A 736 7.91 -36.39 15.83
N PHE A 737 7.76 -35.47 16.78
CA PHE A 737 6.50 -35.25 17.45
C PHE A 737 6.30 -33.79 17.86
N SER A 738 5.05 -33.37 17.95
CA SER A 738 4.67 -32.05 18.44
C SER A 738 3.83 -32.20 19.71
N LEU A 739 4.14 -31.39 20.72
CA LEU A 739 3.34 -31.32 21.94
C LEU A 739 2.07 -30.45 21.76
N GLY A 740 1.97 -29.66 20.68
CA GLY A 740 0.83 -28.78 20.44
C GLY A 740 0.62 -27.67 21.48
N ILE A 741 1.65 -27.33 22.26
CA ILE A 741 1.59 -26.33 23.35
C ILE A 741 2.63 -25.21 23.19
N GLY A 742 2.20 -23.96 23.39
CA GLY A 742 3.07 -22.79 23.36
C GLY A 742 3.52 -22.34 21.96
N ASP A 743 4.55 -21.49 21.93
CA ASP A 743 5.03 -20.78 20.73
C ASP A 743 5.90 -21.67 19.82
N ASN A 744 6.42 -22.79 20.34
CA ASN A 744 7.27 -23.73 19.61
C ASN A 744 7.06 -25.15 20.15
N THR A 745 6.41 -25.99 19.34
CA THR A 745 5.81 -27.24 19.80
C THR A 745 6.64 -28.49 19.54
N ASP A 746 7.74 -28.35 18.81
CA ASP A 746 8.33 -29.47 18.06
C ASP A 746 9.46 -30.17 18.81
N TYR A 747 9.49 -31.50 18.77
CA TYR A 747 10.50 -32.35 19.39
C TYR A 747 10.80 -33.56 18.51
N GLY A 748 11.88 -34.27 18.80
CA GLY A 748 12.21 -35.50 18.11
C GLY A 748 12.79 -36.55 19.03
N ALA A 749 12.30 -37.78 18.90
CA ALA A 749 12.86 -38.95 19.53
C ALA A 749 13.96 -39.56 18.65
N TRP A 750 15.18 -39.71 19.18
CA TRP A 750 16.33 -40.07 18.35
C TRP A 750 17.22 -41.16 18.94
N GLN A 751 17.38 -42.27 18.22
CA GLN A 751 18.50 -43.17 18.38
C GLN A 751 19.62 -42.72 17.43
N PHE A 752 20.58 -41.96 17.97
CA PHE A 752 21.69 -41.41 17.19
C PHE A 752 22.66 -42.50 16.71
N ALA A 753 22.94 -43.46 17.59
CA ALA A 753 23.75 -44.64 17.28
C ALA A 753 23.31 -45.79 18.18
N ALA A 754 23.78 -47.01 17.87
CA ALA A 754 23.66 -48.12 18.80
C ALA A 754 24.19 -47.68 20.16
N ALA A 755 23.35 -47.81 21.20
CA ALA A 755 23.68 -47.38 22.54
C ALA A 755 23.87 -45.85 22.76
N ALA A 756 23.39 -44.98 21.87
CA ALA A 756 23.36 -43.52 22.08
C ALA A 756 21.98 -42.94 21.73
N LEU A 757 21.28 -42.41 22.75
CA LEU A 757 19.92 -41.88 22.64
C LEU A 757 19.93 -40.37 22.92
N LYS A 758 19.28 -39.61 22.04
CA LYS A 758 19.18 -38.15 22.10
C LYS A 758 17.72 -37.71 21.98
N MET A 759 17.41 -36.54 22.51
CA MET A 759 16.15 -35.85 22.26
C MET A 759 16.44 -34.54 21.52
N GLU A 760 15.88 -34.39 20.31
CA GLU A 760 15.92 -33.13 19.57
C GLU A 760 14.86 -32.20 20.14
N THR A 761 15.26 -30.96 20.39
CA THR A 761 14.42 -29.96 21.04
C THR A 761 14.31 -28.68 20.23
N TYR A 762 14.96 -28.58 19.07
CA TYR A 762 14.98 -27.40 18.20
C TYR A 762 15.33 -26.13 18.98
N GLY A 763 16.37 -26.21 19.83
CA GLY A 763 16.84 -25.11 20.66
C GLY A 763 16.15 -24.96 22.03
N LYS A 764 15.16 -25.82 22.37
CA LYS A 764 14.47 -25.77 23.66
C LYS A 764 15.28 -26.44 24.77
N ARG A 765 15.09 -25.98 26.01
CA ARG A 765 15.86 -26.45 27.17
C ARG A 765 15.14 -27.55 27.91
N LEU A 766 15.90 -28.56 28.35
CA LEU A 766 15.43 -29.64 29.22
C LEU A 766 16.16 -29.59 30.55
N VAL A 767 15.57 -30.19 31.58
CA VAL A 767 16.24 -30.36 32.87
C VAL A 767 17.41 -31.33 32.69
N GLY A 768 18.61 -30.89 33.05
CA GLY A 768 19.84 -31.65 32.83
C GLY A 768 20.95 -31.34 33.83
N GLU A 769 22.06 -32.07 33.73
CA GLU A 769 23.20 -31.93 34.63
C GLU A 769 24.08 -30.72 34.24
N THR A 770 24.35 -29.83 35.20
CA THR A 770 25.13 -28.60 35.01
C THR A 770 26.46 -28.86 34.30
N GLY A 771 26.73 -28.13 33.22
CA GLY A 771 27.99 -28.24 32.46
C GLY A 771 28.06 -29.44 31.51
N THR A 772 26.97 -30.20 31.35
CA THR A 772 26.87 -31.34 30.42
C THR A 772 25.66 -31.17 29.48
N ARG A 773 25.48 -32.13 28.56
CA ARG A 773 24.26 -32.27 27.74
C ARG A 773 23.32 -33.38 28.23
N ASN A 774 23.62 -33.98 29.37
CA ASN A 774 22.88 -35.12 29.90
C ASN A 774 21.51 -34.69 30.41
N ILE A 775 20.45 -35.32 29.91
CA ILE A 775 19.08 -35.13 30.38
C ILE A 775 18.91 -35.89 31.71
N SER A 776 18.57 -35.19 32.78
CA SER A 776 18.44 -35.78 34.10
C SER A 776 17.24 -36.72 34.19
N PHE A 777 17.42 -37.89 34.80
CA PHE A 777 16.30 -38.77 35.19
C PHE A 777 15.50 -38.13 36.33
N ILE A 778 14.22 -37.84 36.11
CA ILE A 778 13.33 -37.24 37.12
C ILE A 778 12.35 -38.30 37.64
N PRO A 779 12.38 -38.64 38.95
CA PRO A 779 11.37 -39.47 39.59
C PRO A 779 10.01 -38.77 39.65
N GLU A 780 8.93 -39.55 39.72
CA GLU A 780 7.58 -39.05 40.01
C GLU A 780 7.55 -38.19 41.29
N GLY A 781 6.73 -37.14 41.29
CA GLY A 781 6.56 -36.21 42.41
C GLY A 781 7.59 -35.07 42.46
N THR A 782 8.68 -35.14 41.69
CA THR A 782 9.73 -34.12 41.68
C THR A 782 9.22 -32.80 41.09
N ILE A 783 9.58 -31.68 41.70
CA ILE A 783 9.21 -30.34 41.23
C ILE A 783 10.07 -29.95 40.01
N ILE A 784 9.40 -29.49 38.96
CA ILE A 784 9.99 -28.91 37.75
C ILE A 784 9.54 -27.46 37.65
N GLY A 785 10.48 -26.53 37.74
CA GLY A 785 10.26 -25.09 37.67
C GLY A 785 11.57 -24.32 37.65
N ALA A 786 11.51 -23.01 37.94
CA ALA A 786 12.65 -22.11 37.87
C ALA A 786 13.89 -22.54 38.69
N SER A 787 13.71 -23.37 39.72
CA SER A 787 14.77 -23.91 40.57
C SER A 787 15.59 -25.03 39.92
N ASN A 788 15.15 -25.62 38.81
CA ASN A 788 15.85 -26.71 38.14
C ASN A 788 16.93 -26.16 37.19
N THR A 789 18.01 -26.92 36.99
CA THR A 789 19.03 -26.60 35.97
C THR A 789 18.51 -27.01 34.60
N PHE A 790 18.29 -26.04 33.73
CA PHE A 790 17.91 -26.26 32.33
C PHE A 790 19.13 -26.14 31.41
N VAL A 791 19.43 -27.20 30.67
CA VAL A 791 20.52 -27.27 29.71
C VAL A 791 20.01 -26.99 28.29
N VAL A 792 20.84 -26.32 27.49
CA VAL A 792 20.52 -25.95 26.09
C VAL A 792 21.22 -26.96 25.16
N PRO A 793 20.60 -27.40 24.05
CA PRO A 793 21.30 -28.15 23.02
C PRO A 793 22.45 -27.33 22.40
N GLY A 794 23.44 -28.00 21.81
CA GLY A 794 24.52 -27.34 21.08
C GLY A 794 24.04 -26.70 19.77
N SER A 795 24.78 -25.70 19.27
CA SER A 795 24.42 -24.93 18.07
C SER A 795 24.74 -25.62 16.74
N ALA A 796 25.51 -26.71 16.74
CA ALA A 796 25.91 -27.44 15.55
C ALA A 796 25.25 -28.82 15.51
N TYR A 797 24.69 -29.22 14.36
CA TYR A 797 24.24 -30.61 14.18
C TYR A 797 25.46 -31.56 14.20
N PRO A 798 25.45 -32.69 14.96
CA PRO A 798 24.35 -33.31 15.71
C PRO A 798 24.41 -33.14 17.25
N ASP A 799 24.67 -31.94 17.77
CA ASP A 799 24.91 -31.67 19.20
C ASP A 799 23.61 -31.54 20.05
N GLN A 800 22.68 -32.47 19.89
CA GLN A 800 21.44 -32.49 20.70
C GLN A 800 21.64 -33.06 22.11
N LEU A 801 20.65 -32.83 22.98
CA LEU A 801 20.67 -33.26 24.38
C LEU A 801 20.65 -34.79 24.49
N ASP A 802 21.50 -35.29 25.39
CA ASP A 802 21.83 -36.69 25.55
C ASP A 802 20.90 -37.33 26.61
N LEU A 803 19.94 -38.15 26.16
CA LEU A 803 19.15 -38.99 27.08
C LEU A 803 20.02 -40.13 27.62
N ARG A 804 20.91 -40.65 26.77
CA ARG A 804 21.79 -41.77 27.10
C ARG A 804 23.02 -41.78 26.20
N THR A 805 24.21 -42.00 26.77
CA THR A 805 25.44 -42.30 26.02
C THR A 805 26.16 -43.52 26.64
N PRO A 806 27.21 -44.09 26.01
CA PRO A 806 28.02 -45.12 26.64
C PRO A 806 28.62 -44.71 28.00
N ALA A 807 28.83 -43.40 28.22
CA ALA A 807 29.33 -42.84 29.48
C ALA A 807 28.22 -42.35 30.42
N TYR A 808 26.97 -42.26 29.94
CA TYR A 808 25.81 -41.78 30.69
C TYR A 808 24.64 -42.76 30.56
N THR A 809 24.50 -43.64 31.54
CA THR A 809 23.55 -44.78 31.53
C THR A 809 22.43 -44.64 32.58
N ALA A 810 22.21 -43.43 33.10
CA ALA A 810 21.29 -43.19 34.22
C ALA A 810 19.83 -43.63 33.93
N TRP A 811 19.46 -43.67 32.66
CA TRP A 811 18.14 -44.05 32.15
C TRP A 811 17.99 -45.53 31.77
N ASP A 812 19.08 -46.31 31.68
CA ASP A 812 19.02 -47.69 31.17
C ASP A 812 18.02 -48.55 31.97
N ASN A 813 17.07 -49.17 31.25
CA ASN A 813 16.00 -50.01 31.82
C ASN A 813 15.13 -49.27 32.87
N LYS A 814 14.90 -47.97 32.69
CA LYS A 814 14.04 -47.17 33.56
C LYS A 814 12.91 -46.50 32.80
N THR A 815 11.83 -46.27 33.54
CA THR A 815 10.73 -45.39 33.14
C THR A 815 10.68 -44.24 34.14
N GLY A 816 10.61 -43.01 33.65
CA GLY A 816 10.62 -41.80 34.48
C GLY A 816 10.34 -40.55 33.65
N TYR A 817 10.67 -39.37 34.18
CA TYR A 817 10.23 -38.11 33.58
C TYR A 817 11.40 -37.26 33.09
N VAL A 818 11.19 -36.58 31.96
CA VAL A 818 12.06 -35.53 31.44
C VAL A 818 11.36 -34.20 31.69
N GLY A 819 12.00 -33.29 32.41
CA GLY A 819 11.46 -31.95 32.64
C GLY A 819 11.81 -31.02 31.47
N PHE A 820 10.87 -30.19 31.05
CA PHE A 820 11.08 -29.19 30.00
C PHE A 820 10.49 -27.84 30.39
N GLU A 821 11.01 -26.80 29.75
CA GLU A 821 10.34 -25.51 29.73
C GLU A 821 9.90 -25.17 28.32
N TYR A 822 8.84 -24.39 28.21
CA TYR A 822 8.30 -23.92 26.95
C TYR A 822 7.87 -22.46 27.08
N LYS A 823 7.70 -21.80 25.93
CA LYS A 823 7.22 -20.42 25.87
C LYS A 823 5.76 -20.41 25.44
N SER A 824 4.94 -19.60 26.09
CA SER A 824 3.57 -19.31 25.68
C SER A 824 3.37 -17.80 25.64
N ARG A 825 3.24 -17.24 24.44
CA ARG A 825 3.21 -15.80 24.17
C ARG A 825 4.45 -15.10 24.77
N GLY A 826 5.62 -15.71 24.62
CA GLY A 826 6.91 -15.23 25.15
C GLY A 826 7.16 -15.52 26.65
N ARG A 827 6.15 -15.98 27.39
CA ARG A 827 6.21 -16.24 28.84
C ARG A 827 6.69 -17.66 29.13
N THR A 828 7.57 -17.83 30.11
CA THR A 828 8.12 -19.16 30.49
C THR A 828 7.08 -19.98 31.23
N CYS A 829 6.86 -21.22 30.80
CA CYS A 829 6.02 -22.21 31.46
C CYS A 829 6.78 -23.55 31.57
N TYR A 830 6.31 -24.47 32.42
CA TYR A 830 7.01 -25.71 32.74
C TYR A 830 6.15 -26.95 32.47
N GLY A 831 6.82 -28.05 32.12
CA GLY A 831 6.18 -29.33 31.85
C GLY A 831 7.12 -30.51 32.05
N TRP A 832 6.57 -31.71 31.84
CA TRP A 832 7.30 -32.97 31.90
C TRP A 832 6.83 -33.92 30.80
N MET A 833 7.72 -34.77 30.31
CA MET A 833 7.43 -35.90 29.42
C MET A 833 7.70 -37.21 30.14
N HIS A 834 6.82 -38.18 30.02
CA HIS A 834 7.01 -39.53 30.55
C HIS A 834 7.75 -40.39 29.53
N VAL A 835 8.90 -40.92 29.93
CA VAL A 835 9.86 -41.57 29.04
C VAL A 835 10.28 -42.93 29.59
N LYS A 836 10.20 -43.94 28.73
CA LYS A 836 10.69 -45.31 28.99
C LYS A 836 11.90 -45.60 28.14
N VAL A 837 13.03 -45.98 28.74
CA VAL A 837 14.26 -46.37 28.04
C VAL A 837 14.50 -47.87 28.18
N GLU A 838 14.73 -48.55 27.06
CA GLU A 838 14.91 -49.99 27.01
C GLU A 838 16.29 -50.44 27.53
N ALA A 839 16.40 -51.70 27.96
CA ALA A 839 17.64 -52.26 28.49
C ALA A 839 18.82 -52.07 27.51
N GLY A 840 19.97 -51.64 28.05
CA GLY A 840 21.17 -51.36 27.28
C GLY A 840 21.12 -50.10 26.40
N GLY A 841 20.08 -49.27 26.53
CA GLY A 841 19.90 -48.05 25.74
C GLY A 841 19.68 -48.34 24.26
N THR A 842 18.98 -49.44 23.96
CA THR A 842 18.67 -49.89 22.60
C THR A 842 17.54 -49.10 21.94
N GLY A 843 16.78 -48.36 22.73
CA GLY A 843 15.74 -47.44 22.28
C GLY A 843 15.03 -46.77 23.46
N TYR A 844 14.13 -45.83 23.16
CA TYR A 844 13.23 -45.24 24.15
C TYR A 844 11.88 -44.86 23.56
N THR A 845 10.89 -44.69 24.43
CA THR A 845 9.53 -44.27 24.09
C THR A 845 9.13 -43.08 24.93
N VAL A 846 8.56 -42.04 24.31
CA VAL A 846 7.81 -40.98 24.98
C VAL A 846 6.34 -41.40 25.01
N LEU A 847 5.78 -41.54 26.20
CA LEU A 847 4.47 -42.17 26.45
C LEU A 847 3.35 -41.14 26.57
N ASP A 848 3.61 -40.08 27.34
CA ASP A 848 2.63 -39.03 27.65
C ASP A 848 3.38 -37.78 28.16
N PHE A 849 2.67 -36.67 28.34
CA PHE A 849 3.24 -35.45 28.91
C PHE A 849 2.24 -34.63 29.72
N GLY A 850 2.77 -33.82 30.65
CA GLY A 850 1.99 -32.86 31.43
C GLY A 850 2.62 -31.48 31.42
N TYR A 851 1.81 -30.42 31.48
CA TYR A 851 2.30 -29.03 31.44
C TYR A 851 1.42 -28.09 32.25
N ASN A 852 2.03 -27.07 32.86
CA ASN A 852 1.32 -25.97 33.51
C ASN A 852 1.24 -24.79 32.52
N THR A 853 0.06 -24.20 32.35
CA THR A 853 -0.14 -23.01 31.51
C THR A 853 0.05 -21.70 32.26
N LYS A 854 0.18 -21.74 33.60
CA LYS A 854 0.49 -20.54 34.38
C LYS A 854 1.97 -20.17 34.24
N PRO A 855 2.29 -18.94 33.79
CA PRO A 855 3.67 -18.49 33.68
C PRO A 855 4.46 -18.62 34.99
N ASN A 856 5.68 -19.15 34.88
CA ASN A 856 6.65 -19.32 35.95
C ASN A 856 6.23 -20.22 37.13
N GLU A 857 5.04 -20.84 37.10
CA GLU A 857 4.61 -21.74 38.17
C GLU A 857 5.06 -23.17 37.90
N SER A 858 5.67 -23.79 38.91
CA SER A 858 6.21 -25.13 38.80
C SER A 858 5.13 -26.21 38.67
N ILE A 859 5.54 -27.38 38.20
CA ILE A 859 4.71 -28.59 38.07
C ILE A 859 5.42 -29.77 38.73
N LYS A 860 4.68 -30.72 39.31
CA LYS A 860 5.25 -31.98 39.81
C LYS A 860 5.22 -33.04 38.70
N ALA A 861 6.35 -33.70 38.47
CA ALA A 861 6.49 -34.78 37.49
C ALA A 861 5.53 -35.94 37.81
N GLY A 862 4.76 -36.42 36.83
CA GLY A 862 3.91 -37.62 36.94
C GLY A 862 2.66 -37.52 37.82
N ILE A 863 2.59 -36.55 38.74
CA ILE A 863 1.43 -36.37 39.60
C ILE A 863 0.27 -35.84 38.76
N GLN A 864 -0.74 -36.69 38.56
CA GLN A 864 -2.04 -36.32 38.03
C GLN A 864 -2.95 -35.90 39.18
N ASN A 865 -3.18 -34.60 39.36
CA ASN A 865 -4.24 -34.17 40.27
C ASN A 865 -5.58 -34.44 39.58
N THR A 866 -6.18 -35.62 39.84
CA THR A 866 -7.59 -35.83 39.52
C THR A 866 -8.40 -34.89 40.41
N THR A 867 -8.99 -33.88 39.79
CA THR A 867 -9.98 -33.02 40.46
C THR A 867 -11.25 -33.85 40.65
N THR A 868 -11.43 -34.40 41.85
CA THR A 868 -12.69 -35.05 42.23
C THR A 868 -13.71 -33.97 42.59
N VAL A 869 -14.93 -34.10 42.04
CA VAL A 869 -16.06 -33.20 42.34
C VAL A 869 -16.96 -33.91 43.37
N PRO A 870 -17.11 -33.38 44.60
CA PRO A 870 -17.99 -34.00 45.61
C PRO A 870 -19.47 -33.96 45.18
N PRO A 871 -20.26 -35.03 45.39
CA PRO A 871 -21.67 -35.02 45.02
C PRO A 871 -22.52 -34.15 45.97
N PRO A 872 -23.58 -33.48 45.48
CA PRO A 872 -24.59 -32.87 46.34
C PRO A 872 -25.27 -33.91 47.26
N SER A 873 -25.72 -33.51 48.45
CA SER A 873 -26.34 -34.41 49.44
C SER A 873 -27.65 -33.86 50.02
N ASN A 874 -28.40 -34.68 50.76
CA ASN A 874 -29.65 -34.31 51.44
C ASN A 874 -30.72 -33.71 50.52
N LEU A 875 -30.90 -34.28 49.33
CA LEU A 875 -31.98 -33.86 48.43
C LEU A 875 -33.35 -34.16 49.07
N THR A 876 -34.27 -33.19 49.02
CA THR A 876 -35.66 -33.24 49.50
C THR A 876 -36.61 -32.69 48.44
N ALA A 877 -37.89 -33.12 48.45
CA ALA A 877 -38.92 -32.70 47.49
C ALA A 877 -40.30 -32.48 48.17
N THR A 878 -40.96 -31.36 47.88
CA THR A 878 -42.29 -31.02 48.41
C THR A 878 -43.24 -30.59 47.28
N ALA A 879 -44.43 -31.19 47.17
CA ALA A 879 -45.41 -30.86 46.13
C ALA A 879 -46.48 -29.86 46.59
N ALA A 880 -46.79 -28.88 45.75
CA ALA A 880 -47.92 -27.95 45.90
C ALA A 880 -48.30 -27.37 44.52
N ASN A 881 -49.59 -27.10 44.26
CA ASN A 881 -50.06 -26.36 43.07
C ASN A 881 -49.54 -26.86 41.71
N LEU A 882 -49.48 -28.20 41.51
CA LEU A 882 -48.88 -28.81 40.31
C LEU A 882 -47.38 -28.50 40.14
N GLU A 883 -46.67 -28.22 41.23
CA GLU A 883 -45.24 -27.97 41.27
C GLU A 883 -44.56 -28.83 42.34
N VAL A 884 -43.25 -29.02 42.21
CA VAL A 884 -42.40 -29.67 43.20
C VAL A 884 -41.21 -28.77 43.52
N GLN A 885 -41.07 -28.40 44.79
CA GLN A 885 -39.90 -27.69 45.30
C GLN A 885 -38.83 -28.67 45.77
N LEU A 886 -37.62 -28.56 45.21
CA LEU A 886 -36.43 -29.31 45.59
C LEU A 886 -35.48 -28.45 46.44
N SER A 887 -34.80 -29.09 47.41
CA SER A 887 -33.74 -28.48 48.23
C SER A 887 -32.66 -29.51 48.58
N TRP A 888 -31.38 -29.10 48.61
CA TRP A 888 -30.21 -29.95 48.89
C TRP A 888 -29.04 -29.18 49.53
N VAL A 889 -28.04 -29.92 50.01
CA VAL A 889 -26.74 -29.39 50.45
C VAL A 889 -25.72 -29.51 49.32
N ASN A 890 -25.07 -28.40 49.00
CA ASN A 890 -24.03 -28.34 47.97
C ASN A 890 -22.64 -28.59 48.56
N ASN A 891 -22.02 -29.73 48.22
CA ASN A 891 -20.69 -30.10 48.69
C ASN A 891 -19.57 -29.76 47.66
N ALA A 892 -19.92 -29.23 46.49
CA ALA A 892 -19.04 -29.14 45.32
C ALA A 892 -18.51 -27.72 45.06
N THR A 893 -17.56 -27.25 45.88
CA THR A 893 -17.05 -25.86 45.81
C THR A 893 -16.27 -25.52 44.53
N THR A 894 -15.81 -26.53 43.79
CA THR A 894 -15.07 -26.40 42.52
C THR A 894 -15.95 -26.66 41.29
N ALA A 895 -17.25 -26.94 41.49
CA ALA A 895 -18.16 -27.17 40.37
C ALA A 895 -18.37 -25.88 39.56
N THR A 896 -18.57 -26.04 38.25
CA THR A 896 -19.08 -25.01 37.35
C THR A 896 -20.60 -25.05 37.25
N ASN A 897 -21.24 -26.21 37.52
CA ASN A 897 -22.70 -26.36 37.43
C ASN A 897 -23.28 -27.42 38.40
N ILE A 898 -24.57 -27.29 38.72
CA ILE A 898 -25.41 -28.33 39.35
C ILE A 898 -26.46 -28.81 38.35
N ILE A 899 -26.62 -30.11 38.19
CA ILE A 899 -27.52 -30.74 37.22
C ILE A 899 -28.64 -31.47 37.95
N ILE A 900 -29.88 -31.26 37.52
CA ILE A 900 -31.08 -31.88 38.07
C ILE A 900 -31.68 -32.82 37.05
N GLU A 901 -31.90 -34.06 37.47
CA GLU A 901 -32.59 -35.06 36.68
C GLU A 901 -33.90 -35.47 37.35
N ARG A 902 -34.92 -35.68 36.52
CA ARG A 902 -36.24 -36.14 36.93
C ARG A 902 -36.63 -37.40 36.17
N ALA A 903 -37.29 -38.32 36.85
CA ALA A 903 -38.01 -39.43 36.25
C ALA A 903 -39.51 -39.30 36.51
N GLY A 904 -40.32 -39.81 35.58
CA GLY A 904 -41.76 -39.99 35.79
C GLY A 904 -42.06 -41.34 36.46
N SER A 905 -43.25 -41.88 36.21
CA SER A 905 -43.64 -43.22 36.66
C SER A 905 -42.84 -44.36 36.02
N ASP A 906 -42.11 -44.08 34.94
CA ASP A 906 -41.23 -45.00 34.21
C ASP A 906 -39.84 -45.17 34.86
N ALA A 907 -39.52 -44.39 35.88
CA ALA A 907 -38.23 -44.38 36.58
C ALA A 907 -37.02 -44.07 35.67
N VAL A 908 -37.23 -43.52 34.47
CA VAL A 908 -36.16 -43.10 33.56
C VAL A 908 -35.79 -41.66 33.84
N PHE A 909 -34.57 -41.43 34.34
CA PHE A 909 -34.08 -40.09 34.67
C PHE A 909 -33.62 -39.34 33.43
N ALA A 910 -34.13 -38.13 33.25
CA ALA A 910 -33.69 -37.18 32.24
C ALA A 910 -33.32 -35.84 32.90
N GLU A 911 -32.32 -35.16 32.36
CA GLU A 911 -31.97 -33.82 32.79
C GLU A 911 -33.10 -32.83 32.52
N ILE A 912 -33.54 -32.13 33.56
CA ILE A 912 -34.58 -31.11 33.49
C ILE A 912 -34.06 -29.71 33.78
N ALA A 913 -32.88 -29.57 34.39
CA ALA A 913 -32.25 -28.28 34.62
C ALA A 913 -30.74 -28.40 34.84
N THR A 914 -30.01 -27.39 34.37
CA THR A 914 -28.61 -27.10 34.72
C THR A 914 -28.56 -25.72 35.38
N LEU A 915 -28.01 -25.67 36.60
CA LEU A 915 -27.99 -24.49 37.47
C LEU A 915 -26.57 -23.97 37.69
N ALA A 916 -26.50 -22.74 38.21
CA ALA A 916 -25.26 -22.13 38.69
C ALA A 916 -24.61 -23.00 39.78
N PRO A 917 -23.27 -22.96 39.93
CA PRO A 917 -22.55 -23.86 40.82
C PRO A 917 -22.84 -23.65 42.31
N THR A 918 -23.47 -22.53 42.68
CA THR A 918 -23.86 -22.19 44.05
C THR A 918 -25.30 -22.60 44.41
N ALA A 919 -26.07 -23.16 43.48
CA ALA A 919 -27.48 -23.46 43.70
C ALA A 919 -27.71 -24.54 44.77
N THR A 920 -28.73 -24.33 45.60
CA THR A 920 -29.17 -25.25 46.67
C THR A 920 -30.66 -25.58 46.63
N THR A 921 -31.43 -24.97 45.72
CA THR A 921 -32.88 -25.18 45.57
C THR A 921 -33.31 -25.11 44.10
N TYR A 922 -34.46 -25.71 43.76
CA TYR A 922 -35.07 -25.65 42.42
C TYR A 922 -36.58 -25.96 42.47
N THR A 923 -37.38 -25.25 41.67
CA THR A 923 -38.83 -25.50 41.55
C THR A 923 -39.14 -26.10 40.18
N ASN A 924 -39.75 -27.29 40.18
CA ASN A 924 -40.23 -27.95 38.96
C ASN A 924 -41.75 -27.78 38.83
N SER A 925 -42.20 -26.98 37.86
CA SER A 925 -43.61 -26.59 37.69
C SER A 925 -44.34 -27.40 36.60
N ALA A 926 -45.64 -27.11 36.42
CA ALA A 926 -46.50 -27.66 35.35
C ALA A 926 -46.59 -29.19 35.32
N LEU A 927 -46.69 -29.79 36.50
CA LEU A 927 -46.74 -31.23 36.68
C LEU A 927 -48.17 -31.78 36.58
N THR A 928 -48.29 -33.04 36.19
CA THR A 928 -49.58 -33.68 35.97
C THR A 928 -50.17 -34.13 37.30
N ALA A 929 -51.38 -33.67 37.60
CA ALA A 929 -52.17 -34.13 38.74
C ALA A 929 -52.25 -35.67 38.77
N GLY A 930 -52.03 -36.27 39.94
CA GLY A 930 -52.05 -37.73 40.14
C GLY A 930 -50.77 -38.45 39.73
N SER A 931 -49.76 -37.75 39.18
CA SER A 931 -48.50 -38.39 38.75
C SER A 931 -47.42 -38.35 39.82
N THR A 932 -46.62 -39.40 39.89
CA THR A 932 -45.43 -39.49 40.76
C THR A 932 -44.17 -39.13 39.97
N TYR A 933 -43.31 -38.30 40.55
CA TYR A 933 -42.02 -37.88 40.00
C TYR A 933 -40.89 -38.21 40.96
N GLN A 934 -39.75 -38.65 40.40
CA GLN A 934 -38.52 -38.89 41.15
C GLN A 934 -37.44 -37.90 40.72
N TYR A 935 -36.54 -37.50 41.63
CA TYR A 935 -35.45 -36.56 41.35
C TYR A 935 -34.12 -37.02 41.92
N LYS A 936 -33.04 -36.74 41.20
CA LYS A 936 -31.65 -36.83 41.67
C LYS A 936 -30.83 -35.68 41.07
N ILE A 937 -29.73 -35.31 41.72
CA ILE A 937 -28.89 -34.20 41.30
C ILE A 937 -27.40 -34.57 41.30
N ARG A 938 -26.57 -33.90 40.50
CA ARG A 938 -25.10 -34.05 40.52
C ARG A 938 -24.41 -32.73 40.20
N ALA A 939 -23.13 -32.60 40.57
CA ALA A 939 -22.30 -31.44 40.25
C ALA A 939 -21.35 -31.75 39.08
N LYS A 940 -20.88 -30.71 38.38
CA LYS A 940 -19.94 -30.83 37.26
C LYS A 940 -18.85 -29.77 37.37
N ALA A 941 -17.59 -30.14 37.15
CA ALA A 941 -16.46 -29.22 36.98
C ALA A 941 -15.71 -29.59 35.69
N ALA A 942 -15.71 -28.67 34.71
CA ALA A 942 -15.16 -28.94 33.37
C ALA A 942 -15.74 -30.24 32.75
N ALA A 943 -14.91 -31.23 32.39
CA ALA A 943 -15.35 -32.51 31.83
C ALA A 943 -15.72 -33.57 32.90
N VAL A 944 -15.55 -33.27 34.19
CA VAL A 944 -15.70 -34.22 35.29
C VAL A 944 -17.05 -34.02 35.98
N TYR A 945 -17.79 -35.11 36.16
CA TYR A 945 -19.05 -35.15 36.92
C TYR A 945 -18.81 -35.74 38.31
N SER A 946 -19.55 -35.26 39.31
CA SER A 946 -19.69 -35.97 40.58
C SER A 946 -20.60 -37.18 40.43
N GLU A 947 -20.59 -38.05 41.43
CA GLU A 947 -21.69 -38.99 41.67
C GLU A 947 -23.03 -38.23 41.88
N TYR A 948 -24.16 -38.96 41.82
CA TYR A 948 -25.48 -38.39 42.10
C TYR A 948 -25.78 -38.33 43.61
N SER A 949 -26.70 -37.44 43.99
CA SER A 949 -27.35 -37.40 45.30
C SER A 949 -28.22 -38.63 45.57
N ASN A 950 -28.84 -38.69 46.76
CA ASN A 950 -30.00 -39.55 46.99
C ASN A 950 -31.16 -39.21 46.02
N VAL A 951 -31.98 -40.21 45.69
CA VAL A 951 -33.21 -40.04 44.91
C VAL A 951 -34.37 -39.68 45.85
N VAL A 952 -35.22 -38.72 45.46
CA VAL A 952 -36.47 -38.40 46.18
C VAL A 952 -37.69 -38.58 45.27
N SER A 953 -38.81 -39.06 45.83
CA SER A 953 -40.06 -39.30 45.09
C SER A 953 -41.22 -38.50 45.67
N VAL A 954 -42.09 -37.94 44.83
CA VAL A 954 -43.25 -37.13 45.24
C VAL A 954 -44.41 -37.25 44.25
N THR A 955 -45.65 -37.30 44.75
CA THR A 955 -46.88 -37.43 43.93
C THR A 955 -47.70 -36.14 43.96
N ILE A 956 -48.18 -35.70 42.80
CA ILE A 956 -49.04 -34.52 42.68
C ILE A 956 -50.51 -34.90 43.00
N PRO A 957 -51.24 -34.14 43.83
CA PRO A 957 -52.67 -34.39 44.11
C PRO A 957 -53.57 -34.32 42.84
N ASN A 958 -54.69 -35.07 42.78
CA ASN A 958 -55.68 -35.05 41.68
C ASN A 958 -57.13 -34.88 42.22
N THR A 959 -57.83 -33.81 41.83
CA THR A 959 -59.19 -33.46 42.31
C THR A 959 -60.17 -33.32 41.12
N PRO A 960 -61.35 -34.00 41.11
CA PRO A 960 -62.34 -33.94 40.00
C PRO A 960 -63.03 -32.57 39.81
N LEU A 961 -63.59 -32.30 38.63
CA LEU A 961 -64.35 -31.07 38.30
C LEU A 961 -65.76 -31.04 38.91
N CYS A 962 -66.15 -29.90 39.48
CA CYS A 962 -67.49 -29.72 40.03
C CYS A 962 -68.60 -29.72 38.94
N THR A 963 -69.70 -30.44 39.20
CA THR A 963 -70.83 -30.60 38.26
C THR A 963 -71.82 -29.44 38.33
N VAL A 964 -72.56 -29.17 37.25
CA VAL A 964 -73.57 -28.10 37.16
C VAL A 964 -74.81 -28.55 36.38
N GLN A 965 -75.99 -28.04 36.75
CA GLN A 965 -77.28 -28.31 36.10
C GLN A 965 -78.14 -27.04 36.04
N THR A 966 -78.79 -26.79 34.90
CA THR A 966 -79.62 -25.62 34.60
C THR A 966 -80.77 -25.97 33.64
N ALA A 967 -81.73 -25.07 33.48
CA ALA A 967 -82.83 -25.19 32.51
C ALA A 967 -82.88 -23.97 31.59
N ASN A 968 -82.51 -24.12 30.32
CA ASN A 968 -82.45 -23.04 29.33
C ASN A 968 -83.70 -22.99 28.42
N GLY A 969 -84.86 -23.36 28.97
CA GLY A 969 -86.10 -23.59 28.22
C GLY A 969 -86.57 -22.36 27.44
N TYR A 970 -86.41 -21.16 27.99
CA TYR A 970 -86.88 -19.91 27.38
C TYR A 970 -85.75 -18.90 27.12
N GLU A 971 -84.71 -18.93 27.95
CA GLU A 971 -83.55 -18.04 28.01
C GLU A 971 -82.24 -18.81 27.83
N PHE A 972 -81.27 -18.18 27.19
CA PHE A 972 -79.95 -18.77 26.90
C PHE A 972 -78.88 -17.69 26.76
N ILE A 973 -77.61 -18.08 26.80
CA ILE A 973 -76.48 -17.18 26.53
C ILE A 973 -76.37 -17.02 25.01
N ASN A 974 -76.62 -15.81 24.52
CA ASN A 974 -76.53 -15.53 23.08
C ASN A 974 -75.11 -15.14 22.68
N ALA A 975 -74.38 -14.39 23.52
CA ALA A 975 -72.98 -14.10 23.29
C ALA A 975 -72.21 -13.76 24.58
N VAL A 976 -70.95 -14.18 24.62
CA VAL A 976 -69.96 -13.81 25.63
C VAL A 976 -68.78 -13.13 24.94
N THR A 977 -68.50 -11.89 25.32
CA THR A 977 -67.34 -11.12 24.88
C THR A 977 -66.46 -10.79 26.08
N VAL A 978 -65.18 -11.18 26.04
CA VAL A 978 -64.18 -10.86 27.08
C VAL A 978 -62.97 -10.22 26.40
N GLY A 979 -62.75 -8.93 26.63
CA GLY A 979 -61.77 -8.14 25.88
C GLY A 979 -62.04 -8.19 24.38
N SER A 980 -61.09 -8.74 23.61
CA SER A 980 -61.21 -8.95 22.17
C SER A 980 -61.85 -10.28 21.78
N PHE A 981 -61.99 -11.24 22.71
CA PHE A 981 -62.66 -12.50 22.43
C PHE A 981 -64.17 -12.31 22.37
N THR A 982 -64.84 -12.89 21.37
CA THR A 982 -66.30 -12.95 21.29
C THR A 982 -66.73 -14.33 20.80
N HIS A 983 -67.64 -14.97 21.54
CA HIS A 983 -68.31 -16.18 21.12
C HIS A 983 -69.83 -15.95 21.11
N THR A 984 -70.47 -16.43 20.03
CA THR A 984 -71.93 -16.45 19.88
C THR A 984 -72.33 -17.92 19.83
N SER A 985 -73.08 -18.37 20.83
CA SER A 985 -73.38 -19.78 21.12
C SER A 985 -74.87 -20.11 20.89
N GLY A 986 -75.78 -19.22 21.28
CA GLY A 986 -77.22 -19.44 21.12
C GLY A 986 -77.75 -20.57 22.01
N LYS A 987 -79.04 -20.91 21.90
CA LYS A 987 -79.68 -21.89 22.79
C LYS A 987 -79.10 -23.30 22.64
N ASP A 988 -78.49 -23.83 23.71
CA ASP A 988 -78.05 -25.22 23.78
C ASP A 988 -79.20 -26.20 24.15
N THR A 989 -78.94 -27.52 24.18
CA THR A 989 -79.97 -28.54 24.48
C THR A 989 -80.00 -28.99 25.94
N SER A 990 -79.02 -28.64 26.76
CA SER A 990 -78.74 -29.19 28.09
C SER A 990 -78.62 -28.15 29.21
N GLY A 991 -78.61 -26.85 28.87
CA GLY A 991 -78.38 -25.75 29.82
C GLY A 991 -76.92 -25.57 30.23
N TYR A 992 -76.04 -26.51 29.85
CA TYR A 992 -74.59 -26.43 30.07
C TYR A 992 -73.86 -26.81 28.80
N THR A 993 -72.89 -25.99 28.40
CA THR A 993 -72.00 -26.30 27.29
C THR A 993 -70.54 -26.13 27.67
N ASP A 994 -69.73 -27.17 27.40
CA ASP A 994 -68.28 -27.12 27.56
C ASP A 994 -67.63 -26.57 26.27
N TYR A 995 -67.30 -25.28 26.28
CA TYR A 995 -66.53 -24.60 25.23
C TYR A 995 -65.04 -24.46 25.61
N THR A 996 -64.46 -25.35 26.42
CA THR A 996 -63.01 -25.29 26.74
C THR A 996 -62.08 -25.51 25.55
N SER A 997 -62.61 -25.88 24.39
CA SER A 997 -61.87 -25.77 23.11
C SER A 997 -61.65 -24.31 22.66
N LYS A 998 -62.38 -23.34 23.24
CA LYS A 998 -62.28 -21.90 22.98
C LYS A 998 -61.41 -21.27 24.07
N VAL A 999 -60.33 -20.62 23.64
CA VAL A 999 -59.32 -20.05 24.54
C VAL A 999 -59.44 -18.53 24.57
N ILE A 1000 -59.52 -17.98 25.78
CA ILE A 1000 -59.57 -16.54 26.08
C ILE A 1000 -58.23 -16.13 26.69
N THR A 1001 -57.52 -15.23 26.04
CA THR A 1001 -56.26 -14.71 26.57
C THR A 1001 -56.52 -13.58 27.55
N LEU A 1002 -56.03 -13.73 28.79
CA LEU A 1002 -56.14 -12.75 29.86
C LEU A 1002 -54.77 -12.22 30.26
N THR A 1003 -54.69 -10.93 30.54
CA THR A 1003 -53.50 -10.29 31.12
C THR A 1003 -53.74 -10.09 32.62
N PRO A 1004 -53.02 -10.80 33.51
CA PRO A 1004 -53.20 -10.63 34.94
C PRO A 1004 -52.97 -9.20 35.41
N ASN A 1005 -53.66 -8.82 36.48
CA ASN A 1005 -53.60 -7.51 37.13
C ASN A 1005 -54.01 -6.33 36.23
N THR A 1006 -54.61 -6.61 35.06
CA THR A 1006 -55.15 -5.60 34.15
C THR A 1006 -56.67 -5.76 34.06
N SER A 1007 -57.42 -4.66 34.27
CA SER A 1007 -58.88 -4.68 34.14
C SER A 1007 -59.27 -4.97 32.69
N ILE A 1008 -60.11 -6.00 32.49
CA ILE A 1008 -60.63 -6.41 31.18
C ILE A 1008 -62.14 -6.24 31.14
N ASN A 1009 -62.64 -5.68 30.04
CA ASN A 1009 -64.07 -5.50 29.82
C ASN A 1009 -64.72 -6.84 29.44
N ILE A 1010 -65.94 -7.05 29.91
CA ILE A 1010 -66.79 -8.17 29.54
C ILE A 1010 -68.15 -7.64 29.05
N SER A 1011 -68.70 -8.26 28.02
CA SER A 1011 -70.05 -8.02 27.53
C SER A 1011 -70.79 -9.34 27.40
N LEU A 1012 -71.97 -9.42 28.01
CA LEU A 1012 -72.79 -10.62 28.10
C LEU A 1012 -74.15 -10.32 27.50
N VAL A 1013 -74.61 -11.18 26.58
CA VAL A 1013 -75.84 -10.96 25.82
C VAL A 1013 -76.80 -12.13 26.10
N PRO A 1014 -77.94 -11.88 26.78
CA PRO A 1014 -78.98 -12.89 26.90
C PRO A 1014 -79.74 -13.05 25.58
N GLY A 1015 -80.18 -14.27 25.30
CA GLY A 1015 -81.09 -14.62 24.21
C GLY A 1015 -82.38 -15.21 24.76
N PHE A 1016 -83.48 -15.02 24.04
CA PHE A 1016 -84.80 -15.53 24.43
C PHE A 1016 -85.52 -16.13 23.24
N THR A 1017 -86.25 -17.22 23.48
CA THR A 1017 -87.15 -17.83 22.48
C THR A 1017 -88.49 -17.11 22.38
N GLY A 1018 -88.77 -16.15 23.27
CA GLY A 1018 -90.00 -15.36 23.33
C GLY A 1018 -89.78 -13.99 23.98
N SER A 1019 -90.49 -13.70 25.08
CA SER A 1019 -90.34 -12.43 25.83
C SER A 1019 -88.95 -12.29 26.47
N SER A 1020 -88.45 -11.05 26.59
CA SER A 1020 -87.19 -10.78 27.29
C SER A 1020 -87.39 -10.59 28.80
N TYR A 1021 -86.54 -11.27 29.57
CA TYR A 1021 -86.50 -11.25 31.03
C TYR A 1021 -85.18 -10.67 31.53
N THR A 1022 -85.13 -10.24 32.80
CA THR A 1022 -83.88 -9.75 33.38
C THR A 1022 -83.05 -10.94 33.82
N GLU A 1023 -81.91 -11.13 33.18
CA GLU A 1023 -80.95 -12.20 33.49
C GLU A 1023 -79.83 -11.67 34.36
N TYR A 1024 -79.39 -12.49 35.32
CA TYR A 1024 -78.29 -12.20 36.23
C TYR A 1024 -77.07 -13.06 35.90
N TRP A 1025 -75.88 -12.50 36.06
CA TRP A 1025 -74.65 -13.10 35.58
C TRP A 1025 -73.60 -13.25 36.69
N GLY A 1026 -72.95 -14.41 36.72
CA GLY A 1026 -71.77 -14.68 37.53
C GLY A 1026 -70.67 -15.31 36.67
N VAL A 1027 -69.41 -14.92 36.90
CA VAL A 1027 -68.26 -15.51 36.19
C VAL A 1027 -67.18 -15.90 37.21
N TRP A 1028 -66.61 -17.09 37.05
CA TRP A 1028 -65.53 -17.63 37.89
C TRP A 1028 -64.33 -18.05 37.05
N ILE A 1029 -63.12 -17.94 37.61
CA ILE A 1029 -61.87 -18.43 37.01
C ILE A 1029 -61.13 -19.29 38.04
N ASP A 1030 -60.91 -20.57 37.72
CA ASP A 1030 -60.24 -21.55 38.59
C ASP A 1030 -58.72 -21.28 38.68
N TYR A 1031 -58.29 -20.31 39.48
CA TYR A 1031 -56.90 -19.88 39.53
C TYR A 1031 -56.00 -20.93 40.18
N ASN A 1032 -56.52 -21.69 41.14
CA ASN A 1032 -55.76 -22.70 41.87
C ASN A 1032 -55.72 -24.06 41.14
N LYS A 1033 -56.47 -24.21 40.03
CA LYS A 1033 -56.51 -25.37 39.14
C LYS A 1033 -56.97 -26.64 39.84
N ASN A 1034 -57.83 -26.50 40.85
CA ASN A 1034 -58.35 -27.63 41.63
C ASN A 1034 -59.73 -28.10 41.13
N ASN A 1035 -60.28 -27.44 40.11
CA ASN A 1035 -61.57 -27.69 39.48
C ASN A 1035 -62.83 -27.46 40.38
N GLN A 1036 -62.75 -26.63 41.42
CA GLN A 1036 -63.84 -26.42 42.39
C GLN A 1036 -64.48 -25.01 42.38
N PHE A 1037 -63.94 -24.02 41.66
CA PHE A 1037 -64.55 -22.68 41.45
C PHE A 1037 -65.05 -22.01 42.75
N GLU A 1038 -64.18 -21.80 43.73
CA GLU A 1038 -64.59 -21.28 45.02
C GLU A 1038 -65.12 -19.83 44.95
N ALA A 1039 -65.76 -19.36 46.03
CA ALA A 1039 -66.25 -17.97 46.09
C ALA A 1039 -65.12 -16.93 45.91
N SER A 1040 -63.89 -17.26 46.32
CA SER A 1040 -62.69 -16.42 46.10
C SER A 1040 -62.28 -16.30 44.62
N GLU A 1041 -62.84 -17.13 43.75
CA GLU A 1041 -62.51 -17.22 42.32
C GLU A 1041 -63.56 -16.55 41.43
N LYS A 1042 -64.61 -15.97 42.05
CA LYS A 1042 -65.65 -15.22 41.35
C LYS A 1042 -65.13 -13.85 40.91
N VAL A 1043 -65.12 -13.61 39.61
CA VAL A 1043 -64.60 -12.38 38.99
C VAL A 1043 -65.69 -11.40 38.54
N ILE A 1044 -66.90 -11.89 38.26
CA ILE A 1044 -68.09 -11.04 38.03
C ILE A 1044 -69.20 -11.47 38.97
N ASP A 1045 -69.77 -10.51 39.67
CA ASP A 1045 -70.84 -10.72 40.65
C ASP A 1045 -71.94 -9.66 40.49
N GLY A 1046 -73.15 -10.07 40.08
CA GLY A 1046 -74.34 -9.22 40.15
C GLY A 1046 -74.64 -8.35 38.92
N LEU A 1047 -74.01 -8.57 37.76
CA LEU A 1047 -74.46 -7.92 36.52
C LEU A 1047 -75.85 -8.46 36.14
N SER A 1048 -76.77 -7.57 35.74
CA SER A 1048 -78.09 -7.98 35.25
C SER A 1048 -78.69 -7.06 34.20
N SER A 1049 -79.38 -7.62 33.21
CA SER A 1049 -80.06 -6.88 32.15
C SER A 1049 -81.00 -7.77 31.34
N LYS A 1050 -81.94 -7.17 30.61
CA LYS A 1050 -82.78 -7.83 29.59
C LYS A 1050 -82.16 -7.84 28.19
N THR A 1051 -81.11 -7.06 28.02
CA THR A 1051 -80.33 -6.90 26.78
C THR A 1051 -78.85 -7.07 27.11
N THR A 1052 -77.95 -6.78 26.18
CA THR A 1052 -76.51 -6.73 26.45
C THR A 1052 -76.20 -5.98 27.76
N VAL A 1053 -75.42 -6.61 28.63
CA VAL A 1053 -74.84 -6.00 29.84
C VAL A 1053 -73.33 -5.98 29.71
N THR A 1054 -72.68 -4.92 30.20
CA THR A 1054 -71.23 -4.78 30.19
C THR A 1054 -70.71 -4.59 31.61
N GLY A 1055 -69.54 -5.15 31.89
CA GLY A 1055 -68.79 -4.91 33.11
C GLY A 1055 -67.30 -5.03 32.87
N SER A 1056 -66.53 -5.13 33.95
CA SER A 1056 -65.11 -5.40 33.88
C SER A 1056 -64.65 -6.19 35.10
N PHE A 1057 -63.61 -7.00 34.96
CA PHE A 1057 -62.96 -7.66 36.07
C PHE A 1057 -61.44 -7.60 35.90
N THR A 1058 -60.69 -7.75 36.99
CA THR A 1058 -59.22 -7.79 36.96
C THR A 1058 -58.78 -9.21 37.33
N PRO A 1059 -58.23 -10.01 36.40
CA PRO A 1059 -57.75 -11.34 36.72
C PRO A 1059 -56.55 -11.27 37.67
N ILE A 1060 -56.47 -12.15 38.67
CA ILE A 1060 -55.27 -12.23 39.53
C ILE A 1060 -54.12 -12.93 38.78
N THR A 1061 -52.90 -12.93 39.34
CA THR A 1061 -51.74 -13.59 38.73
C THR A 1061 -51.93 -15.11 38.63
N PHE A 1062 -51.92 -15.64 37.41
CA PHE A 1062 -51.83 -17.08 37.11
C PHE A 1062 -51.03 -17.31 35.81
N THR A 1063 -50.50 -18.52 35.62
CA THR A 1063 -49.70 -18.91 34.46
C THR A 1063 -50.25 -20.17 33.77
N GLY A 1064 -50.12 -20.25 32.45
CA GLY A 1064 -50.70 -21.32 31.63
C GLY A 1064 -52.23 -21.25 31.53
N THR A 1065 -52.84 -22.37 31.14
CA THR A 1065 -54.28 -22.47 30.95
C THR A 1065 -55.01 -22.87 32.24
N THR A 1066 -56.18 -22.30 32.47
CA THR A 1066 -57.18 -22.78 33.43
C THR A 1066 -58.60 -22.60 32.87
N ARG A 1067 -59.63 -22.95 33.65
CA ARG A 1067 -61.04 -22.89 33.24
C ARG A 1067 -61.71 -21.63 33.76
N MET A 1068 -62.52 -21.00 32.91
CA MET A 1068 -63.45 -19.93 33.26
C MET A 1068 -64.87 -20.42 33.04
N ARG A 1069 -65.76 -20.17 34.00
CA ARG A 1069 -67.18 -20.55 33.93
C ARG A 1069 -68.06 -19.30 33.95
N VAL A 1070 -68.92 -19.17 32.94
CA VAL A 1070 -69.92 -18.10 32.81
C VAL A 1070 -71.28 -18.68 33.12
N VAL A 1071 -71.99 -18.07 34.07
CA VAL A 1071 -73.32 -18.51 34.52
C VAL A 1071 -74.31 -17.40 34.29
N MET A 1072 -75.38 -17.70 33.56
CA MET A 1072 -76.58 -16.87 33.42
C MET A 1072 -77.72 -17.50 34.20
N LYS A 1073 -78.49 -16.70 34.94
CA LYS A 1073 -79.61 -17.16 35.76
C LYS A 1073 -80.77 -16.17 35.80
N TYR A 1074 -81.99 -16.69 35.67
CA TYR A 1074 -83.20 -15.90 35.76
C TYR A 1074 -83.50 -15.46 37.21
N ASN A 1075 -83.89 -14.19 37.35
CA ASN A 1075 -84.50 -13.60 38.56
C ASN A 1075 -83.67 -13.63 39.87
N ALA A 1076 -82.42 -14.08 39.85
CA ALA A 1076 -81.52 -14.01 40.99
C ALA A 1076 -80.04 -14.11 40.59
N ASN A 1077 -79.19 -13.37 41.32
CA ASN A 1077 -77.74 -13.43 41.14
C ASN A 1077 -77.17 -14.83 41.47
N PRO A 1078 -76.37 -15.46 40.59
CA PRO A 1078 -75.73 -16.75 40.86
C PRO A 1078 -74.82 -16.71 42.11
N THR A 1079 -75.05 -17.56 43.10
CA THR A 1079 -74.23 -17.62 44.33
C THR A 1079 -73.15 -18.71 44.31
N THR A 1080 -73.21 -19.64 43.36
CA THR A 1080 -72.28 -20.76 43.17
C THR A 1080 -72.11 -21.05 41.68
N ALA A 1081 -70.94 -21.58 41.30
CA ALA A 1081 -70.62 -22.05 39.94
C ALA A 1081 -70.93 -23.55 39.72
N CYS A 1082 -71.32 -24.25 40.79
CA CYS A 1082 -71.51 -25.69 40.85
C CYS A 1082 -72.88 -26.03 41.46
N GLY A 1083 -73.47 -27.16 41.07
CA GLY A 1083 -74.79 -27.64 41.53
C GLY A 1083 -75.94 -27.27 40.60
N ASN A 1084 -77.18 -27.36 41.09
CA ASN A 1084 -78.38 -26.96 40.33
C ASN A 1084 -78.62 -25.45 40.47
N LEU A 1085 -78.57 -24.71 39.36
CA LEU A 1085 -78.64 -23.25 39.36
C LEU A 1085 -80.03 -22.71 38.97
N GLY A 1086 -80.96 -23.56 38.53
CA GLY A 1086 -82.32 -23.16 38.11
C GLY A 1086 -82.41 -22.77 36.62
N ASP A 1087 -83.35 -21.89 36.28
CA ASP A 1087 -83.56 -21.43 34.90
C ASP A 1087 -82.42 -20.49 34.46
N GLY A 1088 -81.84 -20.76 33.29
CA GLY A 1088 -80.63 -20.11 32.77
C GLY A 1088 -79.70 -21.06 32.00
N GLU A 1089 -78.46 -20.63 31.74
CA GLU A 1089 -77.45 -21.43 31.01
C GLU A 1089 -76.04 -21.19 31.56
N VAL A 1090 -75.17 -22.19 31.42
CA VAL A 1090 -73.77 -22.16 31.85
C VAL A 1090 -72.84 -22.53 30.69
N GLU A 1091 -71.78 -21.75 30.54
CA GLU A 1091 -70.74 -21.99 29.53
C GLU A 1091 -69.35 -22.02 30.17
N ASP A 1092 -68.56 -23.04 29.84
CA ASP A 1092 -67.15 -23.13 30.23
C ASP A 1092 -66.23 -22.73 29.07
N TYR A 1093 -65.21 -21.93 29.37
CA TYR A 1093 -64.16 -21.52 28.44
C TYR A 1093 -62.80 -21.84 29.03
N THR A 1094 -61.78 -22.02 28.18
CA THR A 1094 -60.39 -22.03 28.67
C THR A 1094 -59.89 -20.59 28.72
N VAL A 1095 -59.33 -20.17 29.84
CA VAL A 1095 -58.57 -18.92 29.93
C VAL A 1095 -57.08 -19.23 29.99
N THR A 1096 -56.28 -18.41 29.35
CA THR A 1096 -54.82 -18.49 29.42
C THR A 1096 -54.28 -17.15 29.85
N ALA A 1097 -53.47 -17.15 30.90
CA ALA A 1097 -52.68 -16.01 31.32
C ALA A 1097 -51.27 -16.47 31.54
N GLY A 1098 -50.30 -15.58 31.37
CA GLY A 1098 -48.94 -16.04 31.29
C GLY A 1098 -48.86 -17.12 30.21
N VAL A 1099 -49.18 -16.73 28.97
CA VAL A 1099 -48.07 -16.92 28.05
C VAL A 1099 -46.87 -16.26 28.76
N THR A 1100 -46.02 -17.07 29.42
CA THR A 1100 -44.63 -17.04 28.95
C THR A 1100 -44.87 -17.01 27.47
N ASN A 1101 -44.54 -15.89 26.81
CA ASN A 1101 -44.50 -15.90 25.37
C ASN A 1101 -44.07 -17.36 25.05
N PRO A 1102 -44.83 -18.16 24.27
CA PRO A 1102 -44.09 -18.69 23.18
C PRO A 1102 -43.55 -17.40 22.58
N VAL A 1103 -42.33 -17.06 23.02
CA VAL A 1103 -41.35 -16.81 22.03
C VAL A 1103 -41.54 -18.08 21.24
N THR A 1104 -42.36 -18.00 20.19
CA THR A 1104 -42.17 -18.87 19.05
C THR A 1104 -40.73 -18.60 18.79
N LEU A 1105 -39.90 -19.41 19.45
CA LEU A 1105 -38.48 -19.20 19.53
C LEU A 1105 -38.14 -19.15 18.07
N PRO A 1106 -37.71 -17.99 17.52
CA PRO A 1106 -37.84 -17.80 16.09
C PRO A 1106 -37.15 -18.98 15.43
N THR A 1107 -37.88 -19.68 14.55
CA THR A 1107 -37.33 -20.88 13.93
C THR A 1107 -35.97 -20.49 13.35
N PRO A 1108 -34.87 -21.16 13.73
CA PRO A 1108 -33.54 -20.82 13.25
C PRO A 1108 -33.53 -20.60 11.74
N ILE A 1109 -33.15 -19.40 11.32
CA ILE A 1109 -33.03 -19.00 9.92
C ILE A 1109 -31.56 -18.89 9.54
N ASN A 1110 -31.27 -18.81 8.24
CA ASN A 1110 -29.91 -18.77 7.69
C ASN A 1110 -29.06 -19.99 8.08
N LEU A 1111 -29.65 -21.19 8.04
CA LEU A 1111 -28.88 -22.42 8.18
C LEU A 1111 -27.81 -22.48 7.10
N SER A 1112 -26.58 -22.76 7.52
CA SER A 1112 -25.40 -22.87 6.67
C SER A 1112 -24.39 -23.82 7.33
N ASN A 1113 -23.15 -23.78 6.87
CA ASN A 1113 -22.02 -24.33 7.58
C ASN A 1113 -21.03 -23.23 7.97
N ALA A 1114 -20.37 -23.40 9.12
CA ALA A 1114 -19.22 -22.58 9.53
C ALA A 1114 -17.88 -23.21 9.10
N GLY A 1115 -17.93 -24.29 8.31
CA GLY A 1115 -16.80 -25.05 7.79
C GLY A 1115 -17.18 -26.50 7.49
N VAL A 1116 -16.75 -27.02 6.34
CA VAL A 1116 -16.98 -28.41 5.88
C VAL A 1116 -15.63 -29.10 5.71
N TYR A 1117 -15.46 -30.27 6.31
CA TYR A 1117 -14.20 -31.03 6.34
C TYR A 1117 -14.46 -32.50 6.00
N ALA A 1118 -13.42 -33.22 5.57
CA ALA A 1118 -13.54 -34.65 5.25
C ALA A 1118 -13.97 -35.52 6.47
N SER A 1119 -13.74 -35.04 7.69
CA SER A 1119 -14.09 -35.69 8.96
C SER A 1119 -15.44 -35.25 9.54
N GLY A 1120 -16.16 -34.31 8.91
CA GLY A 1120 -17.40 -33.74 9.43
C GLY A 1120 -17.59 -32.26 9.05
N PHE A 1121 -18.63 -31.61 9.56
CA PHE A 1121 -18.92 -30.21 9.26
C PHE A 1121 -19.45 -29.46 10.49
N TYR A 1122 -19.28 -28.15 10.56
CA TYR A 1122 -19.99 -27.31 11.51
C TYR A 1122 -21.32 -26.86 10.92
N ALA A 1123 -22.43 -27.44 11.37
CA ALA A 1123 -23.76 -26.89 11.10
C ALA A 1123 -23.85 -25.51 11.78
N SER A 1124 -24.31 -24.47 11.09
CA SER A 1124 -24.44 -23.12 11.65
C SER A 1124 -25.77 -22.46 11.29
N TRP A 1125 -26.18 -21.46 12.05
CA TRP A 1125 -27.43 -20.70 11.88
C TRP A 1125 -27.28 -19.30 12.48
N ALA A 1126 -28.27 -18.42 12.28
CA ALA A 1126 -28.26 -17.11 12.94
C ALA A 1126 -28.48 -17.24 14.46
N THR A 1127 -27.71 -16.52 15.27
CA THR A 1127 -27.94 -16.40 16.72
C THR A 1127 -29.31 -15.80 17.00
N MET A 1128 -30.12 -16.53 17.77
CA MET A 1128 -31.42 -16.09 18.27
C MET A 1128 -31.28 -15.54 19.70
N PRO A 1129 -31.61 -14.26 19.96
CA PRO A 1129 -31.43 -13.63 21.28
C PRO A 1129 -32.14 -14.33 22.44
N GLU A 1130 -33.21 -15.08 22.16
CA GLU A 1130 -34.07 -15.70 23.16
C GLU A 1130 -33.81 -17.21 23.34
N ALA A 1131 -32.88 -17.79 22.55
CA ALA A 1131 -32.51 -19.20 22.59
C ALA A 1131 -31.38 -19.47 23.59
N ALA A 1132 -31.60 -20.38 24.53
CA ALA A 1132 -30.58 -20.82 25.49
C ALA A 1132 -29.72 -21.98 24.94
N SER A 1133 -30.26 -22.73 23.98
CA SER A 1133 -29.57 -23.77 23.24
C SER A 1133 -30.29 -24.05 21.91
N TYR A 1134 -29.72 -24.92 21.10
CA TYR A 1134 -30.25 -25.35 19.82
C TYR A 1134 -30.08 -26.86 19.72
N GLU A 1135 -31.07 -27.54 19.16
CA GLU A 1135 -30.97 -28.95 18.81
C GLU A 1135 -30.77 -29.09 17.30
N VAL A 1136 -29.88 -30.00 16.89
CA VAL A 1136 -29.61 -30.31 15.48
C VAL A 1136 -30.02 -31.75 15.20
N GLN A 1137 -30.81 -31.96 14.15
CA GLN A 1137 -31.16 -33.29 13.64
C GLN A 1137 -30.53 -33.53 12.27
N LEU A 1138 -30.14 -34.77 12.00
CA LEU A 1138 -29.79 -35.25 10.67
C LEU A 1138 -30.89 -36.18 10.13
N ASN A 1139 -31.10 -36.15 8.82
CA ASN A 1139 -31.97 -37.07 8.11
C ASN A 1139 -31.13 -38.09 7.34
N THR A 1140 -31.01 -39.30 7.87
CA THR A 1140 -30.29 -40.43 7.24
C THR A 1140 -31.25 -41.55 6.81
N SER A 1141 -32.31 -41.79 7.58
CA SER A 1141 -33.45 -42.66 7.26
C SER A 1141 -34.68 -42.27 8.10
N GLY A 1142 -34.80 -40.97 8.39
CA GLY A 1142 -35.62 -40.39 9.44
C GLY A 1142 -34.83 -39.37 10.26
N TRP A 1143 -35.53 -38.39 10.86
CA TRP A 1143 -34.91 -37.31 11.61
C TRP A 1143 -34.41 -37.79 12.99
N THR A 1144 -33.09 -37.76 13.19
CA THR A 1144 -32.43 -38.20 14.44
C THR A 1144 -31.60 -37.07 15.03
N THR A 1145 -31.73 -36.81 16.34
CA THR A 1145 -30.97 -35.73 17.02
C THR A 1145 -29.51 -36.15 17.19
N VAL A 1146 -28.60 -35.33 16.66
CA VAL A 1146 -27.15 -35.64 16.64
C VAL A 1146 -26.34 -34.82 17.62
N GLY A 1147 -26.94 -33.77 18.18
CA GLY A 1147 -26.35 -33.02 19.28
C GLY A 1147 -27.13 -31.75 19.58
N SER A 1148 -26.72 -31.09 20.66
CA SER A 1148 -27.23 -29.79 21.06
C SER A 1148 -26.07 -28.80 21.18
N SER A 1149 -26.30 -27.54 20.84
CA SER A 1149 -25.32 -26.47 20.97
C SER A 1149 -25.89 -25.31 21.75
N VAL A 1150 -25.08 -24.68 22.61
CA VAL A 1150 -25.40 -23.39 23.26
C VAL A 1150 -24.86 -22.21 22.46
N THR A 1151 -24.16 -22.47 21.35
CA THR A 1151 -23.69 -21.47 20.38
C THR A 1151 -24.47 -21.61 19.07
N TYR A 1152 -24.26 -20.71 18.12
CA TYR A 1152 -24.97 -20.71 16.83
C TYR A 1152 -24.42 -21.71 15.79
N TYR A 1153 -23.57 -22.63 16.23
CA TYR A 1153 -23.04 -23.71 15.40
C TYR A 1153 -22.79 -24.99 16.21
N LEU A 1154 -22.73 -26.15 15.55
CA LEU A 1154 -22.43 -27.45 16.15
C LEU A 1154 -21.57 -28.31 15.21
N TRP A 1155 -20.49 -28.89 15.72
CA TRP A 1155 -19.69 -29.87 14.99
C TRP A 1155 -20.44 -31.18 14.82
N ILE A 1156 -20.60 -31.63 13.57
CA ILE A 1156 -21.19 -32.90 13.19
C ILE A 1156 -20.10 -33.78 12.56
N PRO A 1157 -19.58 -34.80 13.27
CA PRO A 1157 -18.58 -35.71 12.72
C PRO A 1157 -19.19 -36.60 11.64
N LYS A 1158 -18.39 -36.95 10.63
CA LYS A 1158 -18.78 -37.85 9.54
C LYS A 1158 -19.24 -39.19 10.08
N GLN A 1159 -20.50 -39.53 9.80
CA GLN A 1159 -21.14 -40.79 10.14
C GLN A 1159 -20.90 -41.82 9.03
N GLY A 1160 -19.98 -42.76 9.27
CA GLY A 1160 -19.68 -43.85 8.33
C GLY A 1160 -19.19 -43.37 6.96
N THR A 1161 -19.76 -43.92 5.89
CA THR A 1161 -19.41 -43.56 4.49
C THR A 1161 -20.31 -42.47 3.90
N GLN A 1162 -21.25 -41.93 4.67
CA GLN A 1162 -22.19 -40.90 4.23
C GLN A 1162 -21.43 -39.61 3.87
N THR A 1163 -21.73 -39.03 2.71
CA THR A 1163 -21.17 -37.74 2.27
C THR A 1163 -22.22 -36.64 2.24
N ILE A 1164 -23.48 -36.97 1.94
CA ILE A 1164 -24.58 -36.00 1.97
C ILE A 1164 -25.34 -36.12 3.29
N TYR A 1165 -25.48 -35.00 3.99
CA TYR A 1165 -26.22 -34.82 5.23
C TYR A 1165 -27.29 -33.76 5.03
N GLU A 1166 -28.52 -34.10 5.35
CA GLU A 1166 -29.57 -33.11 5.47
C GLU A 1166 -29.80 -32.83 6.95
N PHE A 1167 -29.66 -31.59 7.39
CA PHE A 1167 -29.83 -31.21 8.79
C PHE A 1167 -30.89 -30.14 8.99
N ARG A 1168 -31.51 -30.11 10.16
CA ARG A 1168 -32.43 -29.04 10.58
C ARG A 1168 -32.16 -28.68 12.02
N VAL A 1169 -32.46 -27.43 12.36
CA VAL A 1169 -32.17 -26.87 13.68
C VAL A 1169 -33.44 -26.32 14.27
N ARG A 1170 -33.63 -26.55 15.56
CA ARG A 1170 -34.62 -25.82 16.33
C ARG A 1170 -33.95 -25.16 17.51
N ALA A 1171 -34.36 -23.94 17.81
CA ALA A 1171 -33.92 -23.29 19.01
C ALA A 1171 -34.65 -23.91 20.22
N LYS A 1172 -34.03 -23.86 21.38
CA LYS A 1172 -34.63 -24.22 22.67
C LYS A 1172 -34.27 -23.17 23.71
N ASN A 1173 -35.19 -22.93 24.63
CA ASN A 1173 -34.87 -22.29 25.89
C ASN A 1173 -35.56 -23.06 27.02
N GLY A 1174 -35.46 -22.55 28.25
CA GLY A 1174 -36.00 -23.24 29.42
C GLY A 1174 -37.52 -23.44 29.41
N THR A 1175 -38.26 -22.78 28.51
CA THR A 1175 -39.73 -22.77 28.51
C THR A 1175 -40.38 -23.06 27.15
N ALA A 1176 -39.62 -23.07 26.04
CA ALA A 1176 -40.13 -23.30 24.69
C ALA A 1176 -39.10 -23.96 23.76
N VAL A 1177 -39.59 -24.60 22.69
CA VAL A 1177 -38.81 -25.06 21.54
C VAL A 1177 -39.40 -24.45 20.27
N SER A 1178 -38.57 -24.04 19.32
CA SER A 1178 -39.07 -23.58 18.01
C SER A 1178 -39.63 -24.76 17.21
N GLU A 1179 -40.44 -24.45 16.19
CA GLU A 1179 -40.59 -25.37 15.05
C GLU A 1179 -39.21 -25.66 14.45
N TRP A 1180 -39.05 -26.84 13.87
CA TRP A 1180 -37.81 -27.15 13.14
C TRP A 1180 -37.67 -26.21 11.95
N SER A 1181 -36.45 -25.73 11.71
CA SER A 1181 -36.13 -25.01 10.49
C SER A 1181 -36.47 -25.84 9.25
N THR A 1182 -36.66 -25.16 8.12
CA THR A 1182 -36.46 -25.82 6.83
C THR A 1182 -35.11 -26.51 6.85
N SER A 1183 -35.07 -27.76 6.37
CA SER A 1183 -33.85 -28.52 6.33
C SER A 1183 -32.83 -27.88 5.39
N HIS A 1184 -31.56 -28.08 5.69
CA HIS A 1184 -30.43 -27.64 4.89
C HIS A 1184 -29.56 -28.85 4.57
N THR A 1185 -29.35 -29.08 3.27
CA THR A 1185 -28.52 -30.18 2.80
C THR A 1185 -27.07 -29.71 2.71
N ILE A 1186 -26.21 -30.31 3.52
CA ILE A 1186 -24.76 -30.24 3.40
C ILE A 1186 -24.28 -31.52 2.76
N ASP A 1187 -23.76 -31.39 1.56
CA ASP A 1187 -22.89 -32.40 1.01
C ASP A 1187 -21.48 -32.12 1.54
N LEU A 1188 -20.91 -33.05 2.31
CA LEU A 1188 -19.49 -33.11 2.67
C LEU A 1188 -18.62 -33.33 1.42
N GLN A 1189 -19.01 -32.77 0.26
CA GLN A 1189 -18.49 -33.04 -1.07
C GLN A 1189 -17.00 -33.24 -0.96
N SER A 1190 -16.56 -34.38 -1.48
CA SER A 1190 -15.16 -34.73 -1.68
C SER A 1190 -14.44 -33.55 -2.30
N GLY A 1191 -13.88 -32.68 -1.45
CA GLY A 1191 -13.28 -31.39 -1.80
C GLY A 1191 -14.04 -30.57 -2.85
N ASN A 1192 -14.97 -29.69 -2.48
CA ASN A 1192 -15.19 -28.42 -3.20
C ASN A 1192 -16.15 -27.46 -2.47
N LEU A 1193 -15.68 -26.23 -2.24
CA LEU A 1193 -16.52 -25.08 -1.85
C LEU A 1193 -16.91 -24.33 -3.12
N GLY A 1194 -18.21 -24.08 -3.30
CA GLY A 1194 -18.76 -23.13 -4.26
C GLY A 1194 -20.14 -22.66 -3.82
N LEU A 1195 -20.25 -21.39 -3.43
CA LEU A 1195 -21.49 -20.61 -3.48
C LEU A 1195 -21.82 -20.38 -4.97
N SER A 1196 -23.04 -20.67 -5.41
CA SER A 1196 -23.63 -20.09 -6.63
C SER A 1196 -24.48 -18.88 -6.22
N ALA A 1197 -24.49 -17.72 -6.86
CA ALA A 1197 -23.75 -17.19 -7.99
C ALA A 1197 -23.85 -15.65 -7.93
N ILE A 1198 -22.69 -14.98 -8.02
CA ILE A 1198 -22.48 -13.75 -8.80
C ILE A 1198 -21.04 -13.83 -9.34
N ASP A 1199 -20.97 -14.25 -10.62
CA ASP A 1199 -19.85 -14.48 -11.57
C ASP A 1199 -18.60 -15.30 -11.18
N GLU A 1200 -18.47 -16.45 -11.85
CA GLU A 1200 -17.66 -17.63 -11.52
C GLU A 1200 -16.25 -17.62 -12.17
N VAL A 1201 -15.18 -17.59 -11.35
CA VAL A 1201 -13.77 -17.66 -11.81
C VAL A 1201 -13.31 -19.12 -11.96
N LYS A 1202 -12.64 -19.47 -13.07
CA LYS A 1202 -12.02 -20.79 -13.28
C LYS A 1202 -10.83 -21.01 -12.32
N SER A 1203 -10.68 -22.20 -11.74
CA SER A 1203 -9.63 -22.49 -10.74
C SER A 1203 -9.17 -23.96 -10.74
N PHE A 1204 -7.96 -24.26 -10.27
CA PHE A 1204 -7.40 -25.61 -10.16
C PHE A 1204 -6.73 -25.81 -8.79
N ALA A 1205 -7.00 -26.89 -8.09
CA ALA A 1205 -6.41 -27.25 -6.79
C ALA A 1205 -5.93 -28.71 -6.76
N MET A 1206 -5.01 -29.04 -5.85
CA MET A 1206 -4.45 -30.39 -5.72
C MET A 1206 -4.40 -30.83 -4.26
N TYR A 1207 -4.85 -32.04 -3.96
CA TYR A 1207 -4.82 -32.59 -2.60
C TYR A 1207 -4.77 -34.14 -2.61
N PRO A 1208 -4.20 -34.78 -1.57
CA PRO A 1208 -3.36 -34.16 -0.55
C PRO A 1208 -2.08 -33.58 -1.17
N ASN A 1209 -1.49 -32.58 -0.53
CA ASN A 1209 -0.24 -31.98 -0.97
C ASN A 1209 0.53 -31.47 0.26
N PRO A 1210 1.49 -32.25 0.81
CA PRO A 1210 2.15 -33.38 0.16
C PRO A 1210 1.27 -34.62 -0.10
N ALA A 1211 1.52 -35.33 -1.21
CA ALA A 1211 0.85 -36.56 -1.62
C ALA A 1211 1.80 -37.75 -1.49
N SER A 1212 1.37 -38.82 -0.82
CA SER A 1212 2.19 -40.03 -0.61
C SER A 1212 1.79 -41.23 -1.48
N ASP A 1213 0.61 -41.19 -2.11
CA ASP A 1213 0.10 -42.31 -2.93
C ASP A 1213 -0.58 -41.84 -4.24
N ILE A 1214 -1.63 -41.03 -4.11
CA ILE A 1214 -2.34 -40.39 -5.22
C ILE A 1214 -2.53 -38.91 -4.89
N VAL A 1215 -2.25 -38.04 -5.86
CA VAL A 1215 -2.67 -36.64 -5.84
C VAL A 1215 -3.97 -36.51 -6.62
N HIS A 1216 -4.97 -35.87 -6.04
CA HIS A 1216 -6.23 -35.56 -6.69
C HIS A 1216 -6.20 -34.13 -7.21
N PHE A 1217 -6.81 -33.92 -8.36
CA PHE A 1217 -6.91 -32.66 -9.07
C PHE A 1217 -8.35 -32.21 -9.06
N ASN A 1218 -8.54 -30.96 -8.69
CA ASN A 1218 -9.83 -30.39 -8.50
C ASN A 1218 -9.95 -29.11 -9.31
N PHE A 1219 -10.99 -29.00 -10.12
CA PHE A 1219 -11.11 -27.97 -11.13
C PHE A 1219 -12.42 -27.20 -10.92
N GLY A 1220 -12.33 -25.92 -10.58
CA GLY A 1220 -13.46 -25.00 -10.51
C GLY A 1220 -13.75 -24.39 -11.89
N ASN A 1221 -14.99 -24.48 -12.35
CA ASN A 1221 -15.51 -23.87 -13.58
C ASN A 1221 -14.73 -24.22 -14.88
N LEU A 1222 -14.03 -25.35 -14.90
CA LEU A 1222 -13.29 -25.88 -16.06
C LEU A 1222 -14.01 -27.09 -16.66
N ASP A 1223 -14.01 -27.18 -17.99
CA ASP A 1223 -14.52 -28.35 -18.71
C ASP A 1223 -13.53 -29.52 -18.57
N THR A 1224 -13.74 -30.35 -17.54
CA THR A 1224 -12.84 -31.46 -17.16
C THR A 1224 -12.65 -32.49 -18.27
N SER A 1225 -13.52 -32.51 -19.29
CA SER A 1225 -13.39 -33.35 -20.49
C SER A 1225 -12.33 -32.86 -21.50
N LYS A 1226 -11.77 -31.66 -21.25
CA LYS A 1226 -10.70 -31.03 -22.04
C LYS A 1226 -9.44 -30.76 -21.23
N VAL A 1227 -9.48 -31.01 -19.91
CA VAL A 1227 -8.37 -30.71 -19.01
C VAL A 1227 -7.24 -31.71 -19.18
N LYS A 1228 -6.06 -31.16 -19.49
CA LYS A 1228 -4.78 -31.84 -19.51
C LYS A 1228 -3.97 -31.44 -18.29
N ILE A 1229 -3.45 -32.43 -17.59
CA ILE A 1229 -2.51 -32.30 -16.49
C ILE A 1229 -1.13 -32.79 -16.93
N THR A 1230 -0.10 -32.01 -16.68
CA THR A 1230 1.29 -32.41 -16.87
C THR A 1230 2.11 -32.13 -15.62
N ILE A 1231 2.92 -33.09 -15.20
CA ILE A 1231 3.73 -33.08 -13.98
C ILE A 1231 5.19 -33.08 -14.39
N TYR A 1232 5.93 -32.09 -13.92
CA TYR A 1232 7.35 -31.92 -14.17
C TYR A 1232 8.12 -32.09 -12.86
N ASP A 1233 9.29 -32.72 -12.92
CA ASP A 1233 10.21 -32.73 -11.79
C ASP A 1233 10.89 -31.36 -11.59
N SER A 1234 11.69 -31.23 -10.54
CA SER A 1234 12.38 -29.98 -10.19
C SER A 1234 13.41 -29.49 -11.21
N THR A 1235 13.77 -30.32 -12.21
CA THR A 1235 14.65 -29.95 -13.33
C THR A 1235 13.89 -29.56 -14.59
N GLY A 1236 12.55 -29.63 -14.57
CA GLY A 1236 11.68 -29.27 -15.69
C GLY A 1236 11.41 -30.40 -16.68
N ASN A 1237 11.81 -31.64 -16.37
CA ASN A 1237 11.52 -32.80 -17.21
C ASN A 1237 10.09 -33.30 -16.96
N LEU A 1238 9.35 -33.63 -18.01
CA LEU A 1238 7.99 -34.18 -17.90
C LEU A 1238 8.06 -35.60 -17.35
N VAL A 1239 7.55 -35.81 -16.14
CA VAL A 1239 7.58 -37.09 -15.42
C VAL A 1239 6.20 -37.73 -15.26
N GLY A 1240 5.13 -37.00 -15.59
CA GLY A 1240 3.77 -37.53 -15.60
C GLY A 1240 2.86 -36.69 -16.46
N ALA A 1241 1.90 -37.30 -17.15
CA ALA A 1241 0.84 -36.59 -17.86
C ALA A 1241 -0.47 -37.36 -17.74
N ALA A 1242 -1.57 -36.63 -17.62
CA ALA A 1242 -2.88 -37.16 -17.35
C ALA A 1242 -3.91 -36.31 -18.11
N HIS A 1243 -4.89 -36.95 -18.74
CA HIS A 1243 -5.94 -36.26 -19.48
C HIS A 1243 -7.30 -36.70 -18.95
N ASN A 1244 -8.23 -35.75 -18.81
CA ASN A 1244 -9.61 -36.02 -18.42
C ASN A 1244 -9.71 -36.84 -17.12
N THR A 1245 -8.78 -36.60 -16.20
CA THR A 1245 -8.69 -37.30 -14.93
C THR A 1245 -8.54 -36.30 -13.79
N ALA A 1246 -9.23 -36.59 -12.69
CA ALA A 1246 -9.23 -35.82 -11.47
C ALA A 1246 -8.20 -36.36 -10.46
N SER A 1247 -7.27 -37.21 -10.89
CA SER A 1247 -6.17 -37.69 -10.04
C SER A 1247 -5.00 -38.26 -10.84
N PHE A 1248 -3.86 -38.38 -10.16
CA PHE A 1248 -2.64 -38.98 -10.64
C PHE A 1248 -1.94 -39.73 -9.52
N SER A 1249 -1.52 -40.98 -9.76
CA SER A 1249 -0.74 -41.73 -8.76
C SER A 1249 0.69 -41.20 -8.71
N VAL A 1250 1.13 -40.82 -7.52
CA VAL A 1250 2.47 -40.28 -7.30
C VAL A 1250 3.48 -41.36 -6.91
N ASN A 1251 3.03 -42.61 -6.73
CA ASN A 1251 3.90 -43.75 -6.39
C ASN A 1251 5.05 -44.00 -7.38
N SER A 1252 4.88 -43.62 -8.65
CA SER A 1252 5.92 -43.73 -9.67
C SER A 1252 6.90 -42.54 -9.66
N LEU A 1253 6.63 -41.50 -8.88
CA LEU A 1253 7.46 -40.32 -8.71
C LEU A 1253 8.32 -40.49 -7.44
N ARG A 1254 9.59 -40.07 -7.50
CA ARG A 1254 10.46 -40.10 -6.30
C ARG A 1254 10.01 -39.05 -5.29
N LYS A 1255 10.23 -39.30 -3.99
CA LYS A 1255 9.96 -38.30 -2.94
C LYS A 1255 10.66 -36.97 -3.24
N GLY A 1256 9.91 -35.87 -3.28
CA GLY A 1256 10.42 -34.56 -3.71
C GLY A 1256 9.34 -33.60 -4.21
N VAL A 1257 9.75 -32.41 -4.67
CA VAL A 1257 8.83 -31.36 -5.15
C VAL A 1257 8.72 -31.39 -6.67
N TYR A 1258 7.49 -31.50 -7.16
CA TYR A 1258 7.09 -31.52 -8.57
C TYR A 1258 6.23 -30.29 -8.89
N MET A 1259 6.14 -29.93 -10.16
CA MET A 1259 5.30 -28.84 -10.64
C MET A 1259 4.24 -29.40 -11.58
N VAL A 1260 2.98 -29.22 -11.22
CA VAL A 1260 1.83 -29.75 -11.95
C VAL A 1260 1.12 -28.60 -12.66
N ILE A 1261 0.87 -28.77 -13.95
CA ILE A 1261 0.22 -27.79 -14.81
C ILE A 1261 -1.11 -28.37 -15.27
N ALA A 1262 -2.20 -27.67 -14.98
CA ALA A 1262 -3.54 -27.97 -15.49
C ALA A 1262 -3.90 -26.99 -16.60
N THR A 1263 -4.40 -27.48 -17.74
CA THR A 1263 -4.88 -26.63 -18.82
C THR A 1263 -6.07 -27.23 -19.55
N ASP A 1264 -7.08 -26.42 -19.92
CA ASP A 1264 -8.19 -26.82 -20.80
C ASP A 1264 -8.05 -26.26 -22.23
N GLY A 1265 -6.92 -25.59 -22.52
CA GLY A 1265 -6.64 -24.86 -23.77
C GLY A 1265 -6.89 -23.35 -23.69
N ASN A 1266 -7.81 -22.87 -22.82
CA ASN A 1266 -8.11 -21.46 -22.62
C ASN A 1266 -7.79 -20.97 -21.19
N PHE A 1267 -7.63 -21.89 -20.25
CA PHE A 1267 -7.19 -21.67 -18.88
C PHE A 1267 -5.95 -22.53 -18.62
N THR A 1268 -4.96 -21.96 -17.94
CA THR A 1268 -3.77 -22.69 -17.49
C THR A 1268 -3.36 -22.24 -16.10
N GLU A 1269 -3.30 -23.16 -15.14
CA GLU A 1269 -2.86 -22.88 -13.77
C GLU A 1269 -1.82 -23.92 -13.34
N LYS A 1270 -0.77 -23.46 -12.63
CA LYS A 1270 0.35 -24.29 -12.19
C LYS A 1270 0.40 -24.33 -10.68
N LYS A 1271 0.56 -25.53 -10.10
CA LYS A 1271 0.70 -25.71 -8.65
C LYS A 1271 1.83 -26.67 -8.31
N LYS A 1272 2.51 -26.42 -7.18
CA LYS A 1272 3.53 -27.33 -6.66
C LYS A 1272 2.87 -28.54 -6.04
N LEU A 1273 3.42 -29.72 -6.30
CA LEU A 1273 3.05 -30.99 -5.69
C LEU A 1273 4.28 -31.54 -4.94
N LEU A 1274 4.19 -31.65 -3.62
CA LEU A 1274 5.15 -32.41 -2.84
C LEU A 1274 4.74 -33.88 -2.89
N VAL A 1275 5.65 -34.76 -3.27
CA VAL A 1275 5.47 -36.22 -3.22
C VAL A 1275 6.28 -36.74 -2.04
N GLU A 1276 5.64 -37.48 -1.15
CA GLU A 1276 6.15 -37.77 0.19
C GLU A 1276 6.78 -39.14 0.39
#